data_AF-A0A7C4G0L2-F1
#
_entry.id   AF-A0A7C4G0L2-F1
#
_cell.length_a   1.000
_cell.length_b   1.000
_cell.length_c   1.000
_cell.angle_alpha   90.00
_cell.angle_beta   90.00
_cell.angle_gamma   90.00
#
_symmetry.space_group_name_H-M   'P 1'
#
loop_
_entity.id
_entity.type
_entity.pdbx_description
1 polymer ?
#
loop_
_entity_poly.entity_id
_entity_poly.type
_entity_poly.pdbx_seq_one_letter_code
_entity_poly.pdbx_strand_id
1 'polypeptide(L)'
;KEPVVLPSAIPNLLVNGSYGIAVGMATNCPPHNLREVCDAILHYIDHPECTSKDLMKFIKGPDFPTGGIICGTKDIRQAYLTGHGRAVVRGRVAIEAKESGREKDKKRIIIKEIPYQVNKAKLIEKIAEMVNEKVIDGITDLRDESDREGMRVVIELRKDAVPMVVLNQLYKHTPLQDSISILLLALVNGAPRILTLRDMVHYYVRHRVEIVERRCRYDLRQAEDRAHVLEGLLKAIDHIDEVIAIIRSSETTEAAQARLIERFGFSVVQANAILAMRLRRLTGLEREALLKEYRDLLQEIERLKTILSSERNILEETPQHCHTLKLIQPVLTNRDLEKLRRVSWGDFLATTLPMLYRVDGGAKELERALDGLCRRASLAIRSGYTILILSDRGMDEEYAPIPSLLALTAVHNHLVREETRTQVALVVESGEPREVMHFCLLIGYGASAVNPYLAIETLEDLANKGRLPEGVTFEKALKNYKKAVNKGLLKVFSKMGISTLQSYRGAQIFEAIGLNKSLVDKYFTGTASRIEGVGLDVLAREAQMKHEFAFRPVTESETELDLGGHYQYRVHGEYHMINPLTISKLQHSVRQGSYQNYKEFSDLINDQSKHLCTLRGLLEFRKGTRSVPIDEVEPASEIVKRFATGAMSFGSISKEAHETMAVAMNRIGARSNTGEGGEDEERFRPDPNGDSRRSSVKQVASGRFGVTVNYLVNSDELQIKIAQGAKPGEGGQLPGHKVDEIIARVRHSIPGVGLISPPPHHDIYSIEDLAQLIYDLKNANPRARISVKLVAEVGVGTVAAGVAKAHADVILISGDSGGTGASPLTSIKHAGIPWELGLAETQQVLVLNDLRSRVRLQTDGKLQTGRDVAIAALLGAEEFGFSTAPLISLGCIMMRKCHLNTCPVGIATQDPALRAKFQGQPEHLINYFFFVAEELREIMARLGFRKVDEMIGRVDMLEPRHAIDHWKAKGIDLSQILYNPPVPLRIGRRCLIPQNHGLEEALDHRLISQAREAIDRVKPLRLSLPIRNVHRTVGAMLSGEVARKYGSAGLPEDTIRIHFTGSAGQSFGAFLARGITLELEGDANDYAGKGLSGGKLVVYPPRGSTFQPEENIIVGNVVLYGATSGEAFFNGMAGERFAVRNSGATAVVEAVGDHGCEYMTKGLVVVLGKTGRNFAAGMSGGIAYVLDEDGRFAAVQCNRAMVDLDPVDETDLKIVRDLIERHLAHTRSPRAAWILDNWSEMASKFVKVFPHEYKRVLGITAASQAGQPKEVVRG
;
A
#
# COMPACT_ATOMS: atom_id res chain seq x y z
N LYS A 1 -31.59 28.52 -41.19
CA LYS A 1 -31.03 29.16 -39.99
C LYS A 1 -29.54 28.90 -39.99
N GLU A 2 -28.73 29.92 -39.77
CA GLU A 2 -27.27 29.80 -39.67
C GLU A 2 -26.81 30.12 -38.23
N PRO A 3 -25.69 29.56 -37.74
CA PRO A 3 -25.18 29.88 -36.43
C PRO A 3 -24.62 31.31 -36.41
N VAL A 4 -25.15 32.17 -35.53
CA VAL A 4 -24.64 33.54 -35.31
C VAL A 4 -23.18 33.52 -34.83
N VAL A 5 -22.83 32.52 -34.01
CA VAL A 5 -21.47 32.25 -33.55
C VAL A 5 -21.31 30.74 -33.34
N LEU A 6 -20.11 30.21 -33.60
CA LEU A 6 -19.81 28.81 -33.33
C LEU A 6 -19.52 28.58 -31.83
N PRO A 7 -19.84 27.40 -31.27
CA PRO A 7 -19.52 27.03 -29.88
C PRO A 7 -18.04 27.16 -29.50
N SER A 8 -17.14 27.12 -30.50
CA SER A 8 -15.68 27.26 -30.43
C SER A 8 -15.06 26.66 -29.15
N ALA A 9 -14.77 25.36 -29.16
CA ALA A 9 -14.14 24.67 -28.02
C ALA A 9 -12.67 25.07 -27.79
N ILE A 10 -12.05 25.72 -28.78
CA ILE A 10 -10.69 26.27 -28.71
C ILE A 10 -10.73 27.80 -28.88
N PRO A 11 -9.76 28.55 -28.32
CA PRO A 11 -9.65 30.00 -28.45
C PRO A 11 -9.14 30.42 -29.84
N ASN A 12 -9.94 30.11 -30.86
CA ASN A 12 -9.54 30.17 -32.27
C ASN A 12 -8.97 31.53 -32.71
N LEU A 13 -9.55 32.63 -32.21
CA LEU A 13 -9.12 33.98 -32.56
C LEU A 13 -7.68 34.27 -32.13
N LEU A 14 -7.25 33.80 -30.96
CA LEU A 14 -5.87 33.96 -30.49
C LEU A 14 -4.93 32.97 -31.17
N VAL A 15 -5.36 31.72 -31.31
CA VAL A 15 -4.51 30.62 -31.80
C VAL A 15 -4.18 30.78 -33.28
N ASN A 16 -5.20 30.99 -34.13
CA ASN A 16 -4.99 31.14 -35.57
C ASN A 16 -4.75 32.59 -35.99
N GLY A 17 -5.06 33.54 -35.12
CA GLY A 17 -5.06 34.95 -35.48
C GLY A 17 -6.20 35.32 -36.43
N SER A 18 -6.16 36.56 -36.91
CA SER A 18 -7.08 37.07 -37.92
C SER A 18 -6.45 38.27 -38.60
N TYR A 19 -6.60 38.33 -39.93
CA TYR A 19 -6.21 39.49 -40.73
C TYR A 19 -7.41 39.91 -41.58
N GLY A 20 -7.73 41.20 -41.58
CA GLY A 20 -8.82 41.73 -42.38
C GLY A 20 -8.76 43.25 -42.53
N ILE A 21 -9.05 43.73 -43.74
CA ILE A 21 -9.23 45.15 -44.04
C ILE A 21 -10.73 45.39 -44.24
N ALA A 22 -11.30 46.29 -43.43
CA ALA A 22 -12.68 46.70 -43.52
C ALA A 22 -12.77 48.18 -43.95
N VAL A 23 -13.98 48.75 -43.98
CA VAL A 23 -14.18 50.17 -44.28
C VAL A 23 -13.83 50.99 -43.03
N GLY A 24 -12.75 51.78 -43.12
CA GLY A 24 -12.31 52.68 -42.05
C GLY A 24 -11.55 52.02 -40.89
N MET A 25 -11.29 50.71 -40.94
CA MET A 25 -10.54 49.98 -39.91
C MET A 25 -9.89 48.71 -40.49
N ALA A 26 -8.93 48.15 -39.75
CA ALA A 26 -8.32 46.86 -40.05
C ALA A 26 -8.18 46.04 -38.75
N THR A 27 -7.95 44.74 -38.89
CA THR A 27 -7.53 43.85 -37.80
C THR A 27 -6.31 43.07 -38.23
N ASN A 28 -5.37 42.89 -37.32
CA ASN A 28 -4.19 42.07 -37.53
C ASN A 28 -3.80 41.41 -36.20
N CYS A 29 -4.56 40.38 -35.83
CA CYS A 29 -4.28 39.55 -34.67
C CYS A 29 -3.33 38.43 -35.11
N PRO A 30 -2.11 38.36 -34.58
CA PRO A 30 -1.20 37.28 -34.94
C PRO A 30 -1.62 35.95 -34.29
N PRO A 31 -1.17 34.81 -34.84
CA PRO A 31 -1.35 33.50 -34.22
C PRO A 31 -0.51 33.35 -32.95
N HIS A 32 -0.96 32.47 -32.05
CA HIS A 32 -0.32 32.17 -30.78
C HIS A 32 -0.30 30.67 -30.53
N ASN A 33 0.64 30.24 -29.69
CA ASN A 33 0.78 28.84 -29.36
C ASN A 33 -0.46 28.36 -28.58
N LEU A 34 -1.10 27.29 -29.04
CA LEU A 34 -2.30 26.75 -28.40
C LEU A 34 -2.07 26.40 -26.92
N ARG A 35 -0.90 25.83 -26.58
CA ARG A 35 -0.58 25.47 -25.19
C ARG A 35 -0.46 26.72 -24.34
N GLU A 36 0.30 27.72 -24.78
CA GLU A 36 0.46 28.97 -24.04
C GLU A 36 -0.88 29.70 -23.82
N VAL A 37 -1.75 29.70 -24.84
CA VAL A 37 -3.09 30.31 -24.73
C VAL A 37 -3.99 29.51 -23.79
N CYS A 38 -3.97 28.18 -23.85
CA CYS A 38 -4.73 27.34 -22.92
C CYS A 38 -4.23 27.51 -21.47
N ASP A 39 -2.92 27.55 -21.24
CA ASP A 39 -2.34 27.77 -19.92
C ASP A 39 -2.73 29.14 -19.36
N ALA A 40 -2.74 30.18 -20.20
CA ALA A 40 -3.22 31.51 -19.82
C ALA A 40 -4.73 31.54 -19.52
N ILE A 41 -5.54 30.77 -20.26
CA ILE A 41 -6.98 30.65 -20.01
C ILE A 41 -7.24 29.93 -18.69
N LEU A 42 -6.53 28.84 -18.41
CA LEU A 42 -6.62 28.13 -17.13
C LEU A 42 -6.23 29.06 -15.98
N HIS A 43 -5.09 29.75 -16.11
CA HIS A 43 -4.67 30.74 -15.13
C HIS A 43 -5.71 31.87 -14.94
N TYR A 44 -6.36 32.33 -16.01
CA TYR A 44 -7.42 33.33 -15.92
C TYR A 44 -8.68 32.79 -15.22
N ILE A 45 -9.02 31.51 -15.41
CA ILE A 45 -10.15 30.86 -14.75
C ILE A 45 -9.87 30.78 -13.23
N ASP A 46 -8.65 30.40 -12.85
CA ASP A 46 -8.24 30.29 -11.44
C ASP A 46 -8.04 31.66 -10.78
N HIS A 47 -7.65 32.68 -11.56
CA HIS A 47 -7.36 34.04 -11.09
C HIS A 47 -8.01 35.13 -11.98
N PRO A 48 -9.33 35.38 -11.86
CA PRO A 48 -10.04 36.32 -12.74
C PRO A 48 -9.55 37.78 -12.67
N GLU A 49 -8.90 38.15 -11.57
CA GLU A 49 -8.28 39.46 -11.34
C GLU A 49 -6.93 39.64 -12.05
N CYS A 50 -6.37 38.57 -12.63
CA CYS A 50 -5.07 38.62 -13.29
C CYS A 50 -5.03 39.67 -14.40
N THR A 51 -3.90 40.33 -14.56
CA THR A 51 -3.71 41.40 -15.56
C THR A 51 -3.18 40.83 -16.88
N SER A 52 -3.21 41.60 -17.97
CA SER A 52 -2.51 41.20 -19.21
C SER A 52 -1.02 40.90 -18.97
N LYS A 53 -0.38 41.53 -17.96
CA LYS A 53 1.03 41.24 -17.60
C LYS A 53 1.20 39.85 -16.99
N ASP A 54 0.21 39.39 -16.25
CA ASP A 54 0.22 38.04 -15.65
C ASP A 54 -0.01 36.99 -16.73
N LEU A 55 -0.94 37.23 -17.65
CA LEU A 55 -1.17 36.35 -18.80
C LEU A 55 0.07 36.26 -19.71
N MET A 56 0.88 37.32 -19.80
CA MET A 56 2.15 37.33 -20.54
C MET A 56 3.24 36.43 -19.93
N LYS A 57 3.07 35.91 -18.71
CA LYS A 57 3.94 34.86 -18.16
C LYS A 57 3.74 33.53 -18.90
N PHE A 58 2.54 33.32 -19.43
CA PHE A 58 2.14 32.14 -20.18
C PHE A 58 2.24 32.38 -21.69
N ILE A 59 1.57 33.43 -22.20
CA ILE A 59 1.61 33.85 -23.60
C ILE A 59 2.83 34.74 -23.80
N LYS A 60 3.92 34.16 -24.26
CA LYS A 60 5.22 34.86 -24.36
C LYS A 60 5.26 35.85 -25.53
N GLY A 61 4.46 35.58 -26.55
CA GLY A 61 4.40 36.35 -27.78
C GLY A 61 3.61 35.60 -28.85
N PRO A 62 3.52 36.16 -30.05
CA PRO A 62 3.03 35.43 -31.22
C PRO A 62 3.83 34.15 -31.47
N ASP A 63 3.15 33.12 -31.94
CA ASP A 63 3.76 31.86 -32.42
C ASP A 63 3.34 31.65 -33.87
N PHE A 64 4.28 31.88 -34.78
CA PHE A 64 4.00 31.88 -36.20
C PHE A 64 4.16 30.49 -36.80
N PRO A 65 3.23 30.03 -37.66
CA PRO A 65 3.33 28.71 -38.29
C PRO A 65 4.54 28.56 -39.22
N THR A 66 5.17 29.68 -39.62
CA THR A 66 6.37 29.70 -40.45
C THR A 66 7.68 29.67 -39.64
N GLY A 67 7.59 29.63 -38.30
CA GLY A 67 8.73 29.76 -37.40
C GLY A 67 9.29 31.18 -37.36
N GLY A 68 10.62 31.28 -37.36
CA GLY A 68 11.36 32.54 -37.29
C GLY A 68 11.77 32.94 -35.87
N ILE A 69 12.36 34.12 -35.76
CA ILE A 69 12.89 34.67 -34.52
C ILE A 69 12.32 36.07 -34.32
N ILE A 70 11.56 36.24 -33.25
CA ILE A 70 11.07 37.56 -32.82
C ILE A 70 12.22 38.36 -32.22
N CYS A 71 12.45 39.56 -32.75
CA CYS A 71 13.52 40.47 -32.36
C CYS A 71 13.03 41.47 -31.32
N GLY A 72 13.08 41.05 -30.05
CA GLY A 72 12.67 41.86 -28.90
C GLY A 72 11.18 41.79 -28.60
N THR A 73 10.82 42.02 -27.34
CA THR A 73 9.45 41.80 -26.82
C THR A 73 8.74 43.06 -26.36
N LYS A 74 9.40 44.23 -26.39
CA LYS A 74 8.87 45.49 -25.87
C LYS A 74 7.58 45.92 -26.59
N ASP A 75 7.60 45.92 -27.92
CA ASP A 75 6.46 46.35 -28.74
C ASP A 75 5.31 45.33 -28.69
N ILE A 76 5.60 44.05 -28.45
CA ILE A 76 4.61 42.98 -28.26
C ILE A 76 3.91 43.13 -26.90
N ARG A 77 4.67 43.38 -25.83
CA ARG A 77 4.10 43.66 -24.50
C ARG A 77 3.16 44.86 -24.55
N GLN A 78 3.54 45.91 -25.27
CA GLN A 78 2.67 47.07 -25.49
C GLN A 78 1.40 46.69 -26.26
N ALA A 79 1.52 45.84 -27.29
CA ALA A 79 0.38 45.33 -28.03
C ALA A 79 -0.61 44.56 -27.15
N TYR A 80 -0.14 43.71 -26.24
CA TYR A 80 -1.03 42.98 -25.32
C TYR A 80 -1.67 43.86 -24.23
N LEU A 81 -1.05 44.99 -23.88
CA LEU A 81 -1.60 45.95 -22.92
C LEU A 81 -2.60 46.93 -23.56
N THR A 82 -2.45 47.25 -24.85
CA THR A 82 -3.18 48.36 -25.49
C THR A 82 -3.92 47.97 -26.77
N GLY A 83 -3.76 46.74 -27.23
CA GLY A 83 -4.29 46.23 -28.49
C GLY A 83 -3.51 46.66 -29.74
N HIS A 84 -2.45 47.48 -29.62
CA HIS A 84 -1.67 48.00 -30.74
C HIS A 84 -0.16 47.83 -30.54
N GLY A 85 0.53 47.32 -31.56
CA GLY A 85 1.98 47.29 -31.57
C GLY A 85 2.54 46.64 -32.82
N ARG A 86 3.75 46.09 -32.72
CA ARG A 86 4.40 45.37 -33.83
C ARG A 86 5.32 44.27 -33.31
N ALA A 87 5.54 43.26 -34.13
CA ALA A 87 6.55 42.24 -33.93
C ALA A 87 7.54 42.27 -35.09
N VAL A 88 8.82 42.49 -34.80
CA VAL A 88 9.89 42.36 -35.79
C VAL A 88 10.34 40.90 -35.82
N VAL A 89 10.27 40.24 -36.97
CA VAL A 89 10.55 38.81 -37.12
C VAL A 89 11.66 38.62 -38.13
N ARG A 90 12.66 37.80 -37.79
CA ARG A 90 13.74 37.34 -38.67
C ARG A 90 13.52 35.89 -39.08
N GLY A 91 13.93 35.55 -40.29
CA GLY A 91 14.11 34.15 -40.68
C GLY A 91 15.20 33.47 -39.85
N ARG A 92 15.05 32.17 -39.58
CA ARG A 92 16.09 31.38 -38.91
C ARG A 92 17.11 30.96 -39.93
N VAL A 93 18.37 31.26 -39.65
CA VAL A 93 19.49 30.93 -40.54
C VAL A 93 20.57 30.15 -39.83
N ALA A 94 21.31 29.33 -40.58
CA ALA A 94 22.53 28.66 -40.14
C ALA A 94 23.69 29.00 -41.08
N ILE A 95 24.91 29.06 -40.56
CA ILE A 95 26.12 29.19 -41.37
C ILE A 95 26.81 27.83 -41.36
N GLU A 96 26.99 27.24 -42.54
CA GLU A 96 27.64 25.93 -42.70
C GLU A 96 28.97 26.09 -43.43
N ALA A 97 29.97 25.28 -43.06
CA ALA A 97 31.19 25.10 -43.83
C ALA A 97 31.02 23.92 -44.80
N LYS A 98 31.63 23.98 -45.99
CA LYS A 98 31.55 22.90 -46.98
C LYS A 98 32.52 21.76 -46.59
N GLU A 99 31.99 20.61 -46.17
CA GLU A 99 32.79 19.53 -45.57
C GLU A 99 33.55 18.63 -46.58
N SER A 100 33.24 18.69 -47.88
CA SER A 100 33.90 17.85 -48.91
C SER A 100 34.19 18.57 -50.23
N GLY A 101 35.31 18.19 -50.89
CA GLY A 101 35.76 18.71 -52.19
C GLY A 101 36.90 19.74 -52.15
N ARG A 102 37.34 20.25 -53.32
CA ARG A 102 38.41 21.26 -53.50
C ARG A 102 38.10 22.65 -52.91
N GLU A 103 36.99 22.81 -52.18
CA GLU A 103 36.45 24.09 -51.70
C GLU A 103 36.15 24.09 -50.18
N LYS A 104 36.91 23.36 -49.37
CA LYS A 104 36.71 23.21 -47.91
C LYS A 104 36.64 24.51 -47.10
N ASP A 105 37.06 25.65 -47.67
CA ASP A 105 37.05 26.96 -47.01
C ASP A 105 35.80 27.81 -47.32
N LYS A 106 34.92 27.40 -48.24
CA LYS A 106 33.73 28.18 -48.59
C LYS A 106 32.62 28.02 -47.55
N LYS A 107 32.08 29.15 -47.09
CA LYS A 107 30.94 29.21 -46.15
C LYS A 107 29.64 29.46 -46.92
N ARG A 108 28.53 28.94 -46.41
CA ARG A 108 27.18 29.16 -46.96
C ARG A 108 26.20 29.57 -45.88
N ILE A 109 25.23 30.42 -46.23
CA ILE A 109 24.10 30.77 -45.36
C ILE A 109 22.91 29.92 -45.78
N ILE A 110 22.31 29.23 -44.82
CA ILE A 110 21.13 28.39 -45.01
C ILE A 110 19.95 29.04 -44.31
N ILE A 111 18.94 29.46 -45.07
CA ILE A 111 17.66 29.92 -44.51
C ILE A 111 16.78 28.70 -44.29
N LYS A 112 16.39 28.48 -43.03
CA LYS A 112 15.57 27.34 -42.59
C LYS A 112 14.12 27.71 -42.28
N GLU A 113 13.86 28.97 -41.93
CA GLU A 113 12.53 29.51 -41.61
C GLU A 113 12.44 30.96 -42.11
N ILE A 114 11.25 31.44 -42.43
CA ILE A 114 11.01 32.82 -42.90
C ILE A 114 9.90 33.51 -42.07
N PRO A 115 9.87 34.86 -42.04
CA PRO A 115 8.82 35.58 -41.34
C PRO A 115 7.40 35.23 -41.83
N TYR A 116 6.42 35.36 -40.93
CA TYR A 116 5.01 35.06 -41.23
C TYR A 116 4.46 35.95 -42.34
N GLN A 117 3.63 35.37 -43.22
CA GLN A 117 3.08 36.00 -44.44
C GLN A 117 4.12 36.35 -45.52
N VAL A 118 5.41 36.06 -45.32
CA VAL A 118 6.41 36.21 -46.39
C VAL A 118 6.32 35.03 -47.36
N ASN A 119 6.25 35.35 -48.65
CA ASN A 119 6.28 34.33 -49.71
C ASN A 119 7.73 33.95 -50.03
N LYS A 120 8.07 32.66 -49.91
CA LYS A 120 9.42 32.13 -50.18
C LYS A 120 9.95 32.50 -51.58
N ALA A 121 9.13 32.33 -52.63
CA ALA A 121 9.56 32.60 -54.00
C ALA A 121 9.87 34.08 -54.20
N LYS A 122 9.01 34.97 -53.67
CA LYS A 122 9.24 36.42 -53.70
C LYS A 122 10.47 36.84 -52.91
N LEU A 123 10.76 36.16 -51.80
CA LEU A 123 11.99 36.41 -51.03
C LEU A 123 13.23 36.05 -51.85
N ILE A 124 13.25 34.88 -52.50
CA ILE A 124 14.36 34.43 -53.36
C ILE A 124 14.54 35.39 -54.53
N GLU A 125 13.45 35.78 -55.21
CA GLU A 125 13.44 36.77 -56.28
C GLU A 125 14.04 38.10 -55.81
N LYS A 126 13.63 38.58 -54.62
CA LYS A 126 14.16 39.81 -54.05
C LYS A 126 15.64 39.71 -53.71
N ILE A 127 16.11 38.56 -53.19
CA ILE A 127 17.55 38.35 -52.93
C ILE A 127 18.32 38.40 -54.25
N ALA A 128 17.85 37.73 -55.30
CA ALA A 128 18.48 37.74 -56.62
C ALA A 128 18.51 39.15 -57.23
N GLU A 129 17.42 39.91 -57.12
CA GLU A 129 17.34 41.33 -57.51
C GLU A 129 18.42 42.16 -56.79
N MET A 130 18.50 42.07 -55.46
CA MET A 130 19.48 42.82 -54.66
C MET A 130 20.95 42.44 -54.97
N VAL A 131 21.21 41.19 -55.38
CA VAL A 131 22.55 40.75 -55.82
C VAL A 131 22.87 41.31 -57.21
N ASN A 132 21.92 41.25 -58.15
CA ASN A 132 22.09 41.77 -59.51
C ASN A 132 22.30 43.30 -59.53
N GLU A 133 21.60 44.02 -58.66
CA GLU A 133 21.76 45.46 -58.45
C GLU A 133 23.03 45.83 -57.67
N LYS A 134 23.81 44.84 -57.22
CA LYS A 134 25.03 45.00 -56.39
C LYS A 134 24.77 45.72 -55.06
N VAL A 135 23.54 45.64 -54.54
CA VAL A 135 23.19 46.14 -53.21
C VAL A 135 23.72 45.20 -52.12
N ILE A 136 23.69 43.89 -52.38
CA ILE A 136 24.27 42.86 -51.51
C ILE A 136 25.46 42.22 -52.22
N ASP A 137 26.65 42.41 -51.66
CA ASP A 137 27.90 41.89 -52.22
C ASP A 137 28.35 40.63 -51.46
N GLY A 138 29.00 39.68 -52.15
CA GLY A 138 29.57 38.49 -51.51
C GLY A 138 28.80 37.19 -51.73
N ILE A 139 27.68 37.20 -52.46
CA ILE A 139 26.88 36.01 -52.81
C ILE A 139 27.31 35.51 -54.20
N THR A 140 27.63 34.21 -54.33
CA THR A 140 28.01 33.58 -55.61
C THR A 140 26.90 32.76 -56.22
N ASP A 141 26.01 32.20 -55.41
CA ASP A 141 24.90 31.37 -55.88
C ASP A 141 23.74 31.40 -54.87
N LEU A 142 22.52 31.16 -55.37
CA LEU A 142 21.28 31.13 -54.60
C LEU A 142 20.42 29.96 -55.10
N ARG A 143 20.13 29.00 -54.24
CA ARG A 143 19.37 27.80 -54.59
C ARG A 143 18.29 27.50 -53.56
N ASP A 144 17.12 27.06 -54.01
CA ASP A 144 16.09 26.50 -53.15
C ASP A 144 16.22 24.99 -53.11
N GLU A 145 16.80 24.47 -52.03
CA GLU A 145 16.95 23.05 -51.75
C GLU A 145 15.85 22.56 -50.78
N SER A 146 14.73 23.30 -50.65
CA SER A 146 13.62 22.89 -49.79
C SER A 146 12.97 21.61 -50.30
N ASP A 147 12.71 20.67 -49.41
CA ASP A 147 12.10 19.39 -49.71
C ASP A 147 11.01 19.04 -48.68
N ARG A 148 10.70 17.74 -48.52
CA ARG A 148 9.73 17.28 -47.52
C ARG A 148 10.26 17.34 -46.09
N GLU A 149 11.57 17.40 -45.88
CA GLU A 149 12.21 17.47 -44.55
C GLU A 149 12.22 18.90 -44.01
N GLY A 150 12.11 19.92 -44.88
CA GLY A 150 11.88 21.29 -44.46
C GLY A 150 12.33 22.34 -45.47
N MET A 151 12.22 23.61 -45.08
CA MET A 151 12.70 24.71 -45.89
C MET A 151 14.24 24.79 -45.83
N ARG A 152 14.88 24.90 -46.99
CA ARG A 152 16.34 25.02 -47.10
C ARG A 152 16.71 25.88 -48.31
N VAL A 153 16.82 27.20 -48.11
CA VAL A 153 17.34 28.10 -49.15
C VAL A 153 18.82 28.33 -48.88
N VAL A 154 19.66 27.96 -49.85
CA VAL A 154 21.12 27.98 -49.76
C VAL A 154 21.66 29.19 -50.49
N ILE A 155 22.46 29.98 -49.78
CA ILE A 155 23.19 31.13 -50.30
C ILE A 155 24.68 30.82 -50.20
N GLU A 156 25.32 30.61 -51.35
CA GLU A 156 26.77 30.41 -51.40
C GLU A 156 27.50 31.74 -51.37
N LEU A 157 28.59 31.81 -50.60
CA LEU A 157 29.37 33.02 -50.43
C LEU A 157 30.73 32.95 -51.14
N ARG A 158 31.26 34.12 -51.52
CA ARG A 158 32.66 34.25 -51.96
C ARG A 158 33.62 33.91 -50.83
N LYS A 159 34.83 33.45 -51.18
CA LYS A 159 35.84 32.93 -50.23
C LYS A 159 36.26 33.96 -49.17
N ASP A 160 36.28 35.24 -49.52
CA ASP A 160 36.66 36.37 -48.69
C ASP A 160 35.46 37.06 -48.01
N ALA A 161 34.22 36.65 -48.31
CA ALA A 161 33.02 37.26 -47.73
C ALA A 161 32.83 36.84 -46.26
N VAL A 162 32.54 37.80 -45.39
CA VAL A 162 32.20 37.55 -43.99
C VAL A 162 30.71 37.22 -43.89
N PRO A 163 30.31 35.99 -43.53
CA PRO A 163 28.90 35.56 -43.59
C PRO A 163 27.95 36.43 -42.77
N MET A 164 28.40 36.93 -41.61
CA MET A 164 27.58 37.78 -40.75
C MET A 164 27.30 39.16 -41.37
N VAL A 165 28.22 39.69 -42.19
CA VAL A 165 28.01 40.98 -42.88
C VAL A 165 26.96 40.81 -43.97
N VAL A 166 27.09 39.76 -44.79
CA VAL A 166 26.12 39.43 -45.85
C VAL A 166 24.75 39.13 -45.24
N LEU A 167 24.70 38.37 -44.14
CA LEU A 167 23.47 38.09 -43.43
C LEU A 167 22.77 39.36 -42.90
N ASN A 168 23.52 40.30 -42.34
CA ASN A 168 22.96 41.57 -41.88
C ASN A 168 22.41 42.41 -43.05
N GLN A 169 23.06 42.37 -44.22
CA GLN A 169 22.54 43.01 -45.42
C GLN A 169 21.26 42.32 -45.91
N LEU A 170 21.19 40.99 -45.88
CA LEU A 170 19.98 40.23 -46.20
C LEU A 170 18.82 40.60 -45.29
N TYR A 171 19.05 40.71 -43.96
CA TYR A 171 18.01 41.19 -43.04
C TYR A 171 17.59 42.65 -43.31
N LYS A 172 18.52 43.52 -43.73
CA LYS A 172 18.21 44.93 -43.94
C LYS A 172 17.45 45.20 -45.24
N HIS A 173 17.77 44.48 -46.30
CA HIS A 173 17.33 44.80 -47.66
C HIS A 173 16.29 43.81 -48.23
N THR A 174 15.97 42.75 -47.51
CA THR A 174 15.01 41.73 -47.99
C THR A 174 13.98 41.40 -46.91
N PRO A 175 12.82 40.81 -47.28
CA PRO A 175 11.83 40.31 -46.33
C PRO A 175 12.31 39.16 -45.42
N LEU A 176 13.60 38.80 -45.45
CA LEU A 176 14.19 37.88 -44.48
C LEU A 176 14.12 38.44 -43.04
N GLN A 177 13.97 39.76 -42.89
CA GLN A 177 13.47 40.38 -41.67
C GLN A 177 12.27 41.27 -42.04
N ASP A 178 11.16 41.12 -41.33
CA ASP A 178 9.95 41.92 -41.58
C ASP A 178 9.29 42.38 -40.26
N SER A 179 8.45 43.40 -40.32
CA SER A 179 7.71 43.96 -39.19
C SER A 179 6.21 43.72 -39.35
N ILE A 180 5.66 42.86 -38.50
CA ILE A 180 4.24 42.53 -38.49
C ILE A 180 3.51 43.49 -37.54
N SER A 181 2.58 44.29 -38.05
CA SER A 181 1.71 45.12 -37.22
C SER A 181 0.75 44.26 -36.40
N ILE A 182 0.60 44.52 -35.11
CA ILE A 182 -0.38 43.86 -34.24
C ILE A 182 -1.51 44.84 -33.95
N LEU A 183 -2.73 44.46 -34.31
CA LEU A 183 -3.96 45.20 -34.02
C LEU A 183 -5.05 44.22 -33.57
N LEU A 184 -5.27 44.14 -32.25
CA LEU A 184 -6.19 43.21 -31.60
C LEU A 184 -7.64 43.75 -31.64
N LEU A 185 -8.17 43.94 -32.85
CA LEU A 185 -9.54 44.41 -33.06
C LEU A 185 -10.46 43.23 -33.36
N ALA A 186 -11.54 43.07 -32.57
CA ALA A 186 -12.53 42.02 -32.74
C ALA A 186 -13.96 42.52 -32.45
N LEU A 187 -14.97 41.77 -32.90
CA LEU A 187 -16.37 42.08 -32.61
C LEU A 187 -16.73 41.58 -31.20
N VAL A 188 -17.14 42.49 -30.32
CA VAL A 188 -17.74 42.16 -29.02
C VAL A 188 -19.19 42.61 -29.06
N ASN A 189 -20.11 41.67 -28.89
CA ASN A 189 -21.56 41.90 -29.00
C ASN A 189 -21.94 42.59 -30.33
N GLY A 190 -21.29 42.20 -31.44
CA GLY A 190 -21.54 42.74 -32.78
C GLY A 190 -20.87 44.08 -33.11
N ALA A 191 -20.15 44.70 -32.17
CA ALA A 191 -19.46 45.97 -32.39
C ALA A 191 -17.92 45.81 -32.38
N PRO A 192 -17.18 46.47 -33.30
CA PRO A 192 -15.72 46.41 -33.33
C PRO A 192 -15.12 47.09 -32.10
N ARG A 193 -14.25 46.38 -31.39
CA ARG A 193 -13.52 46.89 -30.22
C ARG A 193 -12.06 46.47 -30.30
N ILE A 194 -11.17 47.39 -29.93
CA ILE A 194 -9.78 47.08 -29.63
C ILE A 194 -9.74 46.41 -28.27
N LEU A 195 -9.08 45.26 -28.20
CA LEU A 195 -9.01 44.41 -27.01
C LEU A 195 -7.59 44.34 -26.48
N THR A 196 -7.46 44.23 -25.16
CA THR A 196 -6.21 43.76 -24.54
C THR A 196 -6.15 42.23 -24.57
N LEU A 197 -4.98 41.67 -24.28
CA LEU A 197 -4.82 40.21 -24.18
C LEU A 197 -5.79 39.61 -23.14
N ARG A 198 -5.93 40.27 -21.98
CA ARG A 198 -6.89 39.88 -20.95
C ARG A 198 -8.33 39.92 -21.45
N ASP A 199 -8.71 40.95 -22.20
CA ASP A 199 -10.07 41.04 -22.74
C ASP A 199 -10.37 39.88 -23.70
N MET A 200 -9.41 39.51 -24.55
CA MET A 200 -9.57 38.38 -25.46
C MET A 200 -9.78 37.04 -24.72
N VAL A 201 -9.01 36.81 -23.64
CA VAL A 201 -9.16 35.64 -22.77
C VAL A 201 -10.50 35.67 -22.04
N HIS A 202 -10.85 36.82 -21.44
CA HIS A 202 -12.11 37.02 -20.72
C HIS A 202 -13.33 36.72 -21.59
N TYR A 203 -13.42 37.33 -22.78
CA TYR A 203 -14.57 37.15 -23.67
C TYR A 203 -14.67 35.71 -24.18
N TYR A 204 -13.54 35.04 -24.38
CA TYR A 204 -13.53 33.61 -24.72
C TYR A 204 -14.05 32.74 -23.57
N VAL A 205 -13.56 32.95 -22.35
CA VAL A 205 -14.02 32.18 -21.16
C VAL A 205 -15.50 32.39 -20.92
N ARG A 206 -15.99 33.64 -20.99
CA ARG A 206 -17.42 33.94 -20.85
C ARG A 206 -18.26 33.23 -21.91
N HIS A 207 -17.81 33.24 -23.16
CA HIS A 207 -18.46 32.50 -24.25
C HIS A 207 -18.50 30.99 -23.96
N ARG A 208 -17.42 30.41 -23.46
CA ARG A 208 -17.36 28.98 -23.11
C ARG A 208 -18.31 28.62 -21.98
N VAL A 209 -18.39 29.43 -20.92
CA VAL A 209 -19.33 29.22 -19.82
C VAL A 209 -20.77 29.25 -20.33
N GLU A 210 -21.15 30.27 -21.12
CA GLU A 210 -22.49 30.37 -21.69
C GLU A 210 -22.83 29.15 -22.57
N ILE A 211 -21.90 28.72 -23.42
CA ILE A 211 -22.11 27.56 -24.29
C ILE A 211 -22.27 26.27 -23.49
N VAL A 212 -21.46 26.06 -22.45
CA VAL A 212 -21.55 24.86 -21.60
C VAL A 212 -22.85 24.87 -20.83
N GLU A 213 -23.25 25.99 -20.25
CA GLU A 213 -24.52 26.12 -19.51
C GLU A 213 -25.72 25.90 -20.43
N ARG A 214 -25.74 26.55 -21.60
CA ARG A 214 -26.83 26.39 -22.60
C ARG A 214 -26.90 24.97 -23.12
N ARG A 215 -25.76 24.31 -23.33
CA ARG A 215 -25.70 22.90 -23.72
C ARG A 215 -26.27 22.03 -22.62
N CYS A 216 -25.80 22.18 -21.37
CA CYS A 216 -26.32 21.39 -20.26
C CYS A 216 -27.82 21.62 -20.02
N ARG A 217 -28.33 22.85 -20.13
CA ARG A 217 -29.78 23.15 -20.07
C ARG A 217 -30.56 22.61 -21.27
N TYR A 218 -29.93 22.52 -22.45
CA TYR A 218 -30.55 21.92 -23.64
C TYR A 218 -30.62 20.40 -23.49
N ASP A 219 -29.50 19.77 -23.15
CA ASP A 219 -29.39 18.33 -22.95
C ASP A 219 -30.31 17.89 -21.80
N LEU A 220 -30.40 18.68 -20.72
CA LEU A 220 -31.31 18.42 -19.61
C LEU A 220 -32.76 18.43 -20.06
N ARG A 221 -33.17 19.45 -20.82
CA ARG A 221 -34.54 19.53 -21.36
C ARG A 221 -34.82 18.40 -22.34
N GLN A 222 -33.88 18.07 -23.24
CA GLN A 222 -34.03 16.96 -24.18
C GLN A 222 -34.16 15.63 -23.44
N ALA A 223 -33.38 15.43 -22.39
CA ALA A 223 -33.42 14.23 -21.59
C ALA A 223 -34.72 14.15 -20.78
N GLU A 224 -35.18 15.24 -20.16
CA GLU A 224 -36.46 15.32 -19.43
C GLU A 224 -37.66 15.11 -20.36
N ASP A 225 -37.69 15.75 -21.53
CA ASP A 225 -38.73 15.58 -22.54
C ASP A 225 -38.80 14.13 -23.02
N ARG A 226 -37.63 13.51 -23.29
CA ARG A 226 -37.55 12.12 -23.74
C ARG A 226 -37.94 11.14 -22.64
N ALA A 227 -37.48 11.37 -21.41
CA ALA A 227 -37.84 10.57 -20.24
C ALA A 227 -39.36 10.61 -20.01
N HIS A 228 -39.98 11.79 -20.11
CA HIS A 228 -41.44 11.97 -20.01
C HIS A 228 -42.22 11.15 -21.06
N VAL A 229 -41.73 11.10 -22.31
CA VAL A 229 -42.34 10.24 -23.34
C VAL A 229 -42.16 8.76 -23.03
N LEU A 230 -40.96 8.33 -22.63
CA LEU A 230 -40.67 6.93 -22.30
C LEU A 230 -41.48 6.43 -21.12
N GLU A 231 -41.67 7.26 -20.09
CA GLU A 231 -42.54 6.96 -18.96
C GLU A 231 -43.98 6.67 -19.41
N GLY A 232 -44.53 7.51 -20.30
CA GLY A 232 -45.86 7.31 -20.87
C GLY A 232 -45.96 6.03 -21.69
N LEU A 233 -44.96 5.73 -22.51
CA LEU A 233 -44.91 4.50 -23.31
C LEU A 233 -44.81 3.25 -22.44
N LEU A 234 -43.95 3.26 -21.41
CA LEU A 234 -43.81 2.14 -20.47
C LEU A 234 -45.10 1.87 -19.72
N LYS A 235 -45.74 2.92 -19.20
CA LYS A 235 -47.04 2.85 -18.53
C LYS A 235 -48.14 2.34 -19.47
N ALA A 236 -48.12 2.72 -20.75
CA ALA A 236 -49.06 2.21 -21.74
C ALA A 236 -48.82 0.73 -22.10
N ILE A 237 -47.56 0.28 -22.16
CA ILE A 237 -47.22 -1.12 -22.41
C ILE A 237 -47.67 -2.01 -21.25
N ASP A 238 -47.55 -1.55 -20.00
CA ASP A 238 -47.97 -2.30 -18.82
C ASP A 238 -49.51 -2.48 -18.73
N HIS A 239 -50.27 -1.63 -19.43
CA HIS A 239 -51.74 -1.69 -19.53
C HIS A 239 -52.23 -1.86 -20.97
N ILE A 240 -51.44 -2.54 -21.82
CA ILE A 240 -51.62 -2.49 -23.27
C ILE A 240 -52.99 -2.95 -23.77
N ASP A 241 -53.59 -3.96 -23.13
CA ASP A 241 -54.89 -4.49 -23.54
C ASP A 241 -56.02 -3.46 -23.35
N GLU A 242 -55.99 -2.73 -22.24
CA GLU A 242 -56.96 -1.68 -21.94
C GLU A 242 -56.72 -0.44 -22.81
N VAL A 243 -55.45 -0.08 -23.05
CA VAL A 243 -55.06 0.99 -23.98
C VAL A 243 -55.57 0.69 -25.39
N ILE A 244 -55.39 -0.54 -25.89
CA ILE A 244 -55.89 -0.97 -27.20
C ILE A 244 -57.42 -0.96 -27.24
N ALA A 245 -58.11 -1.39 -26.17
CA ALA A 245 -59.57 -1.37 -26.10
C ALA A 245 -60.13 0.06 -26.19
N ILE A 246 -59.51 1.03 -25.53
CA ILE A 246 -59.88 2.45 -25.61
C ILE A 246 -59.63 2.99 -27.03
N ILE A 247 -58.48 2.68 -27.63
CA ILE A 247 -58.17 3.12 -29.00
C ILE A 247 -59.18 2.53 -30.00
N ARG A 248 -59.49 1.22 -29.91
CA ARG A 248 -60.42 0.53 -30.83
C ARG A 248 -61.89 0.96 -30.69
N SER A 249 -62.30 1.36 -29.49
CA SER A 249 -63.67 1.84 -29.23
C SER A 249 -63.85 3.34 -29.54
N SER A 250 -62.80 4.03 -30.01
CA SER A 250 -62.82 5.46 -30.35
C SER A 250 -63.11 5.67 -31.83
N GLU A 251 -64.06 6.56 -32.13
CA GLU A 251 -64.40 6.92 -33.52
C GLU A 251 -63.31 7.78 -34.18
N THR A 252 -62.57 8.58 -33.40
CA THR A 252 -61.50 9.46 -33.90
C THR A 252 -60.24 9.38 -33.03
N THR A 253 -59.10 9.80 -33.60
CA THR A 253 -57.81 9.88 -32.88
C THR A 253 -57.86 10.88 -31.73
N GLU A 254 -58.60 11.98 -31.89
CA GLU A 254 -58.83 12.99 -30.86
C GLU A 254 -59.67 12.43 -29.71
N ALA A 255 -60.71 11.64 -30.01
CA ALA A 255 -61.52 10.96 -29.00
C ALA A 255 -60.70 9.89 -28.24
N ALA A 256 -59.81 9.17 -28.94
CA ALA A 256 -58.88 8.23 -28.31
C ALA A 256 -57.88 8.95 -27.39
N GLN A 257 -57.30 10.06 -27.85
CA GLN A 257 -56.36 10.87 -27.07
C GLN A 257 -57.02 11.39 -25.78
N ALA A 258 -58.21 11.99 -25.89
CA ALA A 258 -58.94 12.53 -24.74
C ALA A 258 -59.24 11.45 -23.69
N ARG A 259 -59.68 10.26 -24.14
CA ARG A 259 -59.98 9.14 -23.24
C ARG A 259 -58.74 8.50 -22.63
N LEU A 260 -57.62 8.44 -23.34
CA LEU A 260 -56.33 7.98 -22.78
C LEU A 260 -55.81 8.94 -21.71
N ILE A 261 -55.95 10.25 -21.91
CA ILE A 261 -55.61 11.28 -20.92
C ILE A 261 -56.50 11.14 -19.68
N GLU A 262 -57.82 11.05 -19.86
CA GLU A 262 -58.78 10.95 -18.76
C GLU A 262 -58.59 9.66 -17.94
N ARG A 263 -58.40 8.52 -18.61
CA ARG A 263 -58.32 7.21 -17.95
C ARG A 263 -57.00 6.98 -17.22
N PHE A 264 -55.88 7.33 -17.86
CA PHE A 264 -54.54 6.97 -17.37
C PHE A 264 -53.73 8.17 -16.89
N GLY A 265 -54.27 9.39 -16.97
CA GLY A 265 -53.57 10.61 -16.58
C GLY A 265 -52.37 10.95 -17.47
N PHE A 266 -52.37 10.50 -18.74
CA PHE A 266 -51.30 10.84 -19.67
C PHE A 266 -51.32 12.33 -20.01
N SER A 267 -50.15 12.92 -20.24
CA SER A 267 -50.08 14.22 -20.91
C SER A 267 -50.45 14.11 -22.40
N VAL A 268 -50.79 15.23 -23.04
CA VAL A 268 -51.03 15.29 -24.50
C VAL A 268 -49.85 14.71 -25.29
N VAL A 269 -48.62 15.00 -24.87
CA VAL A 269 -47.40 14.51 -25.52
C VAL A 269 -47.26 12.99 -25.40
N GLN A 270 -47.52 12.44 -24.20
CA GLN A 270 -47.49 10.99 -23.97
C GLN A 270 -48.61 10.27 -24.73
N ALA A 271 -49.84 10.79 -24.70
CA ALA A 271 -50.97 10.21 -25.43
C ALA A 271 -50.70 10.18 -26.94
N ASN A 272 -50.11 11.24 -27.51
CA ASN A 272 -49.69 11.26 -28.91
C ASN A 272 -48.60 10.24 -29.21
N ALA A 273 -47.61 10.09 -28.34
CA ALA A 273 -46.55 9.08 -28.51
C ALA A 273 -47.10 7.65 -28.47
N ILE A 274 -48.09 7.39 -27.60
CA ILE A 274 -48.79 6.11 -27.50
C ILE A 274 -49.60 5.82 -28.78
N LEU A 275 -50.36 6.80 -29.27
CA LEU A 275 -51.14 6.67 -30.51
C LEU A 275 -50.23 6.48 -31.75
N ALA A 276 -49.02 7.05 -31.72
CA ALA A 276 -48.00 6.87 -32.77
C ALA A 276 -47.16 5.60 -32.60
N MET A 277 -47.35 4.84 -31.51
CA MET A 277 -46.56 3.65 -31.21
C MET A 277 -46.87 2.53 -32.21
N ARG A 278 -45.82 2.01 -32.88
CA ARG A 278 -45.96 0.87 -33.80
C ARG A 278 -46.01 -0.44 -33.02
N LEU A 279 -46.84 -1.39 -33.46
CA LEU A 279 -47.02 -2.71 -32.82
C LEU A 279 -45.71 -3.46 -32.52
N ARG A 280 -44.66 -3.31 -33.34
CA ARG A 280 -43.34 -3.92 -33.09
C ARG A 280 -42.69 -3.51 -31.75
N ARG A 281 -43.05 -2.33 -31.22
CA ARG A 281 -42.57 -1.82 -29.92
C ARG A 281 -43.16 -2.58 -28.72
N LEU A 282 -44.13 -3.48 -28.94
CA LEU A 282 -44.74 -4.32 -27.92
C LEU A 282 -44.00 -5.64 -27.69
N THR A 283 -42.90 -5.90 -28.41
CA THR A 283 -42.09 -7.10 -28.17
C THR A 283 -41.34 -6.98 -26.84
N GLY A 284 -41.11 -8.10 -26.16
CA GLY A 284 -40.42 -8.11 -24.86
C GLY A 284 -39.04 -7.44 -24.90
N LEU A 285 -38.29 -7.64 -25.98
CA LEU A 285 -36.97 -7.01 -26.18
C LEU A 285 -37.06 -5.49 -26.35
N GLU A 286 -38.09 -4.97 -27.01
CA GLU A 286 -38.29 -3.52 -27.17
C GLU A 286 -38.73 -2.87 -25.85
N ARG A 287 -39.52 -3.57 -25.02
CA ARG A 287 -39.84 -3.11 -23.66
C ARG A 287 -38.57 -2.99 -22.80
N GLU A 288 -37.68 -3.99 -22.87
CA GLU A 288 -36.39 -3.94 -22.17
C GLU A 288 -35.48 -2.81 -22.69
N ALA A 289 -35.47 -2.57 -24.00
CA ALA A 289 -34.73 -1.48 -24.60
C ALA A 289 -35.24 -0.10 -24.15
N LEU A 290 -36.55 0.09 -24.09
CA LEU A 290 -37.18 1.32 -23.58
C LEU A 290 -36.91 1.52 -22.07
N LEU A 291 -36.94 0.45 -21.27
CA LEU A 291 -36.57 0.48 -19.85
C LEU A 291 -35.09 0.81 -19.61
N LYS A 292 -34.21 0.35 -20.51
CA LYS A 292 -32.79 0.71 -20.46
C LYS A 292 -32.59 2.17 -20.83
N GLU A 293 -33.19 2.63 -21.94
CA GLU A 293 -33.12 4.02 -22.38
C GLU A 293 -33.65 5.00 -21.32
N TYR A 294 -34.76 4.66 -20.66
CA TYR A 294 -35.34 5.48 -19.59
C TYR A 294 -34.41 5.59 -18.37
N ARG A 295 -33.79 4.48 -17.95
CA ARG A 295 -32.81 4.47 -16.85
C ARG A 295 -31.56 5.28 -17.17
N ASP A 296 -31.02 5.10 -18.37
CA ASP A 296 -29.83 5.84 -18.83
C ASP A 296 -30.13 7.37 -18.87
N LEU A 297 -31.34 7.77 -19.28
CA LEU A 297 -31.76 9.17 -19.29
C LEU A 297 -31.98 9.76 -17.89
N LEU A 298 -32.53 9.01 -16.94
CA LEU A 298 -32.67 9.49 -15.56
C LEU A 298 -31.31 9.77 -14.91
N GLN A 299 -30.31 8.91 -15.15
CA GLN A 299 -28.93 9.13 -14.70
C GLN A 299 -28.32 10.38 -15.34
N GLU A 300 -28.54 10.60 -16.65
CA GLU A 300 -28.03 11.79 -17.33
C GLU A 300 -28.71 13.08 -16.84
N ILE A 301 -30.02 13.04 -16.56
CA ILE A 301 -30.77 14.16 -15.96
C ILE A 301 -30.21 14.51 -14.59
N GLU A 302 -29.94 13.50 -13.75
CA GLU A 302 -29.37 13.68 -12.43
C GLU A 302 -27.95 14.27 -12.51
N ARG A 303 -27.07 13.70 -13.34
CA ARG A 303 -25.74 14.27 -13.64
C ARG A 303 -25.81 15.74 -14.06
N LEU A 304 -26.75 16.09 -14.94
CA LEU A 304 -26.95 17.46 -15.41
C LEU A 304 -27.51 18.39 -14.32
N LYS A 305 -28.35 17.88 -13.40
CA LYS A 305 -28.85 18.61 -12.21
C LYS A 305 -27.79 18.73 -11.10
N THR A 306 -26.89 17.78 -10.99
CA THR A 306 -25.75 17.77 -10.07
C THR A 306 -24.65 18.72 -10.53
N ILE A 307 -24.40 18.84 -11.84
CA ILE A 307 -23.61 19.98 -12.39
C ILE A 307 -24.22 21.33 -11.98
N LEU A 308 -25.49 21.35 -11.54
CA LEU A 308 -26.23 22.52 -11.07
C LEU A 308 -26.46 22.56 -9.52
N SER A 309 -25.92 21.63 -8.68
CA SER A 309 -26.07 21.64 -7.17
C SER A 309 -24.98 20.84 -6.37
N SER A 310 -24.71 21.17 -5.07
CA SER A 310 -23.42 20.86 -4.32
C SER A 310 -23.46 19.73 -3.25
N GLU A 311 -22.42 18.91 -2.87
CA GLU A 311 -20.97 19.15 -2.57
C GLU A 311 -20.25 20.12 -3.49
N ARG A 312 -19.42 20.97 -2.88
CA ARG A 312 -18.75 22.04 -3.62
C ARG A 312 -17.75 21.42 -4.60
N ASN A 313 -17.85 21.89 -5.84
CA ASN A 313 -17.18 21.31 -6.98
C ASN A 313 -15.67 21.28 -6.76
N ILE A 314 -15.06 20.09 -6.69
CA ILE A 314 -13.62 19.92 -6.51
C ILE A 314 -12.77 20.56 -7.62
N LEU A 315 -13.41 20.93 -8.74
CA LEU A 315 -12.79 21.64 -9.86
C LEU A 315 -12.79 23.17 -9.67
N GLU A 316 -13.37 23.68 -8.57
CA GLU A 316 -13.44 25.10 -8.25
C GLU A 316 -12.71 25.39 -6.93
N GLU A 317 -11.92 26.47 -6.87
CA GLU A 317 -11.28 26.93 -5.64
C GLU A 317 -11.98 28.19 -5.14
N THR A 318 -12.93 28.02 -4.21
CA THR A 318 -13.69 29.13 -3.61
C THR A 318 -13.58 29.13 -2.08
N PRO A 319 -13.62 30.28 -1.38
CA PRO A 319 -13.58 30.35 0.10
C PRO A 319 -14.64 29.49 0.79
N GLN A 320 -15.74 29.27 0.08
CA GLN A 320 -16.82 28.38 0.41
C GLN A 320 -16.34 26.93 0.68
N HIS A 321 -15.31 26.42 0.01
CA HIS A 321 -14.75 25.10 0.32
C HIS A 321 -14.21 24.98 1.75
N CYS A 322 -13.84 26.10 2.39
CA CYS A 322 -13.40 26.13 3.78
C CYS A 322 -14.57 26.19 4.80
N HIS A 323 -15.82 26.38 4.35
CA HIS A 323 -16.99 26.39 5.22
C HIS A 323 -17.38 24.95 5.62
N THR A 324 -16.59 24.36 6.53
CA THR A 324 -16.76 22.98 7.03
C THR A 324 -16.56 22.92 8.54
N LEU A 325 -17.19 21.94 9.21
CA LEU A 325 -16.92 21.64 10.62
C LEU A 325 -15.75 20.65 10.73
N LYS A 326 -14.60 21.15 11.20
CA LYS A 326 -13.40 20.32 11.41
C LYS A 326 -13.43 19.65 12.78
N LEU A 327 -13.44 18.31 12.79
CA LEU A 327 -13.21 17.52 13.99
C LEU A 327 -11.72 17.16 14.11
N ILE A 328 -11.17 17.27 15.33
CA ILE A 328 -9.78 16.85 15.61
C ILE A 328 -9.64 15.32 15.58
N GLN A 329 -10.73 14.62 15.93
CA GLN A 329 -10.77 13.16 16.02
C GLN A 329 -12.21 12.67 15.81
N PRO A 330 -12.40 11.41 15.38
CA PRO A 330 -13.73 10.89 15.05
C PRO A 330 -14.56 10.47 16.28
N VAL A 331 -13.94 10.29 17.45
CA VAL A 331 -14.64 9.88 18.67
C VAL A 331 -15.16 11.10 19.43
N LEU A 332 -16.48 11.20 19.57
CA LEU A 332 -17.19 12.29 20.24
C LEU A 332 -17.57 11.92 21.67
N THR A 333 -17.42 12.86 22.61
CA THR A 333 -18.04 12.73 23.93
C THR A 333 -19.54 13.03 23.85
N ASN A 334 -20.31 12.63 24.87
CA ASN A 334 -21.74 12.95 24.93
C ASN A 334 -21.97 14.47 24.85
N ARG A 335 -21.12 15.26 25.50
CA ARG A 335 -21.14 16.72 25.43
C ARG A 335 -20.80 17.27 24.04
N ASP A 336 -19.85 16.65 23.33
CA ASP A 336 -19.50 17.08 21.96
C ASP A 336 -20.63 16.79 20.98
N LEU A 337 -21.29 15.64 21.12
CA LEU A 337 -22.47 15.30 20.31
C LEU A 337 -23.63 16.26 20.57
N GLU A 338 -23.90 16.62 21.83
CA GLU A 338 -24.96 17.58 22.16
C GLU A 338 -24.72 18.98 21.57
N LYS A 339 -23.45 19.41 21.46
CA LYS A 339 -23.12 20.64 20.74
C LYS A 339 -23.44 20.53 19.25
N LEU A 340 -23.12 19.40 18.62
CA LEU A 340 -23.43 19.16 17.21
C LEU A 340 -24.94 19.07 16.97
N ARG A 341 -25.69 18.41 17.85
CA ARG A 341 -27.15 18.26 17.76
C ARG A 341 -27.87 19.61 17.75
N ARG A 342 -27.28 20.64 18.37
CA ARG A 342 -27.84 22.00 18.48
C ARG A 342 -27.26 22.99 17.47
N VAL A 343 -26.45 22.53 16.51
CA VAL A 343 -25.87 23.44 15.51
C VAL A 343 -26.96 23.97 14.59
N SER A 344 -27.00 25.29 14.46
CA SER A 344 -27.90 26.01 13.57
C SER A 344 -27.21 27.30 13.14
N TRP A 345 -26.15 27.15 12.34
CA TRP A 345 -25.31 28.27 11.89
C TRP A 345 -24.94 28.10 10.42
N GLY A 346 -25.28 29.08 9.59
CA GLY A 346 -25.09 29.01 8.14
C GLY A 346 -25.85 27.83 7.53
N ASP A 347 -25.15 27.02 6.76
CA ASP A 347 -25.71 25.82 6.11
C ASP A 347 -25.67 24.58 7.03
N PHE A 348 -25.19 24.70 8.27
CA PHE A 348 -25.10 23.58 9.22
C PHE A 348 -26.38 23.40 10.03
N LEU A 349 -27.10 22.33 9.72
CA LEU A 349 -28.32 21.90 10.41
C LEU A 349 -28.22 20.42 10.75
N ALA A 350 -28.45 20.07 12.01
CA ALA A 350 -28.42 18.70 12.49
C ALA A 350 -29.82 18.16 12.81
N THR A 351 -30.06 16.89 12.52
CA THR A 351 -31.24 16.16 13.00
C THR A 351 -30.87 14.75 13.47
N THR A 352 -31.63 14.23 14.43
CA THR A 352 -31.46 12.86 14.94
C THR A 352 -32.49 11.94 14.33
N LEU A 353 -32.02 10.86 13.72
CA LEU A 353 -32.85 9.81 13.15
C LEU A 353 -32.74 8.55 14.03
N PRO A 354 -33.85 8.06 14.61
CA PRO A 354 -33.83 6.87 15.44
C PRO A 354 -33.57 5.62 14.58
N MET A 355 -32.66 4.76 15.04
CA MET A 355 -32.35 3.45 14.47
C MET A 355 -32.92 2.33 15.34
N LEU A 356 -34.23 2.37 15.58
CA LEU A 356 -34.97 1.41 16.38
C LEU A 356 -35.98 0.65 15.51
N TYR A 357 -36.30 -0.59 15.88
CA TYR A 357 -37.35 -1.41 15.26
C TYR A 357 -38.10 -2.22 16.31
N ARG A 358 -39.35 -2.59 16.04
CA ARG A 358 -40.10 -3.44 16.97
C ARG A 358 -39.52 -4.85 17.01
N VAL A 359 -39.23 -5.35 18.20
CA VAL A 359 -38.52 -6.63 18.38
C VAL A 359 -39.34 -7.84 17.93
N ASP A 360 -40.68 -7.77 18.02
CA ASP A 360 -41.63 -8.84 17.68
C ASP A 360 -41.80 -9.07 16.16
N GLY A 361 -41.38 -8.12 15.33
CA GLY A 361 -41.64 -8.14 13.89
C GLY A 361 -40.62 -8.91 13.02
N GLY A 362 -39.55 -9.43 13.63
CA GLY A 362 -38.54 -10.24 12.95
C GLY A 362 -37.86 -9.57 11.75
N ALA A 363 -37.46 -10.38 10.76
CA ALA A 363 -36.67 -9.94 9.59
C ALA A 363 -37.36 -8.83 8.76
N LYS A 364 -38.67 -8.97 8.55
CA LYS A 364 -39.46 -8.05 7.73
C LYS A 364 -39.57 -6.68 8.40
N GLU A 365 -39.74 -6.64 9.71
CA GLU A 365 -39.79 -5.38 10.44
C GLU A 365 -38.42 -4.71 10.49
N LEU A 366 -37.33 -5.47 10.67
CA LEU A 366 -35.98 -4.95 10.57
C LEU A 366 -35.72 -4.32 9.18
N GLU A 367 -36.11 -5.00 8.10
CA GLU A 367 -36.02 -4.47 6.74
C GLU A 367 -36.86 -3.20 6.57
N ARG A 368 -38.12 -3.21 7.04
CA ARG A 368 -39.01 -2.05 6.99
C ARG A 368 -38.43 -0.84 7.73
N ALA A 369 -37.80 -1.08 8.88
CA ALA A 369 -37.17 -0.06 9.69
C ALA A 369 -35.93 0.53 9.01
N LEU A 370 -35.11 -0.30 8.35
CA LEU A 370 -33.98 0.14 7.52
C LEU A 370 -34.44 1.00 6.34
N ASP A 371 -35.42 0.52 5.57
CA ASP A 371 -35.96 1.28 4.44
C ASP A 371 -36.61 2.60 4.92
N GLY A 372 -37.28 2.57 6.08
CA GLY A 372 -37.82 3.75 6.74
C GLY A 372 -36.74 4.74 7.18
N LEU A 373 -35.63 4.26 7.71
CA LEU A 373 -34.48 5.07 8.09
C LEU A 373 -33.86 5.76 6.86
N CYS A 374 -33.66 5.02 5.76
CA CYS A 374 -33.18 5.56 4.49
C CYS A 374 -34.10 6.66 3.96
N ARG A 375 -35.42 6.43 3.93
CA ARG A 375 -36.40 7.46 3.50
C ARG A 375 -36.35 8.71 4.39
N ARG A 376 -36.23 8.55 5.72
CA ARG A 376 -36.09 9.67 6.65
C ARG A 376 -34.80 10.46 6.40
N ALA A 377 -33.70 9.77 6.09
CA ALA A 377 -32.44 10.42 5.73
C ALA A 377 -32.59 11.28 4.46
N SER A 378 -33.16 10.74 3.38
CA SER A 378 -33.40 11.49 2.15
C SER A 378 -34.37 12.66 2.34
N LEU A 379 -35.38 12.51 3.20
CA LEU A 379 -36.31 13.60 3.53
C LEU A 379 -35.60 14.70 4.34
N ALA A 380 -34.75 14.32 5.29
CA ALA A 380 -33.96 15.27 6.08
C ALA A 380 -33.02 16.09 5.18
N ILE A 381 -32.30 15.46 4.25
CA ILE A 381 -31.43 16.17 3.29
C ILE A 381 -32.26 17.13 2.43
N ARG A 382 -33.41 16.68 1.89
CA ARG A 382 -34.33 17.54 1.14
C ARG A 382 -34.89 18.71 1.97
N SER A 383 -34.93 18.57 3.29
CA SER A 383 -35.34 19.62 4.23
C SER A 383 -34.20 20.56 4.63
N GLY A 384 -33.00 20.39 4.06
CA GLY A 384 -31.83 21.23 4.32
C GLY A 384 -30.91 20.76 5.46
N TYR A 385 -31.14 19.57 6.03
CA TYR A 385 -30.24 19.02 7.04
C TYR A 385 -28.93 18.52 6.43
N THR A 386 -27.82 19.05 6.94
CA THR A 386 -26.45 18.75 6.49
C THR A 386 -25.67 17.86 7.46
N ILE A 387 -26.27 17.53 8.61
CA ILE A 387 -25.73 16.55 9.56
C ILE A 387 -26.86 15.61 10.02
N LEU A 388 -26.68 14.31 9.84
CA LEU A 388 -27.62 13.28 10.33
C LEU A 388 -26.97 12.49 11.45
N ILE A 389 -27.62 12.48 12.61
CA ILE A 389 -27.22 11.69 13.77
C ILE A 389 -28.10 10.43 13.79
N LEU A 390 -27.54 9.29 13.43
CA LEU A 390 -28.20 7.99 13.56
C LEU A 390 -28.04 7.51 15.00
N SER A 391 -29.14 7.30 15.72
CA SER A 391 -29.11 7.04 17.17
C SER A 391 -29.94 5.83 17.58
N ASP A 392 -29.36 4.94 18.38
CA ASP A 392 -30.05 3.81 19.03
C ASP A 392 -30.52 4.15 20.45
N ARG A 393 -30.37 5.41 20.89
CA ARG A 393 -30.99 5.86 22.13
C ARG A 393 -32.51 5.77 22.02
N GLY A 394 -33.15 5.28 23.07
CA GLY A 394 -34.59 5.05 23.12
C GLY A 394 -35.01 3.58 23.01
N MET A 395 -34.06 2.64 23.01
CA MET A 395 -34.34 1.20 23.24
C MET A 395 -35.14 0.99 24.54
N ASP A 396 -36.18 0.16 24.47
CA ASP A 396 -37.03 -0.24 25.59
C ASP A 396 -37.53 -1.69 25.40
N GLU A 397 -38.51 -2.13 26.20
CA GLU A 397 -39.08 -3.49 26.15
C GLU A 397 -39.77 -3.83 24.82
N GLU A 398 -40.15 -2.84 24.01
CA GLU A 398 -40.84 -3.05 22.72
C GLU A 398 -39.90 -2.86 21.51
N TYR A 399 -38.93 -1.94 21.63
CA TYR A 399 -38.05 -1.52 20.55
C TYR A 399 -36.62 -1.97 20.77
N ALA A 400 -36.13 -2.81 19.86
CA ALA A 400 -34.74 -3.20 19.78
C ALA A 400 -33.93 -2.22 18.91
N PRO A 401 -32.64 -2.02 19.19
CA PRO A 401 -31.77 -1.23 18.34
C PRO A 401 -31.46 -1.99 17.04
N ILE A 402 -31.52 -1.29 15.91
CA ILE A 402 -30.93 -1.78 14.65
C ILE A 402 -29.40 -1.81 14.86
N PRO A 403 -28.70 -2.91 14.51
CA PRO A 403 -27.25 -2.97 14.61
C PRO A 403 -26.61 -1.75 13.96
N SER A 404 -25.80 -1.01 14.70
CA SER A 404 -25.35 0.34 14.35
C SER A 404 -24.62 0.39 13.00
N LEU A 405 -23.82 -0.64 12.72
CA LEU A 405 -23.13 -0.79 11.44
C LEU A 405 -24.10 -0.98 10.28
N LEU A 406 -25.13 -1.83 10.44
CA LEU A 406 -26.14 -2.10 9.41
C LEU A 406 -27.00 -0.85 9.13
N ALA A 407 -27.40 -0.14 10.18
CA ALA A 407 -28.14 1.11 10.05
C ALA A 407 -27.34 2.16 9.28
N LEU A 408 -26.07 2.35 9.67
CA LEU A 408 -25.17 3.30 9.02
C LEU A 408 -24.93 2.93 7.56
N THR A 409 -24.62 1.67 7.26
CA THR A 409 -24.27 1.23 5.90
C THR A 409 -25.46 1.30 4.96
N ALA A 410 -26.65 0.96 5.46
CA ALA A 410 -27.91 1.13 4.73
C ALA A 410 -28.10 2.59 4.32
N VAL A 411 -28.00 3.54 5.26
CA VAL A 411 -28.14 4.97 4.96
C VAL A 411 -27.01 5.45 4.05
N HIS A 412 -25.76 5.07 4.33
CA HIS A 412 -24.60 5.48 3.54
C HIS A 412 -24.76 5.09 2.07
N ASN A 413 -24.99 3.80 1.79
CA ASN A 413 -25.10 3.28 0.43
C ASN A 413 -26.38 3.75 -0.25
N HIS A 414 -27.49 3.92 0.49
CA HIS A 414 -28.70 4.54 -0.05
C HIS A 414 -28.43 5.95 -0.57
N LEU A 415 -27.78 6.79 0.24
CA LEU A 415 -27.44 8.16 -0.15
C LEU A 415 -26.37 8.24 -1.25
N VAL A 416 -25.49 7.23 -1.37
CA VAL A 416 -24.55 7.14 -2.50
C VAL A 416 -25.30 6.84 -3.80
N ARG A 417 -26.28 5.93 -3.76
CA ARG A 417 -27.12 5.60 -4.94
C ARG A 417 -28.02 6.76 -5.37
N GLU A 418 -28.45 7.59 -4.42
CA GLU A 418 -29.20 8.82 -4.68
C GLU A 418 -28.29 10.03 -4.97
N GLU A 419 -26.97 9.84 -5.09
CA GLU A 419 -25.97 10.91 -5.31
C GLU A 419 -25.98 12.06 -4.28
N THR A 420 -26.73 11.93 -3.18
CA THR A 420 -26.86 12.94 -2.12
C THR A 420 -25.93 12.72 -0.94
N ARG A 421 -25.13 11.64 -0.92
CA ARG A 421 -24.23 11.33 0.21
C ARG A 421 -23.27 12.48 0.51
N THR A 422 -22.81 13.15 -0.53
CA THR A 422 -21.90 14.28 -0.48
C THR A 422 -22.48 15.47 0.31
N GLN A 423 -23.79 15.66 0.29
CA GLN A 423 -24.47 16.80 0.89
C GLN A 423 -24.51 16.76 2.43
N VAL A 424 -24.07 15.66 3.06
CA VAL A 424 -24.37 15.39 4.46
C VAL A 424 -23.24 14.70 5.23
N ALA A 425 -23.09 15.03 6.51
CA ALA A 425 -22.26 14.28 7.44
C ALA A 425 -23.10 13.25 8.21
N LEU A 426 -22.68 11.98 8.20
CA LEU A 426 -23.30 10.93 9.03
C LEU A 426 -22.55 10.80 10.36
N VAL A 427 -23.26 10.92 11.48
CA VAL A 427 -22.76 10.72 12.84
C VAL A 427 -23.51 9.56 13.47
N VAL A 428 -22.81 8.66 14.16
CA VAL A 428 -23.43 7.51 14.84
C VAL A 428 -23.38 7.72 16.35
N GLU A 429 -24.54 7.80 16.98
CA GLU A 429 -24.71 7.71 18.44
C GLU A 429 -25.14 6.28 18.76
N SER A 430 -24.26 5.51 19.41
CA SER A 430 -24.55 4.09 19.66
C SER A 430 -23.99 3.54 20.96
N GLY A 431 -24.74 2.62 21.56
CA GLY A 431 -24.30 1.83 22.73
C GLY A 431 -23.39 0.64 22.39
N GLU A 432 -23.33 0.21 21.12
CA GLU A 432 -22.56 -0.96 20.69
C GLU A 432 -21.02 -0.76 20.59
N PRO A 433 -20.52 0.39 20.07
CA PRO A 433 -19.10 0.58 19.83
C PRO A 433 -18.29 0.67 21.12
N ARG A 434 -17.34 -0.25 21.29
CA ARG A 434 -16.49 -0.35 22.48
C ARG A 434 -15.07 -0.81 22.18
N GLU A 435 -14.90 -1.65 21.16
CA GLU A 435 -13.60 -2.08 20.65
C GLU A 435 -13.13 -1.22 19.47
N VAL A 436 -11.82 -1.12 19.27
CA VAL A 436 -11.20 -0.40 18.14
C VAL A 436 -11.81 -0.81 16.79
N MET A 437 -12.09 -2.09 16.59
CA MET A 437 -12.63 -2.59 15.32
C MET A 437 -14.05 -2.06 15.04
N HIS A 438 -14.87 -1.82 16.07
CA HIS A 438 -16.21 -1.26 15.87
C HIS A 438 -16.13 0.15 15.28
N PHE A 439 -15.19 0.98 15.78
CA PHE A 439 -14.93 2.30 15.22
C PHE A 439 -14.35 2.22 13.81
N CYS A 440 -13.44 1.27 13.53
CA CYS A 440 -12.90 1.05 12.19
C CYS A 440 -14.02 0.71 11.20
N LEU A 441 -14.91 -0.22 11.56
CA LEU A 441 -16.05 -0.60 10.72
C LEU A 441 -16.96 0.61 10.46
N LEU A 442 -17.44 1.29 11.51
CA LEU A 442 -18.33 2.44 11.33
C LEU A 442 -17.71 3.53 10.45
N ILE A 443 -16.45 3.89 10.68
CA ILE A 443 -15.78 4.91 9.86
C ILE A 443 -15.55 4.40 8.44
N GLY A 444 -15.04 3.17 8.28
CA GLY A 444 -14.75 2.57 6.99
C GLY A 444 -15.98 2.37 6.10
N TYR A 445 -17.17 2.28 6.71
CA TYR A 445 -18.47 2.26 6.04
C TYR A 445 -19.18 3.63 6.03
N GLY A 446 -18.48 4.71 6.40
CA GLY A 446 -18.86 6.06 6.05
C GLY A 446 -19.36 6.96 7.17
N ALA A 447 -19.22 6.58 8.43
CA ALA A 447 -19.41 7.50 9.55
C ALA A 447 -18.34 8.59 9.54
N SER A 448 -18.77 9.83 9.74
CA SER A 448 -17.87 10.98 9.91
C SER A 448 -17.40 11.11 11.37
N ALA A 449 -18.23 10.69 12.32
CA ALA A 449 -17.91 10.65 13.73
C ALA A 449 -18.77 9.61 14.46
N VAL A 450 -18.29 9.15 15.61
CA VAL A 450 -18.95 8.14 16.45
C VAL A 450 -18.98 8.63 17.90
N ASN A 451 -20.15 8.62 18.51
CA ASN A 451 -20.35 8.80 19.94
C ASN A 451 -20.70 7.45 20.60
N PRO A 452 -19.74 6.82 21.31
CA PRO A 452 -19.95 5.54 21.98
C PRO A 452 -20.55 5.76 23.38
N TYR A 453 -21.80 6.23 23.45
CA TYR A 453 -22.33 6.80 24.69
C TYR A 453 -22.31 5.81 25.87
N LEU A 454 -22.69 4.54 25.63
CA LEU A 454 -22.80 3.54 26.69
C LEU A 454 -21.41 3.14 27.22
N ALA A 455 -20.38 3.13 26.36
CA ALA A 455 -19.02 2.90 26.80
C ALA A 455 -18.51 4.04 27.70
N ILE A 456 -18.90 5.29 27.41
CA ILE A 456 -18.57 6.46 28.23
C ILE A 456 -19.31 6.40 29.56
N GLU A 457 -20.62 6.12 29.54
CA GLU A 457 -21.46 5.98 30.75
C GLU A 457 -20.97 4.82 31.63
N THR A 458 -20.47 3.73 31.03
CA THR A 458 -19.83 2.64 31.78
C THR A 458 -18.57 3.11 32.51
N LEU A 459 -17.74 3.96 31.89
CA LEU A 459 -16.55 4.52 32.56
C LEU A 459 -16.94 5.44 33.72
N GLU A 460 -18.03 6.20 33.57
CA GLU A 460 -18.58 7.06 34.61
C GLU A 460 -19.11 6.24 35.80
N ASP A 461 -19.90 5.19 35.53
CA ASP A 461 -20.39 4.26 36.55
C ASP A 461 -19.25 3.57 37.31
N LEU A 462 -18.21 3.08 36.59
CA LEU A 462 -17.03 2.49 37.22
C LEU A 462 -16.28 3.48 38.12
N ALA A 463 -16.21 4.75 37.72
CA ALA A 463 -15.62 5.81 38.54
C ALA A 463 -16.45 6.06 39.81
N ASN A 464 -17.77 6.20 39.66
CA ASN A 464 -18.71 6.44 40.75
C ASN A 464 -18.73 5.29 41.78
N LYS A 465 -18.55 4.05 41.31
CA LYS A 465 -18.44 2.84 42.16
C LYS A 465 -17.03 2.60 42.73
N GLY A 466 -16.06 3.47 42.45
CA GLY A 466 -14.68 3.31 42.94
C GLY A 466 -13.95 2.08 42.38
N ARG A 467 -14.33 1.59 41.20
CA ARG A 467 -13.75 0.38 40.56
C ARG A 467 -12.60 0.69 39.59
N LEU A 468 -12.28 1.97 39.39
CA LEU A 468 -11.11 2.38 38.61
C LEU A 468 -9.82 2.27 39.44
N PRO A 469 -8.65 2.10 38.81
CA PRO A 469 -7.36 2.11 39.52
C PRO A 469 -7.15 3.40 40.32
N GLU A 470 -6.41 3.30 41.42
CA GLU A 470 -6.12 4.42 42.30
C GLU A 470 -5.51 5.61 41.53
N GLY A 471 -5.98 6.83 41.81
CA GLY A 471 -5.54 8.05 41.11
C GLY A 471 -6.04 8.19 39.66
N VAL A 472 -7.03 7.41 39.23
CA VAL A 472 -7.70 7.55 37.93
C VAL A 472 -9.13 8.09 38.11
N THR A 473 -9.32 9.37 37.79
CA THR A 473 -10.65 10.00 37.72
C THR A 473 -11.37 9.66 36.42
N PHE A 474 -12.69 9.88 36.37
CA PHE A 474 -13.48 9.75 35.13
C PHE A 474 -12.85 10.51 33.95
N GLU A 475 -12.46 11.77 34.15
CA GLU A 475 -11.86 12.58 33.08
C GLU A 475 -10.54 12.00 32.56
N LYS A 476 -9.70 11.47 33.45
CA LYS A 476 -8.46 10.79 33.07
C LYS A 476 -8.77 9.48 32.33
N ALA A 477 -9.76 8.71 32.79
CA ALA A 477 -10.21 7.48 32.14
C ALA A 477 -10.75 7.76 30.72
N LEU A 478 -11.62 8.76 30.56
CA LEU A 478 -12.17 9.18 29.27
C LEU A 478 -11.08 9.65 28.30
N LYS A 479 -10.13 10.46 28.78
CA LYS A 479 -8.96 10.88 27.98
C LYS A 479 -8.13 9.68 27.52
N ASN A 480 -7.88 8.72 28.41
CA ASN A 480 -7.14 7.50 28.09
C ASN A 480 -7.89 6.62 27.09
N TYR A 481 -9.20 6.47 27.25
CA TYR A 481 -10.07 5.73 26.33
C TYR A 481 -10.02 6.33 24.92
N LYS A 482 -10.25 7.64 24.77
CA LYS A 482 -10.17 8.35 23.48
C LYS A 482 -8.78 8.18 22.85
N LYS A 483 -7.71 8.32 23.64
CA LYS A 483 -6.33 8.13 23.18
C LYS A 483 -6.09 6.70 22.70
N ALA A 484 -6.59 5.70 23.41
CA ALA A 484 -6.44 4.29 23.06
C ALA A 484 -7.18 3.94 21.76
N VAL A 485 -8.43 4.40 21.60
CA VAL A 485 -9.21 4.22 20.37
C VAL A 485 -8.52 4.90 19.19
N ASN A 486 -8.10 6.16 19.31
CA ASN A 486 -7.41 6.86 18.23
C ASN A 486 -6.09 6.18 17.82
N LYS A 487 -5.29 5.73 18.79
CA LYS A 487 -4.08 4.94 18.50
C LYS A 487 -4.42 3.62 17.80
N GLY A 488 -5.51 2.98 18.23
CA GLY A 488 -6.02 1.77 17.59
C GLY A 488 -6.45 1.99 16.14
N LEU A 489 -7.18 3.08 15.86
CA LEU A 489 -7.59 3.47 14.51
C LEU A 489 -6.38 3.66 13.60
N LEU A 490 -5.42 4.51 14.00
CA LEU A 490 -4.18 4.74 13.23
C LEU A 490 -3.42 3.44 12.97
N LYS A 491 -3.41 2.54 13.96
CA LYS A 491 -2.77 1.23 13.86
C LYS A 491 -3.47 0.31 12.86
N VAL A 492 -4.80 0.36 12.74
CA VAL A 492 -5.53 -0.39 11.72
C VAL A 492 -5.31 0.21 10.34
N PHE A 493 -5.32 1.54 10.21
CA PHE A 493 -5.09 2.21 8.92
C PHE A 493 -3.70 1.89 8.36
N SER A 494 -2.68 1.90 9.22
CA SER A 494 -1.30 1.61 8.82
C SER A 494 -1.10 0.17 8.31
N LYS A 495 -1.99 -0.78 8.63
CA LYS A 495 -1.88 -2.16 8.13
C LYS A 495 -1.95 -2.25 6.61
N MET A 496 -2.66 -1.30 5.99
CA MET A 496 -2.86 -1.20 4.55
C MET A 496 -2.10 0.00 3.94
N GLY A 497 -1.18 0.62 4.70
CA GLY A 497 -0.45 1.81 4.25
C GLY A 497 -1.29 3.10 4.19
N ILE A 498 -2.50 3.12 4.76
CA ILE A 498 -3.38 4.29 4.72
C ILE A 498 -2.95 5.29 5.80
N SER A 499 -2.62 6.52 5.38
CA SER A 499 -2.09 7.55 6.28
C SER A 499 -3.16 8.53 6.81
N THR A 500 -4.33 8.61 6.17
CA THR A 500 -5.36 9.62 6.51
C THR A 500 -6.72 9.00 6.76
N LEU A 501 -7.41 9.49 7.80
CA LEU A 501 -8.79 9.13 8.14
C LEU A 501 -9.77 9.39 6.98
N GLN A 502 -9.56 10.48 6.23
CA GLN A 502 -10.42 10.88 5.11
C GLN A 502 -10.46 9.81 4.01
N SER A 503 -9.29 9.29 3.60
CA SER A 503 -9.21 8.19 2.62
C SER A 503 -9.69 6.86 3.16
N TYR A 504 -9.66 6.64 4.48
CA TYR A 504 -10.20 5.42 5.09
C TYR A 504 -11.74 5.43 5.15
N ARG A 505 -12.34 6.61 5.31
CA ARG A 505 -13.80 6.76 5.46
C ARG A 505 -14.52 6.37 4.18
N GLY A 506 -15.42 5.38 4.27
CA GLY A 506 -16.17 4.88 3.12
C GLY A 506 -15.38 3.95 2.18
N ALA A 507 -14.11 3.66 2.48
CA ALA A 507 -13.27 2.84 1.62
C ALA A 507 -13.56 1.32 1.72
N GLN A 508 -14.33 0.90 2.74
CA GLN A 508 -14.76 -0.50 2.91
C GLN A 508 -13.60 -1.51 2.86
N ILE A 509 -12.50 -1.23 3.57
CA ILE A 509 -11.29 -2.07 3.62
C ILE A 509 -11.50 -3.28 4.55
N PHE A 510 -12.50 -4.10 4.21
CA PHE A 510 -12.95 -5.26 4.96
C PHE A 510 -13.40 -6.38 4.02
N GLU A 511 -13.36 -7.60 4.53
CA GLU A 511 -13.96 -8.76 3.88
C GLU A 511 -15.08 -9.30 4.78
N ALA A 512 -16.23 -9.61 4.20
CA ALA A 512 -17.32 -10.28 4.89
C ALA A 512 -17.18 -11.80 4.76
N ILE A 513 -17.32 -12.51 5.88
CA ILE A 513 -17.34 -13.98 5.92
C ILE A 513 -18.62 -14.40 6.63
N GLY A 514 -19.45 -15.18 5.96
CA GLY A 514 -20.70 -15.67 6.53
C GLY A 514 -21.89 -14.72 6.35
N LEU A 515 -21.81 -13.71 5.47
CA LEU A 515 -22.95 -12.86 5.10
C LEU A 515 -23.42 -13.21 3.68
N ASN A 516 -24.73 -13.40 3.49
CA ASN A 516 -25.24 -13.71 2.17
C ASN A 516 -25.13 -12.51 1.21
N LYS A 517 -25.10 -12.82 -0.08
CA LYS A 517 -24.91 -11.82 -1.13
C LYS A 517 -26.07 -10.82 -1.20
N SER A 518 -27.31 -11.23 -0.95
CA SER A 518 -28.46 -10.31 -0.96
C SER A 518 -28.33 -9.19 0.08
N LEU A 519 -27.83 -9.51 1.28
CA LEU A 519 -27.58 -8.56 2.35
C LEU A 519 -26.41 -7.63 1.99
N VAL A 520 -25.32 -8.20 1.46
CA VAL A 520 -24.12 -7.44 1.06
C VAL A 520 -24.43 -6.51 -0.10
N ASP A 521 -25.05 -6.99 -1.17
CA ASP A 521 -25.40 -6.20 -2.35
C ASP A 521 -26.35 -5.04 -2.00
N LYS A 522 -27.27 -5.25 -1.06
CA LYS A 522 -28.22 -4.21 -0.62
C LYS A 522 -27.58 -3.18 0.32
N TYR A 523 -26.90 -3.64 1.39
CA TYR A 523 -26.46 -2.75 2.49
C TYR A 523 -24.95 -2.54 2.59
N PHE A 524 -24.10 -3.46 2.13
CA PHE A 524 -22.64 -3.39 2.21
C PHE A 524 -22.00 -3.43 0.80
N THR A 525 -22.56 -2.66 -0.11
CA THR A 525 -22.26 -2.75 -1.55
C THR A 525 -20.78 -2.52 -1.83
N GLY A 526 -20.15 -3.50 -2.51
CA GLY A 526 -18.73 -3.49 -2.84
C GLY A 526 -17.84 -4.33 -1.93
N THR A 527 -18.33 -4.75 -0.76
CA THR A 527 -17.61 -5.66 0.14
C THR A 527 -17.57 -7.08 -0.42
N ALA A 528 -16.38 -7.71 -0.44
CA ALA A 528 -16.25 -9.11 -0.82
C ALA A 528 -16.94 -10.03 0.20
N SER A 529 -17.75 -10.98 -0.27
CA SER A 529 -18.32 -12.07 0.54
C SER A 529 -18.31 -13.39 -0.23
N ARG A 530 -17.33 -14.26 0.06
CA ARG A 530 -17.06 -15.46 -0.75
C ARG A 530 -17.76 -16.73 -0.30
N ILE A 531 -18.29 -16.75 0.92
CA ILE A 531 -18.83 -17.96 1.57
C ILE A 531 -20.37 -17.91 1.74
N GLU A 532 -21.03 -16.86 1.23
CA GLU A 532 -22.46 -16.61 1.51
C GLU A 532 -22.73 -16.72 3.02
N GLY A 533 -23.98 -16.94 3.46
CA GLY A 533 -24.28 -17.22 4.86
C GLY A 533 -25.57 -16.56 5.32
N VAL A 534 -25.49 -15.81 6.41
CA VAL A 534 -26.66 -15.30 7.11
C VAL A 534 -27.26 -14.06 6.44
N GLY A 535 -28.57 -13.93 6.51
CA GLY A 535 -29.34 -12.77 6.05
C GLY A 535 -29.95 -11.96 7.18
N LEU A 536 -30.89 -11.06 6.84
CA LEU A 536 -31.60 -10.22 7.82
C LEU A 536 -32.41 -11.02 8.84
N ASP A 537 -32.85 -12.23 8.49
CA ASP A 537 -33.61 -13.12 9.37
C ASP A 537 -32.81 -13.57 10.59
N VAL A 538 -31.58 -14.02 10.37
CA VAL A 538 -30.66 -14.39 11.44
C VAL A 538 -30.26 -13.17 12.25
N LEU A 539 -29.97 -12.04 11.60
CA LEU A 539 -29.59 -10.80 12.29
C LEU A 539 -30.72 -10.29 13.19
N ALA A 540 -31.97 -10.28 12.72
CA ALA A 540 -33.13 -9.90 13.50
C ALA A 540 -33.34 -10.85 14.69
N ARG A 541 -33.17 -12.17 14.48
CA ARG A 541 -33.27 -13.16 15.55
C ARG A 541 -32.18 -12.98 16.61
N GLU A 542 -30.94 -12.69 16.23
CA GLU A 542 -29.87 -12.44 17.19
C GLU A 542 -30.08 -11.15 17.99
N ALA A 543 -30.57 -10.10 17.35
CA ALA A 543 -30.95 -8.87 18.03
C ALA A 543 -32.10 -9.13 19.03
N GLN A 544 -33.12 -9.90 18.64
CA GLN A 544 -34.20 -10.33 19.52
C GLN A 544 -33.67 -11.15 20.71
N MET A 545 -32.80 -12.15 20.50
CA MET A 545 -32.25 -12.97 21.58
C MET A 545 -31.49 -12.14 22.63
N LYS A 546 -30.74 -11.12 22.18
CA LYS A 546 -30.02 -10.21 23.09
C LYS A 546 -30.96 -9.28 23.84
N HIS A 547 -32.00 -8.80 23.16
CA HIS A 547 -33.04 -7.97 23.73
C HIS A 547 -33.83 -8.74 24.81
N GLU A 548 -34.31 -9.95 24.50
CA GLU A 548 -34.96 -10.84 25.46
C GLU A 548 -34.06 -11.15 26.67
N PHE A 549 -32.76 -11.37 26.45
CA PHE A 549 -31.81 -11.57 27.55
C PHE A 549 -31.66 -10.34 28.45
N ALA A 550 -31.75 -9.13 27.90
CA ALA A 550 -31.62 -7.89 28.66
C ALA A 550 -32.87 -7.56 29.50
N PHE A 551 -34.06 -7.96 29.04
CA PHE A 551 -35.33 -7.67 29.72
C PHE A 551 -35.89 -8.84 30.55
N ARG A 552 -35.28 -10.03 30.50
CA ARG A 552 -35.66 -11.13 31.40
C ARG A 552 -35.20 -10.87 32.84
N PRO A 553 -35.93 -11.34 33.86
CA PRO A 553 -35.47 -11.27 35.23
C PRO A 553 -34.17 -12.06 35.44
N VAL A 554 -33.17 -11.45 36.08
CA VAL A 554 -31.92 -12.12 36.45
C VAL A 554 -32.17 -13.06 37.64
N THR A 555 -31.79 -14.33 37.51
CA THR A 555 -31.87 -15.30 38.61
C THR A 555 -30.71 -15.14 39.61
N GLU A 556 -30.84 -15.61 40.86
CA GLU A 556 -29.78 -15.49 41.89
C GLU A 556 -28.44 -16.12 41.47
N SER A 557 -28.46 -17.08 40.54
CA SER A 557 -27.28 -17.77 40.01
C SER A 557 -26.66 -17.13 38.78
N GLU A 558 -27.28 -16.09 38.22
CA GLU A 558 -26.85 -15.43 36.99
C GLU A 558 -26.24 -14.06 37.26
N THR A 559 -25.28 -13.67 36.42
CA THR A 559 -24.71 -12.32 36.43
C THR A 559 -25.49 -11.42 35.46
N GLU A 560 -25.51 -10.11 35.74
CA GLU A 560 -26.16 -9.11 34.86
C GLU A 560 -25.58 -9.09 33.43
N LEU A 561 -24.33 -9.53 33.25
CA LEU A 561 -23.67 -9.70 31.96
C LEU A 561 -23.22 -11.14 31.79
N ASP A 562 -23.18 -11.63 30.55
CA ASP A 562 -22.59 -12.93 30.22
C ASP A 562 -21.09 -12.97 30.64
N LEU A 563 -20.68 -14.09 31.25
CA LEU A 563 -19.29 -14.37 31.64
C LEU A 563 -18.35 -14.37 30.44
N GLY A 564 -18.89 -14.62 29.23
CA GLY A 564 -18.18 -14.63 27.96
C GLY A 564 -17.18 -15.77 27.84
N GLY A 565 -16.22 -15.62 26.93
CA GLY A 565 -15.22 -16.66 26.65
C GLY A 565 -14.45 -16.45 25.36
N HIS A 566 -14.70 -15.36 24.63
CA HIS A 566 -14.12 -15.14 23.31
C HIS A 566 -12.58 -15.08 23.33
N TYR A 567 -11.97 -14.48 24.36
CA TYR A 567 -10.51 -14.28 24.42
C TYR A 567 -9.75 -15.43 25.09
N GLN A 568 -10.35 -16.06 26.10
CA GLN A 568 -9.78 -17.15 26.89
C GLN A 568 -10.88 -18.16 27.22
N TYR A 569 -10.50 -19.44 27.26
CA TYR A 569 -11.41 -20.52 27.62
C TYR A 569 -12.00 -20.31 29.03
N ARG A 570 -13.31 -20.51 29.13
CA ARG A 570 -14.08 -20.59 30.39
C ARG A 570 -15.01 -21.80 30.29
N VAL A 571 -15.30 -22.45 31.42
CA VAL A 571 -16.08 -23.71 31.47
C VAL A 571 -17.49 -23.54 30.89
N HIS A 572 -18.12 -22.39 31.11
CA HIS A 572 -19.45 -22.06 30.60
C HIS A 572 -19.42 -20.94 29.56
N GLY A 573 -18.28 -20.72 28.90
CA GLY A 573 -18.10 -19.67 27.91
C GLY A 573 -18.15 -20.16 26.47
N GLU A 574 -17.71 -19.30 25.54
CA GLU A 574 -17.49 -19.64 24.13
C GLU A 574 -16.66 -20.93 23.98
N TYR A 575 -17.02 -21.78 23.02
CA TYR A 575 -16.28 -23.01 22.77
C TYR A 575 -14.92 -22.73 22.14
N HIS A 576 -13.87 -23.42 22.62
CA HIS A 576 -12.55 -23.42 21.98
C HIS A 576 -12.19 -24.84 21.55
N MET A 577 -11.82 -24.99 20.28
CA MET A 577 -11.28 -26.23 19.72
C MET A 577 -10.10 -26.77 20.55
N ILE A 578 -9.26 -25.87 21.08
CA ILE A 578 -8.25 -26.22 22.08
C ILE A 578 -8.78 -25.87 23.46
N ASN A 579 -9.04 -26.91 24.24
CA ASN A 579 -9.62 -26.89 25.58
C ASN A 579 -8.86 -27.89 26.49
N PRO A 580 -9.11 -27.90 27.81
CA PRO A 580 -8.37 -28.78 28.73
C PRO A 580 -8.41 -30.27 28.35
N LEU A 581 -9.53 -30.76 27.81
CA LEU A 581 -9.69 -32.17 27.43
C LEU A 581 -8.80 -32.53 26.24
N THR A 582 -8.89 -31.76 25.15
CA THR A 582 -8.08 -31.95 23.94
C THR A 582 -6.58 -31.82 24.23
N ILE A 583 -6.18 -30.86 25.09
CA ILE A 583 -4.79 -30.70 25.55
C ILE A 583 -4.31 -31.96 26.27
N SER A 584 -5.09 -32.45 27.23
CA SER A 584 -4.72 -33.64 28.02
C SER A 584 -4.58 -34.88 27.15
N LYS A 585 -5.52 -35.13 26.23
CA LYS A 585 -5.48 -36.28 25.33
C LYS A 585 -4.26 -36.26 24.41
N LEU A 586 -3.96 -35.11 23.81
CA LEU A 586 -2.76 -34.96 22.99
C LEU A 586 -1.48 -35.22 23.81
N GLN A 587 -1.33 -34.59 24.97
CA GLN A 587 -0.15 -34.76 25.81
C GLN A 587 0.06 -36.20 26.28
N HIS A 588 -1.01 -36.90 26.68
CA HIS A 588 -0.90 -38.31 27.07
C HIS A 588 -0.55 -39.20 25.89
N SER A 589 -1.14 -38.97 24.71
CA SER A 589 -0.85 -39.78 23.51
C SER A 589 0.63 -39.77 23.14
N VAL A 590 1.26 -38.59 23.13
CA VAL A 590 2.66 -38.42 22.70
C VAL A 590 3.67 -38.90 23.73
N ARG A 591 3.35 -38.79 25.02
CA ARG A 591 4.22 -39.26 26.12
C ARG A 591 4.20 -40.78 26.25
N GLN A 592 3.05 -41.40 26.01
CA GLN A 592 2.89 -42.85 26.09
C GLN A 592 3.17 -43.58 24.77
N GLY A 593 3.35 -42.84 23.66
CA GLY A 593 3.47 -43.44 22.33
C GLY A 593 2.18 -44.14 21.88
N SER A 594 1.00 -43.71 22.36
CA SER A 594 -0.29 -44.36 22.09
C SER A 594 -1.03 -43.67 20.95
N TYR A 595 -1.04 -44.33 19.78
CA TYR A 595 -1.84 -43.89 18.63
C TYR A 595 -3.34 -43.94 18.91
N GLN A 596 -3.82 -44.89 19.72
CA GLN A 596 -5.23 -44.96 20.12
C GLN A 596 -5.68 -43.69 20.90
N ASN A 597 -4.85 -43.21 21.84
CA ASN A 597 -5.13 -41.95 22.55
C ASN A 597 -5.08 -40.74 21.60
N TYR A 598 -4.24 -40.81 20.56
CA TYR A 598 -4.21 -39.78 19.52
C TYR A 598 -5.52 -39.78 18.71
N LYS A 599 -6.08 -40.96 18.38
CA LYS A 599 -7.39 -41.05 17.70
C LYS A 599 -8.49 -40.42 18.53
N GLU A 600 -8.51 -40.63 19.85
CA GLU A 600 -9.47 -39.93 20.72
C GLU A 600 -9.29 -38.40 20.68
N PHE A 601 -8.04 -37.92 20.63
CA PHE A 601 -7.77 -36.49 20.41
C PHE A 601 -8.24 -36.02 19.04
N SER A 602 -7.90 -36.74 17.97
CA SER A 602 -8.25 -36.34 16.61
C SER A 602 -9.76 -36.39 16.38
N ASP A 603 -10.47 -37.35 16.96
CA ASP A 603 -11.93 -37.42 16.96
C ASP A 603 -12.57 -36.23 17.68
N LEU A 604 -12.05 -35.81 18.84
CA LEU A 604 -12.53 -34.60 19.53
C LEU A 604 -12.32 -33.31 18.73
N ILE A 605 -11.26 -33.23 17.93
CA ILE A 605 -10.97 -32.08 17.06
C ILE A 605 -11.80 -32.13 15.76
N ASN A 606 -11.98 -33.33 15.19
CA ASN A 606 -12.62 -33.57 13.91
C ASN A 606 -14.15 -33.64 14.02
N ASP A 607 -14.71 -34.05 15.17
CA ASP A 607 -16.16 -34.10 15.42
C ASP A 607 -16.73 -32.70 15.66
N GLN A 608 -16.91 -31.97 14.56
CA GLN A 608 -17.56 -30.66 14.56
C GLN A 608 -19.07 -30.76 14.30
N SER A 609 -19.69 -31.93 14.47
CA SER A 609 -21.13 -32.10 14.27
C SER A 609 -21.98 -31.23 15.20
N LYS A 610 -21.47 -30.93 16.41
CA LYS A 610 -22.15 -30.10 17.44
C LYS A 610 -21.59 -28.68 17.56
N HIS A 611 -20.31 -28.48 17.24
CA HIS A 611 -19.61 -27.20 17.42
C HIS A 611 -18.80 -26.85 16.16
N LEU A 612 -19.46 -26.21 15.20
CA LEU A 612 -18.87 -25.75 13.95
C LEU A 612 -17.88 -24.61 14.20
N CYS A 613 -16.58 -24.91 14.16
CA CYS A 613 -15.52 -23.96 14.51
C CYS A 613 -14.68 -23.52 13.31
N THR A 614 -14.65 -24.31 12.22
CA THR A 614 -13.81 -24.06 11.05
C THR A 614 -14.53 -24.42 9.75
N LEU A 615 -14.12 -23.79 8.64
CA LEU A 615 -14.69 -24.07 7.32
C LEU A 615 -14.45 -25.50 6.87
N ARG A 616 -13.26 -26.05 7.10
CA ARG A 616 -12.97 -27.46 6.83
C ARG A 616 -13.82 -28.46 7.63
N GLY A 617 -14.43 -28.04 8.75
CA GLY A 617 -15.41 -28.85 9.48
C GLY A 617 -16.71 -29.06 8.70
N LEU A 618 -16.99 -28.22 7.70
CA LEU A 618 -18.13 -28.30 6.79
C LEU A 618 -17.85 -29.13 5.54
N LEU A 619 -16.62 -29.61 5.36
CA LEU A 619 -16.22 -30.44 4.23
C LEU A 619 -16.23 -31.92 4.62
N GLU A 620 -16.71 -32.77 3.72
CA GLU A 620 -16.61 -34.22 3.79
C GLU A 620 -15.79 -34.75 2.61
N PHE A 621 -15.27 -35.96 2.75
CA PHE A 621 -14.57 -36.62 1.67
C PHE A 621 -15.56 -37.44 0.85
N ARG A 622 -15.54 -37.29 -0.47
CA ARG A 622 -16.31 -38.18 -1.36
C ARG A 622 -15.84 -39.61 -1.19
N LYS A 623 -16.77 -40.56 -1.30
CA LYS A 623 -16.41 -41.98 -1.36
C LYS A 623 -15.57 -42.21 -2.62
N GLY A 624 -14.31 -42.58 -2.43
CA GLY A 624 -13.43 -42.98 -3.53
C GLY A 624 -14.02 -44.18 -4.28
N THR A 625 -13.79 -44.26 -5.59
CA THR A 625 -14.30 -45.36 -6.42
C THR A 625 -13.63 -46.71 -6.12
N ARG A 626 -12.46 -46.71 -5.46
CA ARG A 626 -11.74 -47.92 -5.01
C ARG A 626 -10.75 -47.57 -3.89
N SER A 627 -10.88 -48.16 -2.70
CA SER A 627 -9.87 -48.05 -1.64
C SER A 627 -8.61 -48.86 -2.01
N VAL A 628 -7.48 -48.53 -1.38
CA VAL A 628 -6.22 -49.27 -1.51
C VAL A 628 -5.78 -49.79 -0.14
N PRO A 629 -5.06 -50.93 -0.06
CA PRO A 629 -4.45 -51.38 1.18
C PRO A 629 -3.48 -50.33 1.74
N ILE A 630 -3.47 -50.15 3.06
CA ILE A 630 -2.59 -49.15 3.72
C ILE A 630 -1.10 -49.42 3.47
N ASP A 631 -0.72 -50.68 3.25
CA ASP A 631 0.65 -51.09 2.92
C ASP A 631 1.12 -50.61 1.54
N GLU A 632 0.19 -50.28 0.63
CA GLU A 632 0.50 -49.66 -0.67
C GLU A 632 0.66 -48.14 -0.59
N VAL A 633 0.22 -47.52 0.52
CA VAL A 633 0.37 -46.09 0.76
C VAL A 633 1.79 -45.80 1.21
N GLU A 634 2.39 -44.73 0.70
CA GLU A 634 3.73 -44.31 1.10
C GLU A 634 3.88 -44.25 2.64
N PRO A 635 5.03 -44.67 3.18
CA PRO A 635 5.18 -44.81 4.63
C PRO A 635 5.15 -43.46 5.32
N ALA A 636 4.76 -43.45 6.60
CA ALA A 636 4.67 -42.22 7.39
C ALA A 636 6.01 -41.44 7.42
N SER A 637 7.15 -42.14 7.35
CA SER A 637 8.49 -41.55 7.27
C SER A 637 8.74 -40.67 6.04
N GLU A 638 8.02 -40.89 4.93
CA GLU A 638 8.09 -40.01 3.76
C GLU A 638 7.12 -38.83 3.88
N ILE A 639 5.94 -39.05 4.47
CA ILE A 639 4.93 -38.01 4.69
C ILE A 639 5.44 -36.94 5.65
N VAL A 640 6.09 -37.32 6.77
CA VAL A 640 6.57 -36.36 7.77
C VAL A 640 7.58 -35.35 7.21
N LYS A 641 8.29 -35.67 6.12
CA LYS A 641 9.21 -34.73 5.44
C LYS A 641 8.49 -33.51 4.87
N ARG A 642 7.17 -33.59 4.66
CA ARG A 642 6.31 -32.47 4.24
C ARG A 642 5.90 -31.56 5.39
N PHE A 643 6.13 -31.99 6.64
CA PHE A 643 5.75 -31.23 7.82
C PHE A 643 6.83 -30.23 8.22
N ALA A 644 6.37 -29.10 8.73
CA ALA A 644 7.23 -28.10 9.31
C ALA A 644 6.66 -27.62 10.65
N THR A 645 7.52 -27.35 11.64
CA THR A 645 7.09 -26.53 12.77
C THR A 645 6.99 -25.08 12.32
N GLY A 646 5.96 -24.38 12.80
CA GLY A 646 5.73 -22.98 12.46
C GLY A 646 6.84 -22.09 12.99
N ALA A 647 7.01 -20.95 12.33
CA ALA A 647 8.01 -19.94 12.66
C ALA A 647 7.75 -19.31 14.04
N MET A 648 8.42 -19.82 15.08
CA MET A 648 8.28 -19.37 16.46
C MET A 648 9.63 -18.88 16.97
N SER A 649 9.75 -17.57 17.21
CA SER A 649 11.05 -16.96 17.52
C SER A 649 11.63 -17.43 18.86
N PHE A 650 12.93 -17.74 18.88
CA PHE A 650 13.70 -17.74 20.12
C PHE A 650 13.56 -16.36 20.82
N GLY A 651 13.19 -16.37 22.10
CA GLY A 651 12.75 -15.20 22.86
C GLY A 651 11.24 -15.19 23.12
N SER A 652 10.42 -15.51 22.12
CA SER A 652 8.99 -15.78 22.36
C SER A 652 8.82 -17.09 23.12
N ILE A 653 9.52 -18.13 22.65
CA ILE A 653 9.68 -19.40 23.34
C ILE A 653 11.09 -19.53 23.92
N SER A 654 11.25 -20.41 24.90
CA SER A 654 12.51 -20.71 25.58
C SER A 654 13.51 -21.39 24.65
N LYS A 655 14.79 -21.36 25.05
CA LYS A 655 15.87 -22.06 24.33
C LYS A 655 15.57 -23.55 24.22
N GLU A 656 15.13 -24.14 25.33
CA GLU A 656 14.85 -25.56 25.46
C GLU A 656 13.74 -25.99 24.49
N ALA A 657 12.60 -25.28 24.48
CA ALA A 657 11.51 -25.60 23.57
C ALA A 657 11.93 -25.45 22.09
N HIS A 658 12.70 -24.42 21.76
CA HIS A 658 13.15 -24.14 20.39
C HIS A 658 14.12 -25.20 19.88
N GLU A 659 15.13 -25.55 20.67
CA GLU A 659 16.14 -26.56 20.32
C GLU A 659 15.54 -27.97 20.28
N THR A 660 14.65 -28.33 21.22
CA THR A 660 13.96 -29.63 21.21
C THR A 660 13.16 -29.83 19.92
N MET A 661 12.49 -28.78 19.41
CA MET A 661 11.82 -28.85 18.11
C MET A 661 12.80 -29.05 16.96
N ALA A 662 13.93 -28.35 16.96
CA ALA A 662 14.92 -28.49 15.89
C ALA A 662 15.48 -29.91 15.84
N VAL A 663 15.86 -30.48 16.98
CA VAL A 663 16.35 -31.87 17.09
C VAL A 663 15.30 -32.85 16.57
N ALA A 664 14.05 -32.74 17.05
CA ALA A 664 12.95 -33.62 16.64
C ALA A 664 12.73 -33.61 15.11
N MET A 665 12.65 -32.41 14.51
CA MET A 665 12.37 -32.27 13.08
C MET A 665 13.54 -32.78 12.23
N ASN A 666 14.78 -32.50 12.64
CA ASN A 666 15.96 -32.96 11.92
C ASN A 666 16.08 -34.49 11.94
N ARG A 667 15.77 -35.15 13.08
CA ARG A 667 15.78 -36.62 13.19
C ARG A 667 14.84 -37.31 12.21
N ILE A 668 13.70 -36.70 11.90
CA ILE A 668 12.67 -37.27 11.02
C ILE A 668 12.75 -36.73 9.58
N GLY A 669 13.77 -35.93 9.25
CA GLY A 669 13.92 -35.31 7.93
C GLY A 669 12.86 -34.26 7.60
N ALA A 670 12.14 -33.76 8.60
CA ALA A 670 11.17 -32.68 8.48
C ALA A 670 11.85 -31.32 8.72
N ARG A 671 11.07 -30.24 8.79
CA ARG A 671 11.63 -28.89 8.91
C ARG A 671 11.26 -28.17 10.21
N SER A 672 12.23 -27.50 10.80
CA SER A 672 11.99 -26.55 11.89
C SER A 672 12.32 -25.14 11.43
N ASN A 673 11.67 -24.14 12.04
CA ASN A 673 11.80 -22.75 11.62
C ASN A 673 12.24 -21.85 12.78
N THR A 674 13.26 -21.00 12.55
CA THR A 674 13.81 -20.10 13.56
C THR A 674 12.81 -19.10 14.12
N GLY A 675 11.81 -18.71 13.32
CA GLY A 675 11.08 -17.46 13.51
C GLY A 675 11.98 -16.23 13.41
N GLU A 676 11.44 -15.09 13.81
CA GLU A 676 12.08 -13.76 13.67
C GLU A 676 13.20 -13.49 14.70
N GLY A 677 13.65 -14.52 15.43
CA GLY A 677 14.45 -14.34 16.64
C GLY A 677 15.96 -14.41 16.45
N GLY A 678 16.43 -14.67 15.24
CA GLY A 678 17.79 -15.15 14.99
C GLY A 678 17.98 -16.60 15.47
N GLU A 679 19.21 -17.10 15.37
CA GLU A 679 19.61 -18.41 15.86
C GLU A 679 21.06 -18.35 16.34
N ASP A 680 21.35 -18.99 17.48
CA ASP A 680 22.71 -19.03 18.02
C ASP A 680 23.64 -19.86 17.11
N GLU A 681 24.83 -19.34 16.83
CA GLU A 681 25.80 -19.96 15.92
C GLU A 681 26.33 -21.30 16.44
N GLU A 682 26.30 -21.51 17.76
CA GLU A 682 26.67 -22.79 18.38
C GLU A 682 25.83 -23.96 17.83
N ARG A 683 24.58 -23.68 17.42
CA ARG A 683 23.65 -24.70 16.90
C ARG A 683 23.99 -25.18 15.49
N PHE A 684 24.88 -24.49 14.78
CA PHE A 684 25.23 -24.86 13.40
C PHE A 684 26.13 -26.09 13.33
N ARG A 685 26.75 -26.45 14.46
CA ARG A 685 27.52 -27.69 14.61
C ARG A 685 26.62 -28.77 15.21
N PRO A 686 26.66 -30.00 14.68
CA PRO A 686 26.01 -31.14 15.32
C PRO A 686 26.56 -31.39 16.73
N ASP A 687 25.68 -31.84 17.62
CA ASP A 687 26.03 -32.31 18.96
C ASP A 687 26.89 -33.59 18.87
N PRO A 688 27.67 -33.93 19.92
CA PRO A 688 28.48 -35.15 19.94
C PRO A 688 27.70 -36.46 19.74
N ASN A 689 26.40 -36.47 20.03
CA ASN A 689 25.50 -37.61 19.83
C ASN A 689 24.94 -37.71 18.40
N GLY A 690 25.32 -36.79 17.50
CA GLY A 690 24.84 -36.73 16.12
C GLY A 690 23.57 -35.91 15.91
N ASP A 691 22.92 -35.42 16.98
CA ASP A 691 21.76 -34.54 16.84
C ASP A 691 22.17 -33.18 16.27
N SER A 692 21.28 -32.59 15.48
CA SER A 692 21.46 -31.21 15.02
C SER A 692 20.41 -30.31 15.66
N ARG A 693 20.87 -29.24 16.33
CA ARG A 693 20.00 -28.17 16.83
C ARG A 693 19.75 -27.08 15.80
N ARG A 694 20.39 -27.15 14.63
CA ARG A 694 20.23 -26.17 13.55
C ARG A 694 18.81 -26.21 13.00
N SER A 695 18.14 -25.07 12.93
CA SER A 695 16.87 -24.98 12.21
C SER A 695 17.12 -25.01 10.71
N SER A 696 16.41 -25.88 9.98
CA SER A 696 16.56 -25.99 8.51
C SER A 696 15.97 -24.78 7.78
N VAL A 697 14.90 -24.18 8.32
CA VAL A 697 14.28 -22.96 7.79
C VAL A 697 14.67 -21.76 8.64
N LYS A 698 15.21 -20.73 8.00
CA LYS A 698 15.60 -19.47 8.63
C LYS A 698 14.74 -18.34 8.14
N GLN A 699 14.13 -17.61 9.06
CA GLN A 699 13.24 -16.51 8.70
C GLN A 699 14.01 -15.20 8.51
N VAL A 700 13.62 -14.43 7.50
CA VAL A 700 14.04 -13.06 7.24
C VAL A 700 12.80 -12.20 7.36
N ALA A 701 12.69 -11.43 8.45
CA ALA A 701 11.54 -10.57 8.76
C ALA A 701 11.96 -9.10 8.87
N SER A 702 11.00 -8.17 8.94
CA SER A 702 11.22 -6.73 8.93
C SER A 702 12.22 -6.19 9.98
N GLY A 703 12.34 -6.86 11.13
CA GLY A 703 13.32 -6.47 12.15
C GLY A 703 14.78 -6.82 11.81
N ARG A 704 15.01 -7.76 10.89
CA ARG A 704 16.32 -8.35 10.54
C ARG A 704 17.14 -8.82 11.75
N PHE A 705 16.47 -9.23 12.84
CA PHE A 705 17.14 -9.73 14.03
C PHE A 705 17.93 -11.00 13.73
N GLY A 706 19.23 -10.98 14.04
CA GLY A 706 20.14 -12.11 13.84
C GLY A 706 20.40 -12.49 12.38
N VAL A 707 20.03 -11.64 11.41
CA VAL A 707 20.22 -11.93 9.98
C VAL A 707 21.61 -11.50 9.53
N THR A 708 22.59 -12.38 9.73
CA THR A 708 23.97 -12.26 9.21
C THR A 708 24.19 -13.16 7.99
N VAL A 709 25.26 -12.96 7.23
CA VAL A 709 25.63 -13.91 6.16
C VAL A 709 25.85 -15.33 6.68
N ASN A 710 26.45 -15.50 7.87
CA ASN A 710 26.66 -16.81 8.50
C ASN A 710 25.33 -17.47 8.88
N TYR A 711 24.37 -16.69 9.37
CA TYR A 711 23.00 -17.16 9.56
C TYR A 711 22.40 -17.63 8.23
N LEU A 712 22.46 -16.82 7.17
CA LEU A 712 21.84 -17.16 5.88
C LEU A 712 22.39 -18.45 5.24
N VAL A 713 23.71 -18.67 5.28
CA VAL A 713 24.33 -19.86 4.66
C VAL A 713 24.07 -21.16 5.41
N ASN A 714 23.70 -21.10 6.69
CA ASN A 714 23.41 -22.27 7.53
C ASN A 714 21.93 -22.70 7.46
N SER A 715 21.28 -22.54 6.30
CA SER A 715 19.89 -22.92 6.06
C SER A 715 19.70 -23.76 4.80
N ASP A 716 18.64 -24.55 4.80
CA ASP A 716 18.14 -25.27 3.64
C ASP A 716 17.00 -24.48 2.96
N GLU A 717 16.34 -23.59 3.71
CA GLU A 717 15.33 -22.66 3.23
C GLU A 717 15.39 -21.32 3.96
N LEU A 718 15.26 -20.23 3.21
CA LEU A 718 15.13 -18.87 3.72
C LEU A 718 13.69 -18.40 3.53
N GLN A 719 12.99 -18.10 4.63
CA GLN A 719 11.60 -17.66 4.60
C GLN A 719 11.50 -16.15 4.77
N ILE A 720 11.09 -15.44 3.72
CA ILE A 720 10.70 -14.02 3.78
C ILE A 720 9.33 -13.94 4.46
N LYS A 721 9.27 -13.28 5.61
CA LYS A 721 8.02 -13.11 6.37
C LYS A 721 7.35 -11.79 6.04
N ILE A 722 6.44 -11.79 5.07
CA ILE A 722 5.60 -10.62 4.78
C ILE A 722 4.61 -10.38 5.92
N ALA A 723 3.92 -11.43 6.37
CA ALA A 723 2.93 -11.32 7.43
C ALA A 723 2.77 -12.62 8.24
N GLN A 724 1.94 -12.58 9.29
CA GLN A 724 1.49 -13.75 10.04
C GLN A 724 0.02 -13.63 10.42
N GLY A 725 -0.71 -14.74 10.45
CA GLY A 725 -2.17 -14.74 10.64
C GLY A 725 -2.67 -14.06 11.91
N ALA A 726 -1.91 -14.14 13.02
CA ALA A 726 -2.31 -13.54 14.29
C ALA A 726 -2.22 -12.00 14.34
N LYS A 727 -1.53 -11.38 13.38
CA LYS A 727 -1.35 -9.93 13.25
C LYS A 727 -0.85 -9.53 11.85
N PRO A 728 -1.70 -9.66 10.82
CA PRO A 728 -1.38 -9.17 9.49
C PRO A 728 -1.24 -7.63 9.52
N GLY A 729 -0.33 -7.10 8.70
CA GLY A 729 -0.03 -5.67 8.63
C GLY A 729 0.71 -5.10 9.85
N GLU A 730 1.30 -5.93 10.70
CA GLU A 730 2.09 -5.52 11.87
C GLU A 730 3.40 -6.29 12.02
N GLY A 731 4.37 -5.67 12.70
CA GLY A 731 5.66 -6.29 13.03
C GLY A 731 5.65 -7.26 14.22
N GLY A 732 6.72 -8.05 14.32
CA GLY A 732 7.05 -8.85 15.50
C GLY A 732 7.16 -7.99 16.78
N GLN A 733 6.78 -8.57 17.92
CA GLN A 733 6.84 -7.89 19.23
C GLN A 733 7.45 -8.83 20.25
N LEU A 734 8.51 -8.37 20.93
CA LEU A 734 9.11 -9.04 22.07
C LEU A 734 9.24 -8.04 23.24
N PRO A 735 8.52 -8.26 24.35
CA PRO A 735 8.64 -7.40 25.53
C PRO A 735 10.07 -7.36 26.09
N GLY A 736 10.51 -6.20 26.58
CA GLY A 736 11.89 -5.98 27.04
C GLY A 736 12.32 -6.89 28.19
N HIS A 737 11.39 -7.24 29.09
CA HIS A 737 11.63 -8.19 30.19
C HIS A 737 11.80 -9.65 29.73
N LYS A 738 11.67 -9.93 28.43
CA LYS A 738 12.03 -11.21 27.80
C LYS A 738 13.33 -11.12 26.99
N VAL A 739 13.98 -9.96 26.96
CA VAL A 739 15.24 -9.73 26.25
C VAL A 739 16.37 -9.82 27.27
N ASP A 740 16.75 -11.05 27.60
CA ASP A 740 17.95 -11.32 28.41
C ASP A 740 19.23 -11.12 27.59
N GLU A 741 20.40 -11.34 28.21
CA GLU A 741 21.70 -11.17 27.56
C GLU A 741 21.89 -12.08 26.35
N ILE A 742 21.37 -13.31 26.40
CA ILE A 742 21.51 -14.30 25.32
C ILE A 742 20.64 -13.87 24.13
N ILE A 743 19.38 -13.48 24.40
CA ILE A 743 18.47 -12.98 23.37
C ILE A 743 19.03 -11.70 22.75
N ALA A 744 19.53 -10.77 23.56
CA ALA A 744 20.13 -9.54 23.06
C ALA A 744 21.35 -9.81 22.18
N ARG A 745 22.21 -10.76 22.57
CA ARG A 745 23.36 -11.20 21.76
C ARG A 745 22.92 -11.75 20.41
N VAL A 746 22.01 -12.73 20.39
CA VAL A 746 21.54 -13.38 19.15
C VAL A 746 20.82 -12.41 18.22
N ARG A 747 20.14 -11.40 18.77
CA ARG A 747 19.43 -10.38 17.99
C ARG A 747 20.26 -9.16 17.66
N HIS A 748 21.50 -9.09 18.12
CA HIS A 748 22.38 -7.91 18.04
C HIS A 748 21.71 -6.63 18.59
N SER A 749 21.01 -6.78 19.72
CA SER A 749 20.32 -5.71 20.44
C SER A 749 20.92 -5.47 21.82
N ILE A 750 20.22 -4.71 22.66
CA ILE A 750 20.63 -4.36 24.02
C ILE A 750 19.75 -5.12 25.03
N PRO A 751 20.31 -5.74 26.09
CA PRO A 751 19.54 -6.41 27.12
C PRO A 751 18.50 -5.49 27.79
N GLY A 752 17.31 -6.02 28.08
CA GLY A 752 16.23 -5.30 28.75
C GLY A 752 15.44 -4.31 27.88
N VAL A 753 15.83 -4.08 26.63
CA VAL A 753 15.13 -3.17 25.70
C VAL A 753 14.08 -3.93 24.90
N GLY A 754 12.86 -3.39 24.85
CA GLY A 754 11.77 -4.00 24.06
C GLY A 754 12.05 -3.95 22.56
N LEU A 755 11.72 -5.04 21.85
CA LEU A 755 11.93 -5.14 20.41
C LEU A 755 10.60 -5.16 19.67
N ILE A 756 10.30 -4.05 19.00
CA ILE A 756 9.17 -3.90 18.10
C ILE A 756 9.72 -3.81 16.68
N SER A 757 9.34 -4.75 15.83
CA SER A 757 9.76 -4.72 14.43
C SER A 757 8.91 -3.69 13.67
N PRO A 758 9.46 -3.03 12.65
CA PRO A 758 8.66 -2.25 11.71
C PRO A 758 7.55 -3.12 11.11
N PRO A 759 6.36 -2.58 10.80
CA PRO A 759 5.34 -3.33 10.08
C PRO A 759 5.80 -3.79 8.68
N PRO A 760 6.33 -2.93 7.80
CA PRO A 760 6.82 -3.37 6.50
C PRO A 760 8.27 -3.84 6.57
N HIS A 761 8.66 -4.65 5.59
CA HIS A 761 10.05 -4.76 5.19
C HIS A 761 10.44 -3.46 4.49
N HIS A 762 11.47 -2.75 4.97
CA HIS A 762 11.85 -1.47 4.34
C HIS A 762 12.52 -1.66 2.97
N ASP A 763 12.87 -2.88 2.61
CA ASP A 763 13.37 -3.29 1.30
C ASP A 763 12.31 -4.06 0.47
N ILE A 764 11.03 -3.90 0.81
CA ILE A 764 9.89 -4.42 0.05
C ILE A 764 8.75 -3.40 0.06
N TYR A 765 8.72 -2.51 -0.92
CA TYR A 765 7.59 -1.59 -1.15
C TYR A 765 6.78 -1.94 -2.39
N SER A 766 7.24 -2.91 -3.16
CA SER A 766 6.65 -3.34 -4.41
C SER A 766 6.99 -4.82 -4.68
N ILE A 767 6.45 -5.38 -5.77
CA ILE A 767 6.73 -6.77 -6.14
C ILE A 767 8.15 -6.94 -6.69
N GLU A 768 8.68 -5.92 -7.35
CA GLU A 768 10.04 -5.85 -7.86
C GLU A 768 11.06 -5.77 -6.72
N ASP A 769 10.72 -5.11 -5.61
CA ASP A 769 11.55 -5.13 -4.40
C ASP A 769 11.57 -6.52 -3.74
N LEU A 770 10.42 -7.21 -3.70
CA LEU A 770 10.39 -8.60 -3.24
C LEU A 770 11.26 -9.48 -4.14
N ALA A 771 11.18 -9.32 -5.45
CA ALA A 771 12.05 -10.03 -6.39
C ALA A 771 13.54 -9.72 -6.13
N GLN A 772 13.87 -8.46 -5.80
CA GLN A 772 15.22 -8.07 -5.42
C GLN A 772 15.68 -8.75 -4.12
N LEU A 773 14.84 -8.83 -3.09
CA LEU A 773 15.20 -9.55 -1.85
C LEU A 773 15.35 -11.06 -2.10
N ILE A 774 14.49 -11.68 -2.92
CA ILE A 774 14.64 -13.09 -3.32
C ILE A 774 16.00 -13.29 -3.99
N TYR A 775 16.35 -12.41 -4.93
CA TYR A 775 17.63 -12.42 -5.62
C TYR A 775 18.81 -12.22 -4.65
N ASP A 776 18.70 -11.31 -3.67
CA ASP A 776 19.73 -11.07 -2.66
C ASP A 776 19.99 -12.31 -1.79
N LEU A 777 18.91 -12.92 -1.28
CA LEU A 777 18.99 -14.11 -0.43
C LEU A 777 19.53 -15.31 -1.19
N LYS A 778 19.17 -15.47 -2.46
CA LYS A 778 19.73 -16.50 -3.34
C LYS A 778 21.20 -16.27 -3.65
N ASN A 779 21.63 -15.02 -3.83
CA ASN A 779 23.05 -14.73 -4.01
C ASN A 779 23.84 -15.06 -2.74
N ALA A 780 23.34 -14.68 -1.55
CA ALA A 780 23.98 -15.03 -0.29
C ALA A 780 24.01 -16.55 -0.05
N ASN A 781 22.91 -17.26 -0.36
CA ASN A 781 22.84 -18.72 -0.27
C ASN A 781 22.22 -19.38 -1.51
N PRO A 782 23.02 -19.71 -2.54
CA PRO A 782 22.51 -20.34 -3.76
C PRO A 782 21.88 -21.72 -3.56
N ARG A 783 22.17 -22.38 -2.42
CA ARG A 783 21.69 -23.73 -2.10
C ARG A 783 20.32 -23.75 -1.42
N ALA A 784 19.91 -22.67 -0.76
CA ALA A 784 18.67 -22.62 0.01
C ALA A 784 17.47 -22.33 -0.89
N ARG A 785 16.31 -22.94 -0.63
CA ARG A 785 15.03 -22.52 -1.22
C ARG A 785 14.60 -21.16 -0.64
N ILE A 786 13.86 -20.36 -1.40
CA ILE A 786 13.23 -19.13 -0.89
C ILE A 786 11.73 -19.35 -0.73
N SER A 787 11.25 -19.14 0.49
CA SER A 787 9.85 -19.24 0.88
C SER A 787 9.29 -17.87 1.19
N VAL A 788 8.08 -17.56 0.74
CA VAL A 788 7.40 -16.29 1.05
C VAL A 788 6.14 -16.59 1.87
N LYS A 789 6.11 -16.08 3.10
CA LYS A 789 5.00 -16.25 4.03
C LYS A 789 4.01 -15.10 3.90
N LEU A 790 2.86 -15.41 3.30
CA LEU A 790 1.68 -14.56 3.16
C LEU A 790 0.62 -14.95 4.19
N VAL A 791 -0.41 -14.11 4.33
CA VAL A 791 -1.61 -14.42 5.10
C VAL A 791 -2.78 -14.47 4.15
N ALA A 792 -3.72 -15.39 4.41
CA ALA A 792 -4.96 -15.46 3.68
C ALA A 792 -5.75 -14.15 3.85
N GLU A 793 -6.16 -13.58 2.72
CA GLU A 793 -7.09 -12.47 2.56
C GLU A 793 -7.64 -12.51 1.13
N VAL A 794 -8.72 -11.79 0.83
CA VAL A 794 -9.18 -11.62 -0.55
C VAL A 794 -8.07 -11.02 -1.43
N GLY A 795 -7.82 -11.62 -2.59
CA GLY A 795 -6.79 -11.14 -3.53
C GLY A 795 -5.41 -11.77 -3.33
N VAL A 796 -5.22 -12.58 -2.29
CA VAL A 796 -3.94 -13.26 -2.02
C VAL A 796 -3.48 -14.14 -3.20
N GLY A 797 -4.40 -14.69 -3.99
CA GLY A 797 -4.05 -15.47 -5.18
C GLY A 797 -3.34 -14.64 -6.24
N THR A 798 -3.74 -13.38 -6.40
CA THR A 798 -3.09 -12.42 -7.31
C THR A 798 -1.69 -12.07 -6.81
N VAL A 799 -1.55 -11.81 -5.50
CA VAL A 799 -0.25 -11.59 -4.86
C VAL A 799 0.66 -12.81 -5.05
N ALA A 800 0.14 -14.02 -4.83
CA ALA A 800 0.88 -15.26 -5.02
C ALA A 800 1.37 -15.46 -6.46
N ALA A 801 0.58 -15.05 -7.47
CA ALA A 801 1.04 -15.05 -8.85
C ALA A 801 2.22 -14.08 -9.09
N GLY A 802 2.18 -12.89 -8.48
CA GLY A 802 3.31 -11.96 -8.46
C GLY A 802 4.54 -12.58 -7.79
N VAL A 803 4.36 -13.21 -6.62
CA VAL A 803 5.44 -13.89 -5.86
C VAL A 803 6.07 -15.03 -6.66
N ALA A 804 5.27 -15.81 -7.39
CA ALA A 804 5.77 -16.85 -8.28
C ALA A 804 6.60 -16.27 -9.45
N LYS A 805 6.18 -15.14 -10.01
CA LYS A 805 6.94 -14.39 -11.04
C LYS A 805 8.19 -13.71 -10.49
N ALA A 806 8.20 -13.38 -9.20
CA ALA A 806 9.37 -12.91 -8.47
C ALA A 806 10.35 -14.05 -8.10
N HIS A 807 10.13 -15.25 -8.65
CA HIS A 807 10.99 -16.44 -8.51
C HIS A 807 11.01 -17.08 -7.12
N ALA A 808 10.00 -16.90 -6.27
CA ALA A 808 9.92 -17.68 -5.03
C ALA A 808 9.80 -19.19 -5.32
N ASP A 809 10.45 -20.04 -4.50
CA ASP A 809 10.36 -21.50 -4.62
C ASP A 809 9.15 -22.07 -3.86
N VAL A 810 8.79 -21.43 -2.74
CA VAL A 810 7.69 -21.84 -1.86
C VAL A 810 6.82 -20.63 -1.51
N ILE A 811 5.51 -20.80 -1.51
CA ILE A 811 4.54 -19.81 -1.03
C ILE A 811 3.78 -20.43 0.14
N LEU A 812 3.89 -19.81 1.32
CA LEU A 812 3.15 -20.20 2.51
C LEU A 812 1.93 -19.28 2.67
N ILE A 813 0.72 -19.87 2.71
CA ILE A 813 -0.52 -19.18 3.06
C ILE A 813 -0.85 -19.48 4.53
N SER A 814 -0.78 -18.47 5.38
CA SER A 814 -1.18 -18.57 6.79
C SER A 814 -2.63 -18.17 7.00
N GLY A 815 -3.39 -18.97 7.75
CA GLY A 815 -4.73 -18.61 8.20
C GLY A 815 -4.74 -17.66 9.41
N ASP A 816 -5.83 -16.92 9.58
CA ASP A 816 -6.16 -16.02 10.71
C ASP A 816 -5.85 -16.64 12.09
N SER A 817 -6.13 -17.93 12.22
CA SER A 817 -6.09 -18.64 13.49
C SER A 817 -4.67 -19.01 13.97
N GLY A 818 -3.63 -18.52 13.30
CA GLY A 818 -2.23 -18.70 13.68
C GLY A 818 -1.91 -18.28 15.13
N GLY A 819 -0.94 -18.94 15.75
CA GLY A 819 -0.49 -18.61 17.10
C GLY A 819 0.40 -17.35 17.16
N THR A 820 0.52 -16.75 18.34
CA THR A 820 1.47 -15.65 18.60
C THR A 820 1.87 -15.60 20.07
N GLY A 821 3.13 -15.24 20.35
CA GLY A 821 3.60 -14.98 21.71
C GLY A 821 3.15 -13.64 22.26
N ALA A 822 2.98 -12.63 21.40
CA ALA A 822 2.52 -11.28 21.73
C ALA A 822 1.91 -10.58 20.51
N SER A 823 0.67 -10.09 20.66
CA SER A 823 -0.07 -9.36 19.63
C SER A 823 -1.22 -8.56 20.29
N PRO A 824 -1.65 -7.42 19.72
CA PRO A 824 -2.89 -6.78 20.11
C PRO A 824 -4.09 -7.72 19.93
N LEU A 825 -5.02 -7.69 20.89
CA LEU A 825 -6.23 -8.52 20.83
C LEU A 825 -7.09 -8.24 19.60
N THR A 826 -7.16 -6.98 19.18
CA THR A 826 -7.89 -6.56 17.96
C THR A 826 -7.39 -7.31 16.74
N SER A 827 -6.08 -7.52 16.62
CA SER A 827 -5.49 -8.18 15.44
C SER A 827 -5.66 -9.69 15.48
N ILE A 828 -5.58 -10.31 16.65
CA ILE A 828 -5.85 -11.75 16.82
C ILE A 828 -7.29 -12.10 16.44
N LYS A 829 -8.24 -11.19 16.66
CA LYS A 829 -9.67 -11.45 16.45
C LYS A 829 -10.21 -11.00 15.11
N HIS A 830 -9.65 -9.94 14.54
CA HIS A 830 -10.32 -9.21 13.46
C HIS A 830 -9.43 -8.98 12.23
N ALA A 831 -8.29 -9.66 12.09
CA ALA A 831 -7.41 -9.51 10.93
C ALA A 831 -6.93 -10.87 10.38
N GLY A 832 -6.94 -10.99 9.04
CA GLY A 832 -6.73 -12.25 8.33
C GLY A 832 -8.02 -13.07 8.19
N ILE A 833 -8.01 -14.08 7.32
CA ILE A 833 -9.14 -15.00 7.10
C ILE A 833 -8.70 -16.47 7.22
N PRO A 834 -9.64 -17.44 7.25
CA PRO A 834 -9.30 -18.86 7.27
C PRO A 834 -8.43 -19.27 6.07
N TRP A 835 -7.46 -20.16 6.31
CA TRP A 835 -6.52 -20.58 5.27
C TRP A 835 -7.20 -21.35 4.14
N GLU A 836 -8.35 -21.99 4.40
CA GLU A 836 -9.12 -22.72 3.38
C GLU A 836 -9.48 -21.82 2.19
N LEU A 837 -9.83 -20.56 2.46
CA LEU A 837 -10.13 -19.56 1.44
C LEU A 837 -8.88 -19.12 0.68
N GLY A 838 -7.84 -18.70 1.40
CA GLY A 838 -6.62 -18.17 0.79
C GLY A 838 -5.85 -19.23 0.01
N LEU A 839 -5.80 -20.47 0.50
CA LEU A 839 -5.14 -21.59 -0.16
C LEU A 839 -5.86 -21.97 -1.45
N ALA A 840 -7.19 -22.09 -1.41
CA ALA A 840 -7.99 -22.40 -2.60
C ALA A 840 -7.84 -21.30 -3.67
N GLU A 841 -7.95 -20.02 -3.29
CA GLU A 841 -7.73 -18.91 -4.22
C GLU A 841 -6.33 -18.95 -4.83
N THR A 842 -5.29 -19.18 -4.01
CA THR A 842 -3.90 -19.28 -4.47
C THR A 842 -3.72 -20.43 -5.46
N GLN A 843 -4.25 -21.61 -5.13
CA GLN A 843 -4.22 -22.78 -6.02
C GLN A 843 -4.89 -22.45 -7.36
N GLN A 844 -6.10 -21.90 -7.32
CA GLN A 844 -6.90 -21.61 -8.50
C GLN A 844 -6.22 -20.58 -9.41
N VAL A 845 -5.76 -19.46 -8.85
CA VAL A 845 -5.13 -18.37 -9.61
C VAL A 845 -3.80 -18.82 -10.23
N LEU A 846 -2.96 -19.55 -9.49
CA LEU A 846 -1.69 -20.04 -10.03
C LEU A 846 -1.87 -21.06 -11.15
N VAL A 847 -2.91 -21.91 -11.06
CA VAL A 847 -3.26 -22.86 -12.13
C VAL A 847 -3.78 -22.12 -13.37
N LEU A 848 -4.67 -21.15 -13.19
CA LEU A 848 -5.20 -20.34 -14.28
C LEU A 848 -4.11 -19.55 -15.04
N ASN A 849 -3.00 -19.22 -14.38
CA ASN A 849 -1.88 -18.46 -14.95
C ASN A 849 -0.69 -19.32 -15.41
N ASP A 850 -0.78 -20.66 -15.35
CA ASP A 850 0.34 -21.58 -15.65
C ASP A 850 1.64 -21.27 -14.84
N LEU A 851 1.44 -20.90 -13.57
CA LEU A 851 2.52 -20.64 -12.60
C LEU A 851 2.61 -21.71 -11.53
N ARG A 852 1.55 -22.51 -11.33
CA ARG A 852 1.46 -23.48 -10.24
C ARG A 852 2.56 -24.55 -10.28
N SER A 853 3.04 -24.90 -11.46
CA SER A 853 4.10 -25.89 -11.67
C SER A 853 5.48 -25.47 -11.15
N ARG A 854 5.69 -24.18 -10.86
CA ARG A 854 6.99 -23.58 -10.50
C ARG A 854 7.19 -23.40 -9.00
N VAL A 855 6.11 -23.43 -8.21
CA VAL A 855 6.13 -23.07 -6.79
C VAL A 855 5.50 -24.18 -5.97
N ARG A 856 6.07 -24.48 -4.80
CA ARG A 856 5.41 -25.33 -3.80
C ARG A 856 4.49 -24.48 -2.95
N LEU A 857 3.28 -24.98 -2.66
CA LEU A 857 2.38 -24.34 -1.71
C LEU A 857 2.52 -24.98 -0.34
N GLN A 858 2.69 -24.14 0.68
CA GLN A 858 2.62 -24.52 2.08
C GLN A 858 1.40 -23.84 2.72
N THR A 859 0.80 -24.47 3.72
CA THR A 859 -0.26 -23.82 4.51
C THR A 859 -0.05 -24.05 6.01
N ASP A 860 -0.41 -23.05 6.83
CA ASP A 860 -0.49 -23.16 8.29
C ASP A 860 -1.75 -22.45 8.81
N GLY A 861 -2.06 -22.61 10.10
CA GLY A 861 -3.24 -22.01 10.73
C GLY A 861 -4.10 -23.06 11.46
N LYS A 862 -3.63 -23.48 12.64
CA LYS A 862 -4.25 -24.56 13.44
C LYS A 862 -4.52 -25.86 12.65
N LEU A 863 -3.54 -26.30 11.85
CA LEU A 863 -3.48 -27.71 11.45
C LEU A 863 -3.11 -28.54 12.68
N GLN A 864 -3.87 -29.59 12.97
CA GLN A 864 -3.75 -30.39 14.19
C GLN A 864 -3.83 -31.89 13.95
N THR A 865 -4.58 -32.33 12.94
CA THR A 865 -4.88 -33.75 12.66
C THR A 865 -4.47 -34.16 11.25
N GLY A 866 -4.39 -35.46 10.98
CA GLY A 866 -4.20 -36.01 9.62
C GLY A 866 -5.34 -35.64 8.68
N ARG A 867 -6.56 -35.43 9.22
CA ARG A 867 -7.71 -34.90 8.46
C ARG A 867 -7.44 -33.48 7.96
N ASP A 868 -6.92 -32.59 8.81
CA ASP A 868 -6.59 -31.22 8.39
C ASP A 868 -5.56 -31.24 7.25
N VAL A 869 -4.55 -32.11 7.34
CA VAL A 869 -3.52 -32.30 6.30
C VAL A 869 -4.13 -32.81 5.01
N ALA A 870 -5.02 -33.80 5.07
CA ALA A 870 -5.70 -34.33 3.88
C ALA A 870 -6.51 -33.25 3.16
N ILE A 871 -7.29 -32.45 3.89
CA ILE A 871 -8.08 -31.35 3.31
C ILE A 871 -7.16 -30.30 2.69
N ALA A 872 -6.11 -29.88 3.41
CA ALA A 872 -5.12 -28.94 2.88
C ALA A 872 -4.45 -29.45 1.59
N ALA A 873 -4.12 -30.75 1.52
CA ALA A 873 -3.56 -31.37 0.32
C ALA A 873 -4.54 -31.29 -0.86
N LEU A 874 -5.78 -31.71 -0.65
CA LEU A 874 -6.83 -31.70 -1.68
C LEU A 874 -7.13 -30.27 -2.18
N LEU A 875 -7.01 -29.26 -1.31
CA LEU A 875 -7.14 -27.83 -1.69
C LEU A 875 -5.88 -27.27 -2.39
N GLY A 876 -4.74 -27.96 -2.38
CA GLY A 876 -3.56 -27.61 -3.19
C GLY A 876 -2.23 -27.48 -2.44
N ALA A 877 -2.19 -27.62 -1.12
CA ALA A 877 -0.95 -27.56 -0.34
C ALA A 877 -0.09 -28.82 -0.52
N GLU A 878 1.23 -28.65 -0.54
CA GLU A 878 2.22 -29.74 -0.66
C GLU A 878 3.01 -29.94 0.64
N GLU A 879 3.11 -28.90 1.45
CA GLU A 879 3.83 -28.84 2.72
C GLU A 879 2.90 -28.25 3.81
N PHE A 880 3.08 -28.66 5.07
CA PHE A 880 2.11 -28.38 6.14
C PHE A 880 2.80 -27.85 7.40
N GLY A 881 2.39 -26.67 7.86
CA GLY A 881 2.96 -25.99 9.01
C GLY A 881 2.15 -26.17 10.30
N PHE A 882 2.81 -26.56 11.39
CA PHE A 882 2.19 -26.83 12.68
C PHE A 882 2.83 -25.97 13.78
N SER A 883 2.04 -25.20 14.52
CA SER A 883 2.56 -24.30 15.58
C SER A 883 2.07 -24.70 16.96
N THR A 884 0.77 -24.55 17.23
CA THR A 884 0.22 -24.72 18.58
C THR A 884 0.23 -26.18 19.05
N ALA A 885 -0.10 -27.15 18.18
CA ALA A 885 -0.09 -28.56 18.55
C ALA A 885 1.31 -29.08 18.92
N PRO A 886 2.40 -28.73 18.19
CA PRO A 886 3.77 -28.98 18.63
C PRO A 886 4.11 -28.40 20.01
N LEU A 887 3.64 -27.19 20.34
CA LEU A 887 3.86 -26.65 21.69
C LEU A 887 3.07 -27.42 22.74
N ILE A 888 1.87 -27.89 22.43
CA ILE A 888 1.04 -28.70 23.34
C ILE A 888 1.68 -30.07 23.58
N SER A 889 2.19 -30.74 22.53
CA SER A 889 2.90 -32.02 22.69
C SER A 889 4.15 -31.89 23.56
N LEU A 890 4.80 -30.72 23.55
CA LEU A 890 5.92 -30.39 24.44
C LEU A 890 5.50 -29.92 25.85
N GLY A 891 4.22 -29.73 26.12
CA GLY A 891 3.69 -29.44 27.47
C GLY A 891 2.85 -28.17 27.63
N CYS A 892 2.57 -27.42 26.55
CA CYS A 892 1.76 -26.20 26.65
C CYS A 892 0.34 -26.50 27.14
N ILE A 893 -0.10 -25.74 28.14
CA ILE A 893 -1.46 -25.84 28.74
C ILE A 893 -2.40 -24.70 28.33
N MET A 894 -2.01 -23.90 27.32
CA MET A 894 -2.82 -22.80 26.77
C MET A 894 -3.32 -21.74 27.77
N MET A 895 -2.49 -21.39 28.75
CA MET A 895 -2.76 -20.31 29.71
C MET A 895 -2.85 -18.91 29.05
N ARG A 896 -2.33 -18.74 27.83
CA ARG A 896 -2.32 -17.48 27.04
C ARG A 896 -1.64 -16.28 27.73
N LYS A 897 -0.67 -16.54 28.62
CA LYS A 897 0.19 -15.54 29.28
C LYS A 897 1.61 -15.47 28.70
N CYS A 898 1.79 -15.88 27.44
CA CYS A 898 3.10 -15.98 26.78
C CYS A 898 3.89 -14.66 26.77
N HIS A 899 3.18 -13.53 26.67
CA HIS A 899 3.73 -12.18 26.65
C HIS A 899 4.20 -11.69 28.04
N LEU A 900 3.71 -12.29 29.13
CA LEU A 900 4.03 -11.85 30.50
C LEU A 900 5.32 -12.45 31.05
N ASN A 901 5.97 -13.36 30.32
CA ASN A 901 7.13 -14.12 30.78
C ASN A 901 6.84 -15.11 31.92
N THR A 902 5.57 -15.39 32.23
CA THR A 902 5.16 -16.23 33.38
C THR A 902 4.66 -17.61 32.95
N CYS A 903 5.30 -18.25 31.96
CA CYS A 903 4.84 -19.56 31.49
C CYS A 903 5.12 -20.65 32.54
N PRO A 904 4.10 -21.36 33.06
CA PRO A 904 4.27 -22.28 34.19
C PRO A 904 5.03 -23.58 33.83
N VAL A 905 5.17 -23.87 32.54
CA VAL A 905 5.74 -25.11 31.99
C VAL A 905 7.03 -24.87 31.20
N GLY A 906 7.66 -23.70 31.38
CA GLY A 906 8.98 -23.41 30.78
C GLY A 906 9.02 -23.24 29.26
N ILE A 907 7.88 -23.13 28.57
CA ILE A 907 7.83 -23.00 27.10
C ILE A 907 7.97 -21.56 26.61
N ALA A 908 7.15 -20.65 27.13
CA ALA A 908 7.02 -19.28 26.59
C ALA A 908 7.57 -18.24 27.58
N THR A 909 8.76 -18.50 28.11
CA THR A 909 9.42 -17.69 29.15
C THR A 909 10.95 -17.73 28.99
N GLN A 910 11.60 -16.63 29.37
CA GLN A 910 13.06 -16.52 29.51
C GLN A 910 13.49 -16.53 30.99
N ASP A 911 12.54 -16.58 31.93
CA ASP A 911 12.85 -16.73 33.36
C ASP A 911 13.53 -18.10 33.60
N PRO A 912 14.76 -18.14 34.17
CA PRO A 912 15.48 -19.39 34.40
C PRO A 912 14.75 -20.38 35.31
N ALA A 913 14.08 -19.91 36.36
CA ALA A 913 13.36 -20.76 37.31
C ALA A 913 12.10 -21.37 36.68
N LEU A 914 11.45 -20.66 35.75
CA LEU A 914 10.34 -21.21 34.98
C LEU A 914 10.81 -22.11 33.84
N ARG A 915 11.92 -21.78 33.16
CA ARG A 915 12.54 -22.63 32.13
C ARG A 915 12.97 -23.99 32.67
N ALA A 916 13.47 -24.05 33.91
CA ALA A 916 13.79 -25.30 34.59
C ALA A 916 12.60 -26.27 34.73
N LYS A 917 11.35 -25.79 34.56
CA LYS A 917 10.13 -26.62 34.58
C LYS A 917 9.80 -27.24 33.21
N PHE A 918 10.58 -26.98 32.17
CA PHE A 918 10.35 -27.56 30.85
C PHE A 918 10.68 -29.06 30.87
N GLN A 919 9.70 -29.89 30.46
CA GLN A 919 9.80 -31.35 30.46
C GLN A 919 9.58 -31.98 29.07
N GLY A 920 9.49 -31.15 28.02
CA GLY A 920 9.27 -31.63 26.65
C GLY A 920 10.51 -32.33 26.09
N GLN A 921 10.31 -33.45 25.41
CA GLN A 921 11.37 -34.25 24.79
C GLN A 921 11.17 -34.33 23.27
N PRO A 922 12.24 -34.47 22.46
CA PRO A 922 12.13 -34.61 21.01
C PRO A 922 11.17 -35.74 20.60
N GLU A 923 11.18 -36.85 21.33
CA GLU A 923 10.37 -38.05 21.10
C GLU A 923 8.86 -37.75 21.17
N HIS A 924 8.43 -36.86 22.07
CA HIS A 924 7.01 -36.46 22.14
C HIS A 924 6.55 -35.79 20.83
N LEU A 925 7.40 -34.95 20.26
CA LEU A 925 7.07 -34.26 19.02
C LEU A 925 7.16 -35.19 17.81
N ILE A 926 8.14 -36.09 17.79
CA ILE A 926 8.27 -37.14 16.77
C ILE A 926 7.01 -38.01 16.76
N ASN A 927 6.58 -38.52 17.92
CA ASN A 927 5.37 -39.32 18.05
C ASN A 927 4.15 -38.59 17.47
N TYR A 928 3.97 -37.32 17.83
CA TYR A 928 2.87 -36.50 17.30
C TYR A 928 2.85 -36.47 15.76
N PHE A 929 3.99 -36.18 15.13
CA PHE A 929 4.05 -36.10 13.67
C PHE A 929 3.84 -37.44 12.98
N PHE A 930 4.35 -38.53 13.55
CA PHE A 930 4.08 -39.88 13.04
C PHE A 930 2.60 -40.24 13.18
N PHE A 931 1.92 -39.86 14.28
CA PHE A 931 0.48 -40.09 14.42
C PHE A 931 -0.34 -39.30 13.40
N VAL A 932 0.00 -38.02 13.16
CA VAL A 932 -0.64 -37.21 12.10
C VAL A 932 -0.43 -37.84 10.73
N ALA A 933 0.78 -38.31 10.44
CA ALA A 933 1.09 -38.98 9.18
C ALA A 933 0.36 -40.31 9.03
N GLU A 934 0.25 -41.11 10.09
CA GLU A 934 -0.47 -42.38 10.06
C GLU A 934 -1.98 -42.17 9.84
N GLU A 935 -2.58 -41.18 10.51
CA GLU A 935 -3.97 -40.80 10.26
C GLU A 935 -4.18 -40.32 8.81
N LEU A 936 -3.21 -39.59 8.24
CA LEU A 936 -3.25 -39.23 6.82
C LEU A 936 -3.19 -40.49 5.93
N ARG A 937 -2.35 -41.48 6.24
CA ARG A 937 -2.26 -42.74 5.48
C ARG A 937 -3.58 -43.50 5.49
N GLU A 938 -4.25 -43.58 6.63
CA GLU A 938 -5.60 -44.17 6.73
C GLU A 938 -6.60 -43.47 5.79
N ILE A 939 -6.55 -42.13 5.75
CA ILE A 939 -7.42 -41.33 4.88
C ILE A 939 -7.06 -41.55 3.40
N MET A 940 -5.77 -41.56 3.06
CA MET A 940 -5.26 -41.84 1.71
C MET A 940 -5.74 -43.21 1.21
N ALA A 941 -5.56 -44.25 2.03
CA ALA A 941 -6.00 -45.61 1.75
C ALA A 941 -7.51 -45.68 1.44
N ARG A 942 -8.32 -45.00 2.28
CA ARG A 942 -9.77 -44.92 2.11
C ARG A 942 -10.18 -44.19 0.83
N LEU A 943 -9.45 -43.14 0.43
CA LEU A 943 -9.73 -42.36 -0.77
C LEU A 943 -9.13 -42.96 -2.06
N GLY A 944 -8.25 -43.96 -1.93
CA GLY A 944 -7.63 -44.67 -3.06
C GLY A 944 -6.32 -44.06 -3.56
N PHE A 945 -5.65 -43.23 -2.76
CA PHE A 945 -4.36 -42.61 -3.09
C PHE A 945 -3.19 -43.37 -2.49
N ARG A 946 -2.11 -43.57 -3.25
CA ARG A 946 -0.87 -44.20 -2.77
C ARG A 946 0.18 -43.17 -2.36
N LYS A 947 0.14 -41.98 -2.97
CA LYS A 947 1.06 -40.87 -2.67
C LYS A 947 0.30 -39.57 -2.43
N VAL A 948 0.82 -38.73 -1.52
CA VAL A 948 0.30 -37.38 -1.25
C VAL A 948 0.33 -36.53 -2.53
N ASP A 949 1.34 -36.73 -3.38
CA ASP A 949 1.45 -36.09 -4.70
C ASP A 949 0.24 -36.35 -5.61
N GLU A 950 -0.48 -37.46 -5.43
CA GLU A 950 -1.70 -37.79 -6.19
C GLU A 950 -2.95 -37.07 -5.65
N MET A 951 -2.92 -36.64 -4.37
CA MET A 951 -4.00 -35.89 -3.72
C MET A 951 -3.95 -34.39 -4.03
N ILE A 952 -2.76 -33.84 -4.27
CA ILE A 952 -2.56 -32.39 -4.31
C ILE A 952 -3.46 -31.73 -5.36
N GLY A 953 -4.35 -30.84 -4.92
CA GLY A 953 -5.27 -30.10 -5.79
C GLY A 953 -6.44 -30.93 -6.36
N ARG A 954 -6.71 -32.13 -5.80
CA ARG A 954 -7.88 -32.98 -6.11
C ARG A 954 -9.13 -32.52 -5.34
N VAL A 955 -9.53 -31.27 -5.57
CA VAL A 955 -10.74 -30.68 -4.96
C VAL A 955 -12.01 -31.47 -5.28
N ASP A 956 -12.00 -32.27 -6.35
CA ASP A 956 -13.07 -33.19 -6.72
C ASP A 956 -13.34 -34.30 -5.69
N MET A 957 -12.41 -34.54 -4.75
CA MET A 957 -12.58 -35.50 -3.66
C MET A 957 -13.21 -34.89 -2.40
N LEU A 958 -13.55 -33.61 -2.44
CA LEU A 958 -14.23 -32.89 -1.36
C LEU A 958 -15.68 -32.58 -1.74
N GLU A 959 -16.58 -32.62 -0.78
CA GLU A 959 -17.95 -32.15 -0.93
C GLU A 959 -18.46 -31.47 0.34
N PRO A 960 -19.44 -30.54 0.24
CA PRO A 960 -20.07 -29.96 1.42
C PRO A 960 -20.84 -31.02 2.21
N ARG A 961 -20.81 -30.93 3.54
CA ARG A 961 -21.57 -31.81 4.43
C ARG A 961 -23.08 -31.64 4.22
N HIS A 962 -23.78 -32.73 3.90
CA HIS A 962 -25.19 -32.71 3.50
C HIS A 962 -26.22 -32.49 4.64
N ALA A 963 -25.80 -32.53 5.91
CA ALA A 963 -26.66 -32.31 7.08
C ALA A 963 -26.05 -31.25 8.02
N ILE A 964 -26.40 -29.98 7.80
CA ILE A 964 -26.04 -28.87 8.68
C ILE A 964 -27.27 -28.50 9.51
N ASP A 965 -27.45 -29.14 10.67
CA ASP A 965 -28.59 -28.88 11.56
C ASP A 965 -28.51 -27.49 12.25
N HIS A 966 -27.35 -26.83 12.19
CA HIS A 966 -27.13 -25.53 12.81
C HIS A 966 -27.78 -24.38 12.01
N TRP A 967 -28.71 -23.68 12.64
CA TRP A 967 -29.54 -22.63 12.02
C TRP A 967 -28.76 -21.48 11.36
N LYS A 968 -27.57 -21.09 11.87
CA LYS A 968 -26.72 -20.05 11.23
C LYS A 968 -25.86 -20.55 10.07
N ALA A 969 -25.66 -21.86 9.97
CA ALA A 969 -24.83 -22.44 8.91
C ALA A 969 -25.68 -22.86 7.69
N LYS A 970 -27.01 -22.74 7.79
CA LYS A 970 -27.91 -22.77 6.64
C LYS A 970 -27.61 -21.57 5.74
N GLY A 971 -27.29 -21.82 4.47
CA GLY A 971 -26.97 -20.78 3.48
C GLY A 971 -25.47 -20.53 3.25
N ILE A 972 -24.58 -21.26 3.93
CA ILE A 972 -23.15 -21.26 3.57
C ILE A 972 -22.97 -21.93 2.20
N ASP A 973 -22.24 -21.27 1.30
CA ASP A 973 -21.84 -21.81 0.00
C ASP A 973 -20.32 -22.01 -0.07
N LEU A 974 -19.89 -23.25 -0.29
CA LEU A 974 -18.48 -23.63 -0.43
C LEU A 974 -18.05 -23.82 -1.89
N SER A 975 -18.92 -23.53 -2.86
CA SER A 975 -18.66 -23.69 -4.29
C SER A 975 -17.40 -22.98 -4.77
N GLN A 976 -17.12 -21.79 -4.23
CA GLN A 976 -15.92 -21.00 -4.55
C GLN A 976 -14.62 -21.66 -4.07
N ILE A 977 -14.64 -22.32 -2.91
CA ILE A 977 -13.47 -23.06 -2.38
C ILE A 977 -13.25 -24.32 -3.20
N LEU A 978 -14.33 -25.01 -3.58
CA LEU A 978 -14.31 -26.27 -4.31
C LEU A 978 -14.20 -26.10 -5.83
N TYR A 979 -14.12 -24.86 -6.32
CA TYR A 979 -13.99 -24.58 -7.74
C TYR A 979 -12.71 -25.19 -8.31
N ASN A 980 -12.89 -25.97 -9.39
CA ASN A 980 -11.81 -26.63 -10.10
C ASN A 980 -11.59 -25.95 -11.47
N PRO A 981 -10.48 -25.21 -11.67
CA PRO A 981 -10.23 -24.54 -12.94
C PRO A 981 -10.20 -25.51 -14.14
N PRO A 982 -10.98 -25.24 -15.21
CA PRO A 982 -11.02 -26.09 -16.40
C PRO A 982 -9.81 -25.82 -17.32
N VAL A 983 -8.64 -26.30 -16.90
CA VAL A 983 -7.38 -26.15 -17.66
C VAL A 983 -6.94 -27.48 -18.32
N PRO A 984 -6.19 -27.43 -19.44
CA PRO A 984 -5.64 -28.64 -20.07
C PRO A 984 -4.74 -29.44 -19.12
N LEU A 985 -4.70 -30.77 -19.26
CA LEU A 985 -3.92 -31.68 -18.39
C LEU A 985 -2.41 -31.39 -18.37
N ARG A 986 -1.87 -30.67 -19.36
CA ARG A 986 -0.47 -30.23 -19.38
C ARG A 986 -0.15 -29.21 -18.29
N ILE A 987 -1.14 -28.49 -17.77
CA ILE A 987 -0.93 -27.49 -16.71
C ILE A 987 -0.83 -28.23 -15.37
N GLY A 988 0.34 -28.10 -14.73
CA GLY A 988 0.61 -28.73 -13.45
C GLY A 988 -0.25 -28.15 -12.32
N ARG A 989 -0.80 -29.02 -11.48
CA ARG A 989 -1.58 -28.65 -10.27
C ARG A 989 -0.74 -28.63 -8.99
N ARG A 990 0.52 -29.03 -9.11
CA ARG A 990 1.52 -29.07 -8.05
C ARG A 990 2.86 -28.63 -8.62
N CYS A 991 3.86 -28.40 -7.77
CA CYS A 991 5.22 -28.10 -8.20
C CYS A 991 5.80 -29.30 -8.97
N LEU A 992 6.27 -29.06 -10.18
CA LEU A 992 6.86 -30.05 -11.08
C LEU A 992 8.23 -29.62 -11.62
N ILE A 993 8.49 -28.30 -11.68
CA ILE A 993 9.73 -27.73 -12.20
C ILE A 993 10.34 -26.76 -11.19
N PRO A 994 11.69 -26.73 -11.06
CA PRO A 994 12.37 -25.75 -10.21
C PRO A 994 12.30 -24.34 -10.83
N GLN A 995 12.42 -23.32 -9.99
CA GLN A 995 12.57 -21.94 -10.46
C GLN A 995 13.97 -21.71 -11.05
N ASN A 996 14.03 -20.94 -12.13
CA ASN A 996 15.27 -20.31 -12.59
C ASN A 996 15.41 -18.95 -11.90
N HIS A 997 16.48 -18.76 -11.13
CA HIS A 997 16.76 -17.54 -10.36
C HIS A 997 17.69 -16.56 -11.09
N GLY A 998 18.16 -16.90 -12.30
CA GLY A 998 19.03 -16.04 -13.12
C GLY A 998 20.38 -15.73 -12.49
N LEU A 999 20.91 -16.65 -11.67
CA LEU A 999 22.18 -16.45 -10.96
C LEU A 999 23.40 -16.62 -11.87
N GLU A 1000 23.25 -17.26 -13.03
CA GLU A 1000 24.35 -17.55 -13.95
C GLU A 1000 25.05 -16.29 -14.45
N GLU A 1001 24.34 -15.16 -14.50
CA GLU A 1001 24.86 -13.85 -14.93
C GLU A 1001 25.43 -13.00 -13.78
N ALA A 1002 25.42 -13.51 -12.53
CA ALA A 1002 25.89 -12.76 -11.38
C ALA A 1002 27.40 -12.50 -11.45
N LEU A 1003 27.79 -11.23 -11.30
CA LEU A 1003 29.20 -10.80 -11.32
C LEU A 1003 30.07 -11.53 -10.29
N ASP A 1004 29.48 -11.94 -9.16
CA ASP A 1004 30.16 -12.67 -8.10
C ASP A 1004 30.78 -13.99 -8.54
N HIS A 1005 30.26 -14.66 -9.58
CA HIS A 1005 30.92 -15.85 -10.11
C HIS A 1005 32.36 -15.54 -10.56
N ARG A 1006 32.55 -14.39 -11.21
CA ARG A 1006 33.87 -13.88 -11.57
C ARG A 1006 34.69 -13.53 -10.33
N LEU A 1007 34.10 -12.86 -9.34
CA LEU A 1007 34.78 -12.48 -8.09
C LEU A 1007 35.28 -13.72 -7.34
N ILE A 1008 34.45 -14.74 -7.18
CA ILE A 1008 34.79 -16.01 -6.50
C ILE A 1008 35.90 -16.74 -7.24
N SER A 1009 35.82 -16.80 -8.59
CA SER A 1009 36.86 -17.47 -9.38
C SER A 1009 38.23 -16.83 -9.20
N GLN A 1010 38.29 -15.50 -9.13
CA GLN A 1010 39.53 -14.74 -8.92
C GLN A 1010 39.97 -14.74 -7.44
N ALA A 1011 39.02 -14.82 -6.51
CA ALA A 1011 39.26 -14.85 -5.06
C ALA A 1011 39.59 -16.24 -4.51
N ARG A 1012 39.69 -17.28 -5.35
CA ARG A 1012 39.88 -18.65 -4.89
C ARG A 1012 41.12 -18.82 -4.00
N GLU A 1013 42.28 -18.26 -4.39
CA GLU A 1013 43.49 -18.31 -3.56
C GLU A 1013 43.31 -17.57 -2.21
N ALA A 1014 42.60 -16.44 -2.22
CA ALA A 1014 42.33 -15.66 -1.02
C ALA A 1014 41.41 -16.41 -0.04
N ILE A 1015 40.38 -17.08 -0.56
CA ILE A 1015 39.45 -17.91 0.23
C ILE A 1015 40.14 -19.20 0.69
N ASP A 1016 41.01 -19.79 -0.11
CA ASP A 1016 41.60 -21.09 0.22
C ASP A 1016 42.82 -21.02 1.13
N ARG A 1017 43.67 -20.03 0.91
CA ARG A 1017 44.99 -19.89 1.55
C ARG A 1017 45.16 -18.59 2.31
N VAL A 1018 44.11 -17.77 2.43
CA VAL A 1018 44.14 -16.47 3.15
C VAL A 1018 45.21 -15.53 2.57
N LYS A 1019 45.39 -15.56 1.25
CA LYS A 1019 46.35 -14.70 0.53
C LYS A 1019 45.69 -13.36 0.20
N PRO A 1020 46.34 -12.21 0.47
CA PRO A 1020 45.80 -10.90 0.10
C PRO A 1020 45.56 -10.78 -1.41
N LEU A 1021 44.40 -10.24 -1.77
CA LEU A 1021 43.96 -10.03 -3.15
C LEU A 1021 43.49 -8.59 -3.34
N ARG A 1022 43.89 -7.99 -4.47
CA ARG A 1022 43.41 -6.70 -4.95
C ARG A 1022 42.91 -6.82 -6.38
N LEU A 1023 41.69 -6.41 -6.63
CA LEU A 1023 41.05 -6.42 -7.94
C LEU A 1023 40.54 -5.03 -8.32
N SER A 1024 40.51 -4.74 -9.62
CA SER A 1024 39.86 -3.55 -10.18
C SER A 1024 38.95 -3.96 -11.34
N LEU A 1025 37.67 -3.60 -11.29
CA LEU A 1025 36.65 -4.06 -12.23
C LEU A 1025 35.63 -2.94 -12.54
N PRO A 1026 35.08 -2.86 -13.77
CA PRO A 1026 33.96 -1.96 -14.04
C PRO A 1026 32.66 -2.48 -13.41
N ILE A 1027 31.75 -1.58 -13.06
CA ILE A 1027 30.41 -1.91 -12.57
C ILE A 1027 29.32 -1.09 -13.28
N ARG A 1028 28.11 -1.65 -13.38
CA ARG A 1028 26.93 -1.05 -14.02
C ARG A 1028 25.70 -1.35 -13.16
N ASN A 1029 24.65 -0.53 -13.29
CA ASN A 1029 23.44 -0.64 -12.48
C ASN A 1029 22.68 -1.97 -12.64
N VAL A 1030 22.94 -2.72 -13.71
CA VAL A 1030 22.43 -4.09 -13.91
C VAL A 1030 23.11 -5.12 -13.02
N HIS A 1031 24.32 -4.84 -12.51
CA HIS A 1031 25.04 -5.69 -11.57
C HIS A 1031 24.48 -5.46 -10.17
N ARG A 1032 23.57 -6.34 -9.76
CA ARG A 1032 22.85 -6.30 -8.48
C ARG A 1032 23.48 -7.25 -7.49
N THR A 1033 23.38 -6.93 -6.21
CA THR A 1033 23.82 -7.78 -5.08
C THR A 1033 25.29 -8.19 -5.12
N VAL A 1034 26.15 -7.32 -5.69
CA VAL A 1034 27.58 -7.62 -5.84
C VAL A 1034 28.25 -7.77 -4.48
N GLY A 1035 28.98 -8.87 -4.30
CA GLY A 1035 29.72 -9.24 -3.10
C GLY A 1035 29.00 -10.22 -2.17
N ALA A 1036 27.69 -10.44 -2.33
CA ALA A 1036 26.91 -11.29 -1.43
C ALA A 1036 27.25 -12.78 -1.57
N MET A 1037 27.43 -13.27 -2.80
CA MET A 1037 27.74 -14.68 -3.05
C MET A 1037 29.19 -15.00 -2.64
N LEU A 1038 30.11 -14.08 -2.90
CA LEU A 1038 31.48 -14.16 -2.37
C LEU A 1038 31.47 -14.22 -0.84
N SER A 1039 30.67 -13.37 -0.20
CA SER A 1039 30.52 -13.36 1.26
C SER A 1039 29.92 -14.66 1.79
N GLY A 1040 28.98 -15.26 1.07
CA GLY A 1040 28.44 -16.57 1.38
C GLY A 1040 29.51 -17.68 1.37
N GLU A 1041 30.41 -17.69 0.39
CA GLU A 1041 31.53 -18.65 0.35
C GLU A 1041 32.50 -18.47 1.51
N VAL A 1042 32.83 -17.21 1.86
CA VAL A 1042 33.67 -16.90 3.03
C VAL A 1042 32.98 -17.37 4.32
N ALA A 1043 31.70 -17.07 4.49
CA ALA A 1043 30.95 -17.43 5.69
C ALA A 1043 30.78 -18.94 5.85
N ARG A 1044 30.57 -19.70 4.77
CA ARG A 1044 30.50 -21.17 4.83
C ARG A 1044 31.78 -21.80 5.37
N LYS A 1045 32.94 -21.20 5.04
CA LYS A 1045 34.24 -21.75 5.42
C LYS A 1045 34.73 -21.25 6.79
N TYR A 1046 34.52 -19.97 7.09
CA TYR A 1046 35.10 -19.30 8.25
C TYR A 1046 34.07 -18.86 9.29
N GLY A 1047 32.78 -19.05 9.03
CA GLY A 1047 31.70 -18.54 9.89
C GLY A 1047 31.75 -17.01 10.01
N SER A 1048 31.25 -16.50 11.14
CA SER A 1048 31.25 -15.05 11.44
C SER A 1048 32.63 -14.47 11.73
N ALA A 1049 33.66 -15.31 11.97
CA ALA A 1049 35.04 -14.84 12.11
C ALA A 1049 35.57 -14.27 10.78
N GLY A 1050 35.10 -14.78 9.64
CA GLY A 1050 35.50 -14.34 8.31
C GLY A 1050 37.00 -14.45 8.05
N LEU A 1051 37.50 -13.59 7.16
CA LEU A 1051 38.92 -13.47 6.86
C LEU A 1051 39.55 -12.33 7.68
N PRO A 1052 40.90 -12.31 7.83
CA PRO A 1052 41.60 -11.11 8.30
C PRO A 1052 41.20 -9.88 7.49
N GLU A 1053 41.22 -8.71 8.13
CA GLU A 1053 40.78 -7.47 7.51
C GLU A 1053 41.54 -7.21 6.20
N ASP A 1054 40.83 -6.74 5.19
CA ASP A 1054 41.40 -6.37 3.89
C ASP A 1054 42.10 -7.50 3.12
N THR A 1055 41.81 -8.77 3.45
CA THR A 1055 42.30 -9.93 2.69
C THR A 1055 41.81 -9.87 1.25
N ILE A 1056 40.57 -9.44 1.00
CA ILE A 1056 40.03 -9.24 -0.35
C ILE A 1056 39.62 -7.78 -0.50
N ARG A 1057 40.33 -7.02 -1.34
CA ARG A 1057 39.96 -5.65 -1.71
C ARG A 1057 39.56 -5.58 -3.18
N ILE A 1058 38.39 -5.02 -3.47
CA ILE A 1058 37.88 -4.89 -4.83
C ILE A 1058 37.50 -3.43 -5.05
N HIS A 1059 38.18 -2.80 -6.01
CA HIS A 1059 37.86 -1.46 -6.48
C HIS A 1059 36.96 -1.56 -7.71
N PHE A 1060 35.86 -0.82 -7.70
CA PHE A 1060 34.91 -0.72 -8.79
C PHE A 1060 34.85 0.70 -9.34
N THR A 1061 34.64 0.81 -10.65
CA THR A 1061 34.40 2.09 -11.33
C THR A 1061 33.11 2.02 -12.13
N GLY A 1062 32.19 2.98 -11.89
CA GLY A 1062 30.88 3.05 -12.54
C GLY A 1062 29.72 3.15 -11.54
N SER A 1063 28.51 2.77 -11.94
CA SER A 1063 27.32 2.84 -11.08
C SER A 1063 26.89 1.45 -10.64
N ALA A 1064 26.75 1.18 -9.35
CA ALA A 1064 26.35 -0.13 -8.84
C ALA A 1064 24.81 -0.28 -8.77
N GLY A 1065 24.30 -1.46 -9.08
CA GLY A 1065 22.87 -1.76 -8.95
C GLY A 1065 22.41 -1.89 -7.50
N GLN A 1066 21.15 -2.30 -7.33
CA GLN A 1066 20.56 -2.54 -6.01
C GLN A 1066 21.39 -3.53 -5.18
N SER A 1067 21.42 -3.32 -3.87
CA SER A 1067 22.04 -4.24 -2.90
C SER A 1067 23.56 -4.38 -3.04
N PHE A 1068 24.26 -3.36 -3.52
CA PHE A 1068 25.74 -3.37 -3.58
C PHE A 1068 26.36 -3.59 -2.19
N GLY A 1069 27.21 -4.61 -2.06
CA GLY A 1069 27.80 -4.99 -0.77
C GLY A 1069 26.79 -5.56 0.23
N ALA A 1070 25.66 -6.11 -0.21
CA ALA A 1070 24.74 -6.79 0.69
C ALA A 1070 25.39 -8.00 1.35
N PHE A 1071 25.14 -8.17 2.66
CA PHE A 1071 25.67 -9.24 3.51
C PHE A 1071 27.20 -9.39 3.47
N LEU A 1072 27.93 -8.29 3.25
CA LEU A 1072 29.38 -8.33 3.06
C LEU A 1072 30.11 -8.90 4.29
N ALA A 1073 30.84 -10.00 4.08
CA ALA A 1073 31.55 -10.71 5.15
C ALA A 1073 32.84 -9.99 5.60
N ARG A 1074 33.24 -10.24 6.85
CA ARG A 1074 34.51 -9.74 7.40
C ARG A 1074 35.72 -10.17 6.55
N GLY A 1075 36.61 -9.21 6.33
CA GLY A 1075 37.82 -9.37 5.52
C GLY A 1075 37.66 -9.04 4.03
N ILE A 1076 36.44 -8.68 3.61
CA ILE A 1076 36.15 -8.17 2.27
C ILE A 1076 35.92 -6.65 2.34
N THR A 1077 36.59 -5.92 1.44
CA THR A 1077 36.45 -4.48 1.27
C THR A 1077 36.05 -4.17 -0.16
N LEU A 1078 34.90 -3.52 -0.32
CA LEU A 1078 34.43 -3.03 -1.61
C LEU A 1078 34.55 -1.50 -1.65
N GLU A 1079 35.27 -1.01 -2.65
CA GLU A 1079 35.47 0.40 -2.91
C GLU A 1079 34.83 0.75 -4.25
N LEU A 1080 34.02 1.79 -4.31
CA LEU A 1080 33.29 2.21 -5.51
C LEU A 1080 33.58 3.67 -5.81
N GLU A 1081 34.28 3.90 -6.91
CA GLU A 1081 34.44 5.20 -7.55
C GLU A 1081 33.27 5.41 -8.54
N GLY A 1082 32.25 6.14 -8.10
CA GLY A 1082 30.97 6.26 -8.77
C GLY A 1082 29.80 6.43 -7.80
N ASP A 1083 28.68 5.76 -8.06
CA ASP A 1083 27.45 5.83 -7.27
C ASP A 1083 26.82 4.43 -7.07
N ALA A 1084 25.99 4.27 -6.05
CA ALA A 1084 25.21 3.03 -5.85
C ALA A 1084 23.72 3.32 -5.69
N ASN A 1085 22.88 2.39 -6.13
CA ASN A 1085 21.44 2.48 -5.94
C ASN A 1085 21.03 2.11 -4.49
N ASP A 1086 19.76 1.80 -4.26
CA ASP A 1086 19.19 1.45 -2.96
C ASP A 1086 19.86 0.20 -2.35
N TYR A 1087 19.67 0.05 -1.04
CA TYR A 1087 20.09 -1.13 -0.27
C TYR A 1087 21.60 -1.37 -0.19
N ALA A 1088 22.42 -0.36 -0.49
CA ALA A 1088 23.87 -0.46 -0.31
C ALA A 1088 24.21 -0.90 1.13
N GLY A 1089 25.05 -1.93 1.28
CA GLY A 1089 25.40 -2.50 2.58
C GLY A 1089 24.24 -3.14 3.35
N LYS A 1090 23.13 -3.50 2.70
CA LYS A 1090 22.01 -4.24 3.31
C LYS A 1090 22.52 -5.47 4.07
N GLY A 1091 22.18 -5.60 5.35
CA GLY A 1091 22.63 -6.71 6.19
C GLY A 1091 24.16 -6.84 6.32
N LEU A 1092 24.92 -5.73 6.24
CA LEU A 1092 26.39 -5.74 6.37
C LEU A 1092 26.84 -6.63 7.55
N SER A 1093 27.79 -7.54 7.28
CA SER A 1093 28.15 -8.65 8.18
C SER A 1093 29.67 -8.74 8.43
N GLY A 1094 30.30 -7.58 8.63
CA GLY A 1094 31.69 -7.40 9.04
C GLY A 1094 32.60 -6.82 7.96
N GLY A 1095 32.13 -6.74 6.71
CA GLY A 1095 32.88 -6.15 5.61
C GLY A 1095 32.98 -4.62 5.66
N LYS A 1096 33.79 -4.06 4.76
CA LYS A 1096 34.00 -2.61 4.61
C LYS A 1096 33.46 -2.13 3.26
N LEU A 1097 32.64 -1.09 3.27
CA LEU A 1097 32.02 -0.51 2.10
C LEU A 1097 32.42 0.96 1.97
N VAL A 1098 32.98 1.34 0.82
CA VAL A 1098 33.43 2.71 0.56
C VAL A 1098 32.83 3.16 -0.77
N VAL A 1099 32.12 4.29 -0.79
CA VAL A 1099 31.56 4.87 -2.02
C VAL A 1099 31.90 6.36 -2.07
N TYR A 1100 32.45 6.81 -3.21
CA TYR A 1100 32.81 8.20 -3.43
C TYR A 1100 32.68 8.56 -4.92
N PRO A 1101 32.45 9.85 -5.24
CA PRO A 1101 32.25 10.28 -6.62
C PRO A 1101 33.51 10.08 -7.47
N PRO A 1102 33.37 9.94 -8.80
CA PRO A 1102 34.51 9.82 -9.71
C PRO A 1102 35.54 10.95 -9.51
N ARG A 1103 36.82 10.60 -9.56
CA ARG A 1103 37.89 11.59 -9.37
C ARG A 1103 37.81 12.65 -10.46
N GLY A 1104 37.81 13.93 -10.04
CA GLY A 1104 37.64 15.07 -10.95
C GLY A 1104 36.20 15.56 -11.08
N SER A 1105 35.24 14.97 -10.35
CA SER A 1105 33.89 15.53 -10.21
C SER A 1105 33.92 16.95 -9.64
N THR A 1106 33.13 17.86 -10.20
CA THR A 1106 33.13 19.30 -9.85
C THR A 1106 31.99 19.73 -8.92
N PHE A 1107 31.02 18.84 -8.66
CA PHE A 1107 29.92 19.10 -7.74
C PHE A 1107 30.35 18.86 -6.28
N GLN A 1108 29.67 19.49 -5.33
CA GLN A 1108 29.87 19.26 -3.90
C GLN A 1108 29.22 17.93 -3.49
N PRO A 1109 29.99 16.94 -3.02
CA PRO A 1109 29.43 15.62 -2.70
C PRO A 1109 28.32 15.69 -1.64
N GLU A 1110 28.47 16.53 -0.62
CA GLU A 1110 27.52 16.68 0.50
C GLU A 1110 26.13 17.19 0.09
N GLU A 1111 25.98 17.74 -1.12
CA GLU A 1111 24.71 18.21 -1.68
C GLU A 1111 24.12 17.24 -2.73
N ASN A 1112 24.79 16.12 -3.01
CA ASN A 1112 24.44 15.21 -4.11
C ASN A 1112 24.28 13.77 -3.63
N ILE A 1113 23.27 13.07 -4.16
CA ILE A 1113 23.00 11.68 -3.80
C ILE A 1113 24.12 10.78 -4.37
N ILE A 1114 24.77 10.03 -3.49
CA ILE A 1114 25.82 9.06 -3.83
C ILE A 1114 25.36 7.61 -3.62
N VAL A 1115 24.42 7.41 -2.69
CA VAL A 1115 23.77 6.12 -2.41
C VAL A 1115 22.26 6.31 -2.28
N GLY A 1116 21.49 5.32 -2.72
CA GLY A 1116 20.02 5.35 -2.69
C GLY A 1116 19.42 5.24 -1.28
N ASN A 1117 18.22 4.66 -1.21
CA ASN A 1117 17.42 4.51 0.00
C ASN A 1117 17.78 3.24 0.79
N VAL A 1118 17.38 3.20 2.07
CA VAL A 1118 17.37 1.98 2.90
C VAL A 1118 18.77 1.33 2.99
N VAL A 1119 19.79 2.20 2.97
CA VAL A 1119 21.20 1.86 3.09
C VAL A 1119 21.47 1.30 4.49
N LEU A 1120 22.30 0.25 4.57
CA LEU A 1120 22.64 -0.47 5.81
C LEU A 1120 21.44 -1.08 6.54
N TYR A 1121 20.35 -1.41 5.83
CA TYR A 1121 19.17 -1.99 6.44
C TYR A 1121 19.51 -3.26 7.23
N GLY A 1122 19.25 -3.23 8.54
CA GLY A 1122 19.43 -4.38 9.42
C GLY A 1122 20.88 -4.78 9.67
N ALA A 1123 21.87 -3.95 9.33
CA ALA A 1123 23.28 -4.32 9.38
C ALA A 1123 23.73 -4.85 10.76
N THR A 1124 24.56 -5.90 10.80
CA THR A 1124 25.00 -6.61 12.02
C THR A 1124 26.51 -6.77 12.14
N SER A 1125 27.28 -5.94 11.43
CA SER A 1125 28.50 -5.19 11.82
C SER A 1125 29.37 -4.94 10.57
N GLY A 1126 30.48 -4.21 10.67
CA GLY A 1126 31.26 -3.73 9.51
C GLY A 1126 31.26 -2.19 9.45
N GLU A 1127 31.92 -1.65 8.42
CA GLU A 1127 32.17 -0.22 8.29
C GLU A 1127 31.71 0.31 6.93
N ALA A 1128 31.12 1.51 6.92
CA ALA A 1128 30.65 2.14 5.69
C ALA A 1128 31.02 3.62 5.63
N PHE A 1129 31.62 4.04 4.52
CA PHE A 1129 32.06 5.42 4.30
C PHE A 1129 31.50 5.95 2.97
N PHE A 1130 30.62 6.95 3.04
CA PHE A 1130 29.90 7.51 1.89
C PHE A 1130 30.22 9.00 1.73
N ASN A 1131 31.01 9.35 0.71
CA ASN A 1131 31.33 10.74 0.36
C ASN A 1131 30.20 11.29 -0.51
N GLY A 1132 29.13 11.72 0.18
CA GLY A 1132 27.95 12.35 -0.38
C GLY A 1132 26.67 12.05 0.41
N MET A 1133 25.52 12.41 -0.17
CA MET A 1133 24.20 12.24 0.45
C MET A 1133 23.65 10.82 0.25
N ALA A 1134 23.08 10.26 1.31
CA ALA A 1134 22.22 9.07 1.23
C ALA A 1134 20.75 9.45 1.08
N GLY A 1135 19.97 8.59 0.42
CA GLY A 1135 18.52 8.71 0.32
C GLY A 1135 17.78 8.56 1.65
N GLU A 1136 16.51 8.19 1.58
CA GLU A 1136 15.66 7.99 2.74
C GLU A 1136 16.04 6.73 3.54
N ARG A 1137 15.70 6.72 4.83
CA ARG A 1137 15.83 5.54 5.72
C ARG A 1137 17.27 5.03 5.85
N PHE A 1138 18.25 5.93 5.77
CA PHE A 1138 19.65 5.59 6.01
C PHE A 1138 19.84 4.94 7.39
N ALA A 1139 20.56 3.82 7.44
CA ALA A 1139 20.81 3.04 8.65
C ALA A 1139 19.54 2.59 9.39
N VAL A 1140 18.44 2.41 8.66
CA VAL A 1140 17.20 1.84 9.22
C VAL A 1140 17.47 0.47 9.82
N ARG A 1141 16.99 0.23 11.04
CA ARG A 1141 17.22 -1.04 11.76
C ARG A 1141 18.71 -1.40 11.95
N ASN A 1142 19.65 -0.45 11.88
CA ASN A 1142 21.07 -0.75 12.12
C ASN A 1142 21.24 -1.37 13.52
N SER A 1143 21.97 -2.49 13.56
CA SER A 1143 22.21 -3.33 14.73
C SER A 1143 23.71 -3.56 14.99
N GLY A 1144 24.60 -2.77 14.38
CA GLY A 1144 26.02 -2.85 14.71
C GLY A 1144 27.00 -2.27 13.71
N ALA A 1145 26.58 -1.79 12.54
CA ALA A 1145 27.49 -1.15 11.60
C ALA A 1145 27.92 0.23 12.10
N THR A 1146 29.16 0.59 11.77
CA THR A 1146 29.70 1.94 11.94
C THR A 1146 29.71 2.64 10.59
N ALA A 1147 29.08 3.81 10.51
CA ALA A 1147 28.93 4.51 9.24
C ALA A 1147 29.22 6.01 9.33
N VAL A 1148 29.86 6.55 8.30
CA VAL A 1148 30.04 8.00 8.09
C VAL A 1148 29.44 8.39 6.74
N VAL A 1149 28.56 9.39 6.75
CA VAL A 1149 27.86 9.92 5.58
C VAL A 1149 27.79 11.44 5.65
N GLU A 1150 27.71 12.12 4.51
CA GLU A 1150 27.78 13.59 4.49
C GLU A 1150 26.42 14.28 4.57
N ALA A 1151 25.35 13.61 4.16
CA ALA A 1151 23.98 14.05 4.37
C ALA A 1151 23.02 12.86 4.28
N VAL A 1152 21.82 12.97 4.84
CA VAL A 1152 20.79 11.92 4.80
C VAL A 1152 19.41 12.48 4.51
N GLY A 1153 18.59 11.71 3.78
CA GLY A 1153 17.16 12.00 3.58
C GLY A 1153 16.31 11.81 4.85
N ASP A 1154 14.99 11.72 4.66
CA ASP A 1154 14.03 11.52 5.76
C ASP A 1154 14.25 10.14 6.43
N HIS A 1155 13.86 10.03 7.71
CA HIS A 1155 13.88 8.78 8.46
C HIS A 1155 15.28 8.17 8.73
N GLY A 1156 16.34 8.99 8.77
CA GLY A 1156 17.67 8.53 9.16
C GLY A 1156 17.69 7.88 10.55
N CYS A 1157 18.43 6.77 10.69
CA CYS A 1157 18.56 5.97 11.93
C CYS A 1157 17.22 5.44 12.48
N GLU A 1158 16.17 5.34 11.66
CA GLU A 1158 14.88 4.82 12.10
C GLU A 1158 15.01 3.38 12.62
N TYR A 1159 14.41 3.10 13.78
CA TYR A 1159 14.52 1.82 14.47
C TYR A 1159 15.96 1.34 14.71
N MET A 1160 16.99 2.17 14.76
CA MET A 1160 18.34 1.70 15.10
C MET A 1160 18.36 1.11 16.54
N THR A 1161 18.99 -0.06 16.72
CA THR A 1161 19.13 -0.72 18.05
C THR A 1161 20.57 -0.81 18.54
N LYS A 1162 21.55 -0.70 17.64
CA LYS A 1162 22.97 -0.74 17.97
C LYS A 1162 23.78 -0.20 16.78
N GLY A 1163 25.04 0.12 16.99
CA GLY A 1163 25.95 0.67 15.97
C GLY A 1163 26.23 2.14 16.22
N LEU A 1164 26.98 2.73 15.30
CA LEU A 1164 27.46 4.10 15.40
C LEU A 1164 27.32 4.81 14.05
N VAL A 1165 26.65 5.95 14.01
CA VAL A 1165 26.46 6.72 12.78
C VAL A 1165 26.97 8.14 12.98
N VAL A 1166 27.75 8.64 12.03
CA VAL A 1166 28.19 10.04 11.96
C VAL A 1166 27.64 10.67 10.68
N VAL A 1167 26.91 11.77 10.81
CA VAL A 1167 26.39 12.56 9.69
C VAL A 1167 27.08 13.92 9.65
N LEU A 1168 27.79 14.20 8.57
CA LEU A 1168 28.64 15.40 8.40
C LEU A 1168 27.92 16.60 7.74
N GLY A 1169 26.59 16.61 7.80
CA GLY A 1169 25.77 17.62 7.15
C GLY A 1169 24.27 17.43 7.40
N LYS A 1170 23.45 17.88 6.44
CA LYS A 1170 21.99 18.00 6.61
C LYS A 1170 21.29 16.64 6.77
N THR A 1171 20.21 16.63 7.55
CA THR A 1171 19.32 15.47 7.69
C THR A 1171 17.90 15.78 7.20
N GLY A 1172 17.16 14.75 6.82
CA GLY A 1172 15.71 14.84 6.62
C GLY A 1172 14.91 14.84 7.92
N ARG A 1173 13.58 14.80 7.79
CA ARG A 1173 12.59 14.79 8.88
C ARG A 1173 12.56 13.42 9.58
N ASN A 1174 12.03 13.41 10.79
CA ASN A 1174 11.72 12.21 11.56
C ASN A 1174 12.97 11.32 11.82
N PHE A 1175 14.14 11.93 11.93
CA PHE A 1175 15.39 11.25 12.28
C PHE A 1175 15.25 10.57 13.65
N ALA A 1176 15.84 9.38 13.81
CA ALA A 1176 15.83 8.56 15.02
C ALA A 1176 14.44 8.10 15.51
N ALA A 1177 13.40 8.14 14.66
CA ALA A 1177 12.10 7.57 15.02
C ALA A 1177 12.22 6.07 15.37
N GLY A 1178 11.68 5.66 16.51
CA GLY A 1178 11.78 4.26 16.97
C GLY A 1178 13.20 3.80 17.33
N MET A 1179 14.20 4.67 17.33
CA MET A 1179 15.57 4.33 17.72
C MET A 1179 15.62 3.97 19.21
N SER A 1180 15.93 2.71 19.51
CA SER A 1180 15.93 2.17 20.87
C SER A 1180 17.34 1.82 21.38
N GLY A 1181 18.37 1.94 20.54
CA GLY A 1181 19.76 1.75 20.92
C GLY A 1181 20.76 2.15 19.84
N GLY A 1182 22.04 2.16 20.17
CA GLY A 1182 23.10 2.75 19.35
C GLY A 1182 23.27 4.25 19.61
N ILE A 1183 24.24 4.87 18.94
CA ILE A 1183 24.56 6.30 19.04
C ILE A 1183 24.66 6.89 17.63
N ALA A 1184 24.12 8.09 17.44
CA ALA A 1184 24.35 8.88 16.24
C ALA A 1184 24.90 10.26 16.61
N TYR A 1185 25.87 10.74 15.83
CA TYR A 1185 26.42 12.09 15.90
C TYR A 1185 26.04 12.84 14.63
N VAL A 1186 25.45 14.02 14.78
CA VAL A 1186 24.99 14.84 13.66
C VAL A 1186 25.64 16.21 13.76
N LEU A 1187 26.25 16.68 12.69
CA LEU A 1187 26.77 18.04 12.58
C LEU A 1187 25.61 19.01 12.30
N ASP A 1188 25.13 19.71 13.34
CA ASP A 1188 23.97 20.61 13.29
C ASP A 1188 24.42 22.08 13.15
N GLU A 1189 24.81 22.47 11.93
CA GLU A 1189 25.40 23.80 11.71
C GLU A 1189 24.42 24.97 11.90
N ASP A 1190 23.15 24.78 11.54
CA ASP A 1190 22.11 25.81 11.57
C ASP A 1190 21.11 25.64 12.73
N GLY A 1191 21.31 24.63 13.60
CA GLY A 1191 20.43 24.31 14.73
C GLY A 1191 19.10 23.68 14.32
N ARG A 1192 18.88 23.42 13.03
CA ARG A 1192 17.61 22.92 12.50
C ARG A 1192 17.39 21.46 12.85
N PHE A 1193 18.46 20.67 13.01
CA PHE A 1193 18.35 19.27 13.36
C PHE A 1193 17.66 19.10 14.71
N ALA A 1194 18.17 19.81 15.72
CA ALA A 1194 17.62 19.77 17.07
C ALA A 1194 16.21 20.38 17.18
N ALA A 1195 15.91 21.39 16.36
CA ALA A 1195 14.65 22.13 16.43
C ALA A 1195 13.46 21.38 15.82
N VAL A 1196 13.62 20.78 14.62
CA VAL A 1196 12.47 20.30 13.83
C VAL A 1196 12.67 18.98 13.09
N GLN A 1197 13.89 18.47 12.93
CA GLN A 1197 14.15 17.26 12.14
C GLN A 1197 14.20 15.98 13.00
N CYS A 1198 14.70 16.06 14.24
CA CYS A 1198 14.81 14.90 15.13
C CYS A 1198 13.48 14.52 15.80
N ASN A 1199 13.11 13.24 15.75
CA ASN A 1199 11.98 12.71 16.49
C ASN A 1199 12.40 12.34 17.93
N ARG A 1200 11.99 13.18 18.88
CA ARG A 1200 12.35 13.05 20.31
C ARG A 1200 11.43 12.13 21.13
N ALA A 1201 10.60 11.31 20.49
CA ALA A 1201 9.66 10.44 21.20
C ALA A 1201 10.35 9.32 22.00
N MET A 1202 11.55 8.90 21.59
CA MET A 1202 12.32 7.82 22.24
C MET A 1202 13.80 8.14 22.46
N VAL A 1203 14.24 9.35 22.09
CA VAL A 1203 15.64 9.78 22.16
C VAL A 1203 15.77 11.17 22.76
N ASP A 1204 16.90 11.42 23.40
CA ASP A 1204 17.35 12.74 23.80
C ASP A 1204 18.47 13.23 22.87
N LEU A 1205 18.66 14.55 22.87
CA LEU A 1205 19.78 15.22 22.24
C LEU A 1205 20.71 15.71 23.35
N ASP A 1206 21.83 15.02 23.52
CA ASP A 1206 22.81 15.29 24.55
C ASP A 1206 23.99 16.11 23.95
N PRO A 1207 24.69 16.92 24.77
CA PRO A 1207 25.96 17.51 24.37
C PRO A 1207 27.01 16.41 24.14
N VAL A 1208 27.96 16.69 23.25
CA VAL A 1208 29.07 15.79 22.91
C VAL A 1208 30.23 16.06 23.87
N ASP A 1209 30.66 15.03 24.61
CA ASP A 1209 31.78 15.15 25.55
C ASP A 1209 33.16 14.91 24.90
N GLU A 1210 34.26 15.05 25.65
CA GLU A 1210 35.62 14.84 25.11
C GLU A 1210 35.87 13.42 24.60
N THR A 1211 35.19 12.41 25.16
CA THR A 1211 35.32 11.01 24.72
C THR A 1211 34.59 10.81 23.40
N ASP A 1212 33.39 11.36 23.30
CA ASP A 1212 32.60 11.36 22.07
C ASP A 1212 33.34 12.11 20.95
N LEU A 1213 33.93 13.27 21.23
CA LEU A 1213 34.71 14.05 20.24
C LEU A 1213 35.91 13.28 19.69
N LYS A 1214 36.60 12.48 20.51
CA LYS A 1214 37.69 11.60 20.04
C LYS A 1214 37.17 10.55 19.06
N ILE A 1215 36.01 9.97 19.34
CA ILE A 1215 35.37 8.97 18.47
C ILE A 1215 34.94 9.61 17.14
N VAL A 1216 34.28 10.78 17.19
CA VAL A 1216 33.85 11.49 15.99
C VAL A 1216 35.05 11.88 15.13
N ARG A 1217 36.11 12.42 15.73
CA ARG A 1217 37.32 12.79 15.02
C ARG A 1217 37.99 11.60 14.32
N ASP A 1218 38.18 10.48 15.02
CA ASP A 1218 38.74 9.25 14.43
C ASP A 1218 37.92 8.78 13.23
N LEU A 1219 36.60 8.81 13.33
CA LEU A 1219 35.72 8.41 12.23
C LEU A 1219 35.81 9.32 11.01
N ILE A 1220 35.97 10.63 11.22
CA ILE A 1220 36.13 11.60 10.14
C ILE A 1220 37.52 11.45 9.50
N GLU A 1221 38.57 11.21 10.29
CA GLU A 1221 39.93 10.94 9.78
C GLU A 1221 39.95 9.67 8.93
N ARG A 1222 39.26 8.60 9.35
CA ARG A 1222 39.10 7.37 8.56
C ARG A 1222 38.24 7.58 7.33
N HIS A 1223 37.17 8.37 7.43
CA HIS A 1223 36.37 8.74 6.28
C HIS A 1223 37.22 9.46 5.23
N LEU A 1224 37.99 10.48 5.64
CA LEU A 1224 38.93 11.19 4.77
C LEU A 1224 39.96 10.26 4.13
N ALA A 1225 40.55 9.33 4.91
CA ALA A 1225 41.53 8.38 4.42
C ALA A 1225 40.97 7.44 3.33
N HIS A 1226 39.70 7.04 3.47
CA HIS A 1226 39.05 6.12 2.54
C HIS A 1226 38.42 6.82 1.32
N THR A 1227 37.83 8.00 1.49
CA THR A 1227 37.03 8.66 0.45
C THR A 1227 37.67 9.90 -0.16
N ARG A 1228 38.73 10.43 0.46
CA ARG A 1228 39.32 11.74 0.12
C ARG A 1228 38.29 12.87 0.13
N SER A 1229 37.30 12.78 1.01
CA SER A 1229 36.21 13.75 1.14
C SER A 1229 36.73 15.19 1.40
N PRO A 1230 36.39 16.16 0.53
CA PRO A 1230 36.67 17.58 0.78
C PRO A 1230 35.98 18.09 2.05
N ARG A 1231 34.76 17.61 2.31
CA ARG A 1231 33.96 17.99 3.48
C ARG A 1231 34.60 17.53 4.78
N ALA A 1232 35.07 16.29 4.84
CA ALA A 1232 35.78 15.76 6.00
C ALA A 1232 37.12 16.48 6.24
N ALA A 1233 37.88 16.78 5.19
CA ALA A 1233 39.10 17.58 5.29
C ALA A 1233 38.81 18.96 5.88
N TRP A 1234 37.79 19.65 5.35
CA TRP A 1234 37.39 20.96 5.84
C TRP A 1234 36.95 20.95 7.31
N ILE A 1235 36.19 19.94 7.75
CA ILE A 1235 35.79 19.80 9.15
C ILE A 1235 37.00 19.59 10.07
N LEU A 1236 37.97 18.77 9.67
CA LEU A 1236 39.18 18.52 10.45
C LEU A 1236 40.07 19.76 10.54
N ASP A 1237 40.20 20.52 9.45
CA ASP A 1237 40.96 21.77 9.43
C ASP A 1237 40.32 22.85 10.32
N ASN A 1238 39.01 22.80 10.52
CA ASN A 1238 38.23 23.75 11.35
C ASN A 1238 37.66 23.11 12.63
N TRP A 1239 38.36 22.09 13.16
CA TRP A 1239 37.83 21.24 14.24
C TRP A 1239 37.42 22.02 15.50
N SER A 1240 38.15 23.05 15.88
CA SER A 1240 37.86 23.85 17.09
C SER A 1240 36.46 24.50 17.05
N GLU A 1241 36.00 24.92 15.87
CA GLU A 1241 34.67 25.47 15.68
C GLU A 1241 33.64 24.35 15.47
N MET A 1242 33.94 23.40 14.59
CA MET A 1242 32.98 22.37 14.17
C MET A 1242 32.65 21.36 15.28
N ALA A 1243 33.60 21.05 16.15
CA ALA A 1243 33.40 20.12 17.27
C ALA A 1243 32.21 20.53 18.16
N SER A 1244 32.03 21.83 18.38
CA SER A 1244 30.96 22.38 19.23
C SER A 1244 29.56 22.27 18.61
N LYS A 1245 29.47 22.02 17.30
CA LYS A 1245 28.22 21.95 16.53
C LYS A 1245 27.69 20.51 16.37
N PHE A 1246 28.42 19.51 16.86
CA PHE A 1246 27.91 18.15 16.87
C PHE A 1246 26.87 17.95 17.98
N VAL A 1247 25.84 17.18 17.67
CA VAL A 1247 24.79 16.76 18.61
C VAL A 1247 24.79 15.25 18.74
N LYS A 1248 24.70 14.74 19.97
CA LYS A 1248 24.60 13.31 20.27
C LYS A 1248 23.14 12.90 20.39
N VAL A 1249 22.71 11.95 19.57
CA VAL A 1249 21.38 11.34 19.66
C VAL A 1249 21.46 10.10 20.54
N PHE A 1250 20.76 10.11 21.68
CA PHE A 1250 20.88 9.08 22.72
C PHE A 1250 19.50 8.52 23.14
N PRO A 1251 19.20 7.23 22.84
CA PRO A 1251 17.92 6.60 23.19
C PRO A 1251 17.62 6.45 24.69
N HIS A 1252 16.37 6.70 25.09
CA HIS A 1252 15.90 6.62 26.49
C HIS A 1252 16.08 5.24 27.10
N GLU A 1253 15.69 4.19 26.37
CA GLU A 1253 15.80 2.80 26.80
C GLU A 1253 17.27 2.41 27.01
N TYR A 1254 18.17 2.88 26.15
CA TYR A 1254 19.59 2.62 26.29
C TYR A 1254 20.18 3.34 27.51
N LYS A 1255 19.83 4.61 27.74
CA LYS A 1255 20.20 5.34 28.97
C LYS A 1255 19.73 4.62 30.23
N ARG A 1256 18.48 4.13 30.24
CA ARG A 1256 17.91 3.37 31.36
C ARG A 1256 18.75 2.15 31.70
N VAL A 1257 19.15 1.37 30.70
CA VAL A 1257 19.96 0.16 30.88
C VAL A 1257 21.38 0.50 31.37
N LEU A 1258 21.94 1.62 30.95
CA LEU A 1258 23.24 2.12 31.44
C LEU A 1258 23.17 2.74 32.85
N GLY A 1259 22.00 2.83 33.47
CA GLY A 1259 21.81 3.48 34.78
C GLY A 1259 21.94 5.01 34.73
N ILE A 1260 21.92 5.62 33.55
CA ILE A 1260 22.00 7.07 33.35
C ILE A 1260 20.59 7.64 33.55
N THR A 1261 20.38 8.31 34.68
CA THR A 1261 19.09 8.96 35.00
C THR A 1261 19.04 10.40 34.49
N ALA A 1262 17.85 10.94 34.18
CA ALA A 1262 17.70 12.37 33.87
C ALA A 1262 18.25 13.28 34.99
N ALA A 1263 18.21 12.81 36.25
CA ALA A 1263 18.79 13.51 37.41
C ALA A 1263 20.33 13.60 37.39
N SER A 1264 21.03 12.65 36.76
CA SER A 1264 22.50 12.69 36.65
C SER A 1264 23.02 13.71 35.63
N GLN A 1265 22.17 14.21 34.73
CA GLN A 1265 22.52 15.31 33.82
C GLN A 1265 22.35 16.71 34.46
N ALA A 1266 21.63 16.82 35.59
CA ALA A 1266 21.35 18.10 36.26
C ALA A 1266 22.37 18.48 37.36
N GLY A 1267 23.49 17.76 37.50
CA GLY A 1267 24.60 18.17 38.38
C GLY A 1267 24.27 18.23 39.88
N GLN A 1268 23.35 17.42 40.39
CA GLN A 1268 23.20 17.25 41.84
C GLN A 1268 23.93 15.97 42.32
N PRO A 1269 24.80 16.05 43.37
CA PRO A 1269 25.44 14.88 43.93
C PRO A 1269 24.39 13.97 44.55
N LYS A 1270 24.32 12.70 44.12
CA LYS A 1270 23.50 11.69 44.78
C LYS A 1270 24.22 11.21 46.05
N GLU A 1271 23.63 11.50 47.20
CA GLU A 1271 23.84 10.70 48.40
C GLU A 1271 23.43 9.25 48.12
N VAL A 1272 24.35 8.34 48.43
CA VAL A 1272 24.16 6.89 48.28
C VAL A 1272 23.33 6.40 49.46
N VAL A 1273 22.09 6.00 49.22
CA VAL A 1273 21.33 5.16 50.16
C VAL A 1273 21.30 3.74 49.59
N ARG A 1274 22.00 2.83 50.28
CA ARG A 1274 21.97 1.38 50.05
C ARG A 1274 20.62 0.82 50.51
N GLY A 1275 19.99 0.01 49.66
CA GLY A 1275 18.81 -0.82 49.96
C GLY A 1275 18.67 -1.91 48.91
#